data_AF-A0AA96LAP0-F1
#
_entry.id   AF-A0AA96LAP0-F1
#
_cell.length_a   1.000
_cell.length_b   1.000
_cell.length_c   1.000
_cell.angle_alpha   90.00
_cell.angle_beta   90.00
_cell.angle_gamma   90.00
#
_symmetry.space_group_name_H-M   'P 1'
#
loop_
_entity.id
_entity.type
_entity.pdbx_description
1 polymer ?
#
loop_
_entity_poly.entity_id
_entity_poly.type
_entity_poly.pdbx_seq_one_letter_code
_entity_poly.pdbx_strand_id
1 'polypeptide(L)'
;MVKKWTALLLVSLWLCLAGAVLPCAAAENLLQNRGFEENSGGQPGGWQQDVWTPGSEATQFSIETSQAHTGSGAVKIENKQPNDAKLVQTVAVKPNTTYRLSGFIRAEQADPSSKGANLSVMGPLETSADYKDTKGEWQYVELYGRTGPEQNELKVAVRLGGYGSLTKGTAYFDDIAFEEVSQVPAGVKAISFLPQQAAPAGDPATSGDPVSPMKVMLFTVLFGALFVVVYQSLIRSPLQARGESRYGPAAMASVLGLGLLLRLYIGQHIVGHPTDVNTFTAWAKHAAEAGLMRFYDGIWADYPPGYIYVLYAIGKLAGWMHLEASSKAFLVLLKLPAILADLAAAWLVYRLAQPRFGDRAALGLSLLYAFNPAVIADSAAWGQVDSFFTLLLLATLLQVVRGRIEWACVLFALTVLIKPQALIFTPALLYAFIRAGSWKRFGVGALWGLAGLVIPLVPFSLNQGSLLWVVDLYKTTLKSYPYATLNAFNLYSLVGANWKPTTEKLLFLPYSVWGNLFIVAAVGLSAYLFFRRKEDSPAKVLYTALILIAVVFLLAAKMHERYLYPAVALVLVAYVYARDRRLLWLFLGFSLTAFINIGYVLAFSLKGITNVPAFDGIMLITSLVNLVLLGWLIQVGVDLFVRGRIQPVEPVTPLTAVPAEAEASGLLHSTESAAKGRKFTRRDWIGMGAVTAIYAVIALYNLGSFSAPQTFWQPARTGDSFYVDLGESRTIERINTFSEIGEGKFKLEFGDTPTAWTNPLIVDNTYVKVFLWNVQPVNVKARYVKVTVDSPGFTLDEMALFEKDNAEPLPLKVAAVEAADPVRGTVANLFDEQDKAKYKPTYLDGTYFDEIYHARTAYEHLHLMKPYENTHPPLGKELILIGIKLFGMTPFGWRIVGTLFGIGMIPILYVFALRLFGKSEYALFAAFLMAVDFMHFAQTRIATIDVYGVFFIMLMYYFMYRYYSLSFYQVPLKKTLVPLFLSGLFFGIGAASKWIVLYGGAGLALLFFLSLYERYRQYAAAGQMLALEKGKPGPELTAYLVKVRRVFVKYTAQTVAWCTLFFVVIPAVIYSLSFVPIMSVPGEKHTVEQLVQYQKDMYNYHSKLKATHSFGSPWYEWPFLVRPIWYYTGQSQLPPDQVSSIVSMGNPAVWWVGLLAFLATLVLARRQRHRGMLVVIVAFFSQYVPWMLVTRLTFIYHYFAMVPFLILSIVYASKLLVEARPAWRKAVYAYSAVCLLLFIMFYPVLSGAVVSKSYVEQFLRWFPTWYFNS
;
A
#
# COMPACT_ATOMS: atom_id res chain seq x y z
N MET A 1 -5.27 21.28 35.92
CA MET A 1 -4.16 21.80 35.08
C MET A 1 -3.79 20.87 33.92
N VAL A 2 -3.67 19.55 34.12
CA VAL A 2 -3.26 18.55 33.09
C VAL A 2 -4.06 18.58 31.76
N LYS A 3 -5.35 18.94 31.79
CA LYS A 3 -6.20 19.03 30.57
C LYS A 3 -5.95 20.26 29.69
N LYS A 4 -5.37 21.34 30.23
CA LYS A 4 -5.05 22.56 29.46
C LYS A 4 -3.70 22.43 28.76
N TRP A 5 -2.73 21.81 29.44
CA TRP A 5 -1.40 21.57 28.90
C TRP A 5 -1.40 20.54 27.77
N THR A 6 -2.30 19.56 27.76
CA THR A 6 -2.36 18.52 26.71
C THR A 6 -2.81 19.04 25.34
N ALA A 7 -3.75 19.98 25.28
CA ALA A 7 -4.14 20.61 24.00
C ALA A 7 -3.02 21.51 23.46
N LEU A 8 -2.36 22.28 24.35
CA LEU A 8 -1.16 23.06 24.02
C LEU A 8 0.00 22.16 23.61
N LEU A 9 0.23 21.03 24.27
CA LEU A 9 1.28 20.06 23.92
C LEU A 9 1.03 19.40 22.57
N LEU A 10 -0.24 19.10 22.22
CA LEU A 10 -0.59 18.53 20.92
C LEU A 10 -0.51 19.56 19.79
N VAL A 11 -0.90 20.81 20.03
CA VAL A 11 -0.67 21.92 19.08
C VAL A 11 0.82 22.22 18.95
N SER A 12 1.59 22.14 20.05
CA SER A 12 3.04 22.29 20.05
C SER A 12 3.75 21.13 19.36
N LEU A 13 3.29 19.88 19.54
CA LEU A 13 3.74 18.72 18.78
C LEU A 13 3.40 18.86 17.30
N TRP A 14 2.22 19.39 16.96
CA TRP A 14 1.82 19.70 15.58
C TRP A 14 2.74 20.74 14.95
N LEU A 15 3.08 21.80 15.68
CA LEU A 15 4.00 22.86 15.25
C LEU A 15 5.45 22.35 15.15
N CYS A 16 5.90 21.49 16.08
CA CYS A 16 7.24 20.88 16.05
C CYS A 16 7.38 19.85 14.93
N LEU A 17 6.34 19.06 14.63
CA LEU A 17 6.36 18.06 13.56
C LEU A 17 6.12 18.67 12.17
N ALA A 18 5.44 19.82 12.08
CA ALA A 18 5.35 20.57 10.83
C ALA A 18 6.68 21.26 10.47
N GLY A 19 7.51 21.62 11.47
CA GLY A 19 8.83 22.24 11.28
C GLY A 19 10.02 21.29 11.20
N ALA A 20 9.85 20.01 11.56
CA ALA A 20 10.92 19.01 11.49
C ALA A 20 10.71 18.10 10.27
N VAL A 21 11.55 18.29 9.25
CA VAL A 21 12.13 17.31 8.30
C VAL A 21 12.34 17.99 6.96
N LEU A 22 13.56 18.53 6.74
CA LEU A 22 14.29 18.39 5.48
C LEU A 22 15.81 18.42 5.79
N PRO A 23 16.61 17.54 5.18
CA PRO A 23 18.07 17.59 5.28
C PRO A 23 18.60 18.78 4.48
N CYS A 24 19.49 19.55 5.10
CA CYS A 24 20.34 20.53 4.45
C CYS A 24 21.68 19.83 4.17
N ALA A 25 22.10 19.77 2.91
CA ALA A 25 23.48 19.47 2.55
C ALA A 25 23.89 20.47 1.46
N ALA A 26 24.95 21.23 1.74
CA ALA A 26 25.66 21.99 0.72
C ALA A 26 26.48 21.01 -0.14
N ALA A 27 26.44 21.16 -1.46
CA ALA A 27 27.11 20.27 -2.40
C ALA A 27 28.60 20.60 -2.52
N GLU A 28 29.44 19.56 -2.56
CA GLU A 28 30.88 19.64 -2.82
C GLU A 28 31.12 19.32 -4.31
N ASN A 29 32.06 20.04 -4.95
CA ASN A 29 32.39 19.87 -6.37
C ASN A 29 33.39 18.71 -6.55
N LEU A 30 33.10 17.82 -7.49
CA LEU A 30 33.82 16.56 -7.70
C LEU A 30 34.98 16.66 -8.72
N LEU A 31 35.14 17.79 -9.41
CA LEU A 31 36.20 17.99 -10.42
C LEU A 31 37.47 18.60 -9.81
N GLN A 32 38.62 18.07 -10.22
CA GLN A 32 39.95 18.63 -9.93
C GLN A 32 40.35 19.67 -11.00
N ASN A 33 41.15 20.65 -10.60
CA ASN A 33 41.64 21.74 -11.45
C ASN A 33 40.53 22.41 -12.29
N ARG A 34 39.43 22.77 -11.63
CA ARG A 34 38.19 23.26 -12.25
C ARG A 34 38.28 24.63 -12.95
N GLY A 35 39.16 25.49 -12.45
CA GLY A 35 39.48 26.79 -13.06
C GLY A 35 40.77 26.74 -13.87
N PHE A 36 41.30 25.55 -14.18
CA PHE A 36 42.47 25.37 -15.04
C PHE A 36 43.75 26.14 -14.65
N GLU A 37 43.90 26.47 -13.36
CA GLU A 37 45.04 27.21 -12.79
C GLU A 37 46.30 26.36 -12.65
N GLU A 38 46.15 25.04 -12.52
CA GLU A 38 47.27 24.11 -12.41
C GLU A 38 47.70 23.63 -13.81
N ASN A 39 48.89 24.03 -14.23
CA ASN A 39 49.43 23.71 -15.55
C ASN A 39 50.75 22.92 -15.46
N SER A 40 50.88 21.88 -16.29
CA SER A 40 52.11 21.08 -16.41
C SER A 40 52.47 20.97 -17.89
N GLY A 41 53.47 21.72 -18.35
CA GLY A 41 53.91 21.69 -19.75
C GLY A 41 52.87 22.21 -20.76
N GLY A 42 52.02 23.16 -20.38
CA GLY A 42 51.01 23.78 -21.26
C GLY A 42 49.68 23.03 -21.35
N GLN A 43 49.49 21.96 -20.57
CA GLN A 43 48.23 21.21 -20.45
C GLN A 43 47.61 21.38 -19.05
N PRO A 44 46.27 21.38 -18.94
CA PRO A 44 45.59 21.44 -17.64
C PRO A 44 45.80 20.15 -16.85
N GLY A 45 46.35 20.26 -15.62
CA GLY A 45 46.52 19.13 -14.71
C GLY A 45 45.19 18.42 -14.43
N GLY A 46 45.18 17.09 -14.40
CA GLY A 46 44.00 16.27 -14.08
C GLY A 46 43.00 16.03 -15.24
N TRP A 47 43.22 16.60 -16.42
CA TRP A 47 42.35 16.42 -17.59
C TRP A 47 43.05 15.67 -18.73
N GLN A 48 42.35 14.73 -19.37
CA GLN A 48 42.86 13.92 -20.48
C GLN A 48 42.32 14.42 -21.82
N GLN A 49 43.19 14.59 -22.82
CA GLN A 49 42.77 14.95 -24.17
C GLN A 49 42.18 13.74 -24.91
N ASP A 50 41.04 13.95 -25.55
CA ASP A 50 40.39 12.97 -26.43
C ASP A 50 39.89 13.72 -27.67
N VAL A 51 40.43 13.37 -28.83
CA VAL A 51 40.12 13.99 -30.12
C VAL A 51 39.73 12.93 -31.14
N TRP A 52 38.80 13.26 -32.02
CA TRP A 52 38.40 12.38 -33.13
C TRP A 52 39.52 12.20 -34.17
N THR A 53 40.15 13.30 -34.59
CA THR A 53 41.31 13.30 -35.48
C THR A 53 42.57 13.66 -34.68
N PRO A 54 43.54 12.74 -34.50
CA PRO A 54 44.77 12.99 -33.75
C PRO A 54 45.73 13.95 -34.49
N GLY A 55 46.54 14.69 -33.74
CA GLY A 55 47.62 15.55 -34.25
C GLY A 55 47.43 17.04 -33.91
N SER A 56 48.53 17.73 -33.60
CA SER A 56 48.55 19.17 -33.26
C SER A 56 48.22 20.09 -34.44
N GLU A 57 48.33 19.56 -35.66
CA GLU A 57 47.86 20.18 -36.90
C GLU A 57 46.32 20.21 -36.96
N ALA A 58 45.64 19.26 -36.28
CA ALA A 58 44.18 19.12 -36.29
C ALA A 58 43.50 19.92 -35.17
N THR A 59 43.97 19.70 -33.93
CA THR A 59 43.47 20.39 -32.73
C THR A 59 44.63 20.77 -31.82
N GLN A 60 44.59 21.99 -31.30
CA GLN A 60 45.53 22.49 -30.31
C GLN A 60 44.82 22.79 -28.99
N PHE A 61 45.37 22.28 -27.89
CA PHE A 61 44.93 22.59 -26.53
C PHE A 61 45.99 23.48 -25.87
N SER A 62 45.58 24.56 -25.23
CA SER A 62 46.47 25.47 -24.50
C SER A 62 45.76 26.11 -23.31
N ILE A 63 46.51 26.64 -22.35
CA ILE A 63 45.96 27.50 -21.28
C ILE A 63 46.11 28.96 -21.70
N GLU A 64 45.00 29.67 -21.71
CA GLU A 64 44.92 31.11 -21.96
C GLU A 64 44.98 31.85 -20.61
N THR A 65 45.96 32.74 -20.45
CA THR A 65 46.19 33.46 -19.19
C THR A 65 45.81 34.94 -19.26
N SER A 66 45.52 35.46 -20.46
CA SER A 66 45.19 36.88 -20.65
C SER A 66 43.68 37.17 -20.59
N GLN A 67 42.83 36.15 -20.73
CA GLN A 67 41.37 36.28 -20.88
C GLN A 67 40.59 35.19 -20.13
N ALA A 68 41.01 34.84 -18.90
CA ALA A 68 40.25 33.93 -18.03
C ALA A 68 38.95 34.58 -17.52
N HIS A 69 37.95 33.77 -17.16
CA HIS A 69 36.69 34.26 -16.57
C HIS A 69 36.91 34.64 -15.11
N THR A 70 37.56 33.77 -14.34
CA THR A 70 38.12 34.09 -13.03
C THR A 70 39.51 33.48 -12.88
N GLY A 71 40.30 33.97 -11.91
CA GLY A 71 41.67 33.47 -11.73
C GLY A 71 42.66 33.89 -12.82
N SER A 72 43.65 33.06 -13.09
CA SER A 72 44.78 33.36 -13.99
C SER A 72 44.87 32.44 -15.21
N GLY A 73 44.01 31.43 -15.35
CA GLY A 73 44.02 30.52 -16.49
C GLY A 73 42.63 30.06 -16.91
N ALA A 74 42.39 29.93 -18.22
CA ALA A 74 41.25 29.21 -18.78
C ALA A 74 41.74 28.26 -19.88
N VAL A 75 41.06 27.14 -20.09
CA VAL A 75 41.50 26.20 -21.14
C VAL A 75 40.93 26.60 -22.49
N LYS A 76 41.81 26.65 -23.50
CA LYS A 76 41.50 26.90 -24.91
C LYS A 76 41.60 25.60 -25.71
N ILE A 77 40.56 25.27 -26.46
CA ILE A 77 40.52 24.21 -27.48
C ILE A 77 40.35 24.88 -28.84
N GLU A 78 41.32 24.68 -29.75
CA GLU A 78 41.29 25.24 -31.10
C GLU A 78 41.34 24.11 -32.14
N ASN A 79 40.23 23.92 -32.85
CA ASN A 79 40.14 23.00 -33.99
C ASN A 79 40.54 23.76 -35.27
N LYS A 80 41.68 23.42 -35.85
CA LYS A 80 42.20 24.03 -37.10
C LYS A 80 41.55 23.44 -38.36
N GLN A 81 40.97 22.25 -38.23
CA GLN A 81 40.10 21.58 -39.20
C GLN A 81 38.89 20.98 -38.47
N PRO A 82 37.79 20.62 -39.17
CA PRO A 82 36.61 20.06 -38.53
C PRO A 82 36.95 18.84 -37.67
N ASN A 83 36.79 18.95 -36.35
CA ASN A 83 37.12 17.91 -35.40
C ASN A 83 36.09 17.85 -34.25
N ASP A 84 36.14 16.77 -33.49
CA ASP A 84 35.46 16.64 -32.20
C ASP A 84 36.53 16.51 -31.12
N ALA A 85 36.76 17.59 -30.40
CA ALA A 85 37.84 17.72 -29.45
C ALA A 85 37.31 17.98 -28.05
N LYS A 86 37.82 17.23 -27.06
CA LYS A 86 37.37 17.30 -25.68
C LYS A 86 38.51 17.05 -24.69
N LEU A 87 38.38 17.69 -23.53
CA LEU A 87 39.15 17.35 -22.34
C LEU A 87 38.21 16.64 -21.38
N VAL A 88 38.64 15.48 -20.88
CA VAL A 88 37.83 14.55 -20.11
C VAL A 88 38.44 14.30 -18.74
N GLN A 89 37.61 14.29 -17.70
CA GLN A 89 37.98 13.86 -16.36
C GLN A 89 37.04 12.74 -15.89
N THR A 90 37.61 11.68 -15.33
CA THR A 90 36.83 10.57 -14.76
C THR A 90 36.57 10.88 -13.29
N VAL A 91 35.30 10.91 -12.90
CA VAL A 91 34.84 11.21 -11.54
C VAL A 91 34.06 10.05 -10.95
N ALA A 92 34.28 9.76 -9.67
CA ALA A 92 33.48 8.80 -8.94
C ALA A 92 32.10 9.41 -8.63
N VAL A 93 31.04 8.64 -8.86
CA VAL A 93 29.65 9.07 -8.65
C VAL A 93 28.86 8.00 -7.91
N LYS A 94 27.78 8.41 -7.26
CA LYS A 94 26.87 7.49 -6.58
C LYS A 94 25.82 7.00 -7.57
N PRO A 95 25.41 5.71 -7.52
CA PRO A 95 24.31 5.21 -8.32
C PRO A 95 22.97 5.90 -8.01
N ASN A 96 22.12 6.06 -9.02
CA ASN A 96 20.79 6.68 -8.91
C ASN A 96 20.78 8.11 -8.34
N THR A 97 21.88 8.85 -8.48
CA THR A 97 22.06 10.18 -7.92
C THR A 97 22.04 11.24 -9.02
N THR A 98 21.48 12.40 -8.70
CA THR A 98 21.38 13.51 -9.66
C THR A 98 22.58 14.42 -9.49
N TYR A 99 23.20 14.78 -10.60
CA TYR A 99 24.33 15.69 -10.63
C TYR A 99 24.04 16.87 -11.57
N ARG A 100 24.63 18.01 -11.24
CA ARG A 100 24.71 19.19 -12.09
C ARG A 100 26.13 19.32 -12.62
N LEU A 101 26.27 19.36 -13.94
CA LEU A 101 27.47 19.82 -14.63
C LEU A 101 27.26 21.26 -15.06
N SER A 102 28.11 22.19 -14.65
CA SER A 102 28.00 23.60 -15.03
C SER A 102 29.36 24.25 -15.22
N GLY A 103 29.40 25.40 -15.90
CA GLY A 103 30.64 26.15 -16.09
C GLY A 103 30.46 27.30 -17.08
N PHE A 104 31.51 28.10 -17.25
CA PHE A 104 31.52 29.20 -18.20
C PHE A 104 32.21 28.78 -19.49
N ILE A 105 31.58 29.11 -20.61
CA ILE A 105 32.10 28.82 -21.94
C ILE A 105 32.10 30.07 -22.82
N ARG A 106 33.12 30.19 -23.65
CA ARG A 106 33.23 31.24 -24.67
C ARG A 106 33.60 30.58 -25.99
N ALA A 107 32.92 30.90 -27.08
CA ALA A 107 33.14 30.27 -28.38
C ALA A 107 33.39 31.33 -29.45
N GLU A 108 34.30 31.03 -30.37
CA GLU A 108 34.68 31.92 -31.47
C GLU A 108 34.78 31.10 -32.77
N GLN A 109 34.08 31.57 -33.81
CA GLN A 109 34.20 31.07 -35.17
C GLN A 109 33.90 29.56 -35.34
N ALA A 110 33.03 28.97 -34.52
CA ALA A 110 32.56 27.60 -34.77
C ALA A 110 31.53 27.56 -35.92
N ASP A 111 31.52 26.47 -36.69
CA ASP A 111 30.62 26.35 -37.85
C ASP A 111 29.14 26.40 -37.41
N PRO A 112 28.32 27.36 -37.92
CA PRO A 112 26.91 27.54 -37.53
C PRO A 112 26.03 26.31 -37.75
N SER A 113 26.42 25.41 -38.65
CA SER A 113 25.69 24.19 -38.99
C SER A 113 26.08 22.98 -38.13
N SER A 114 27.04 23.14 -37.23
CA SER A 114 27.60 22.09 -36.37
C SER A 114 27.38 22.37 -34.87
N LYS A 115 27.66 21.37 -34.03
CA LYS A 115 27.72 21.58 -32.57
C LYS A 115 28.94 22.43 -32.20
N GLY A 116 28.70 23.46 -31.39
CA GLY A 116 29.73 24.38 -30.91
C GLY A 116 30.38 23.95 -29.59
N ALA A 117 30.85 24.91 -28.80
CA ALA A 117 31.37 24.69 -27.45
C ALA A 117 30.25 24.23 -26.50
N ASN A 118 30.46 23.15 -25.75
CA ASN A 118 29.48 22.59 -24.83
C ASN A 118 30.11 21.78 -23.69
N LEU A 119 29.34 21.55 -22.62
CA LEU A 119 29.64 20.59 -21.56
C LEU A 119 28.85 19.30 -21.78
N SER A 120 29.50 18.15 -21.55
CA SER A 120 28.88 16.85 -21.82
C SER A 120 29.38 15.75 -20.87
N VAL A 121 28.61 14.65 -20.81
CA VAL A 121 29.00 13.41 -20.15
C VAL A 121 29.15 12.33 -21.22
N MET A 122 30.18 11.50 -21.14
CA MET A 122 30.43 10.47 -22.16
C MET A 122 29.41 9.32 -22.08
N GLY A 123 28.83 8.96 -23.22
CA GLY A 123 27.80 7.93 -23.37
C GLY A 123 26.50 8.50 -23.95
N PRO A 124 25.77 9.37 -23.22
CA PRO A 124 24.60 10.08 -23.73
C PRO A 124 24.94 11.04 -24.90
N LEU A 125 23.95 11.32 -25.76
CA LEU A 125 24.11 12.24 -26.91
C LEU A 125 23.74 13.70 -26.57
N GLU A 126 23.03 13.90 -25.47
CA GLU A 126 22.65 15.19 -24.94
C GLU A 126 23.83 15.95 -24.32
N THR A 127 23.84 17.26 -24.51
CA THR A 127 24.89 18.19 -24.05
C THR A 127 24.24 19.38 -23.35
N SER A 128 25.02 20.23 -22.69
CA SER A 128 24.54 21.57 -22.31
C SER A 128 24.12 22.38 -23.54
N ALA A 129 23.59 23.58 -23.33
CA ALA A 129 23.49 24.56 -24.40
C ALA A 129 24.85 24.69 -25.12
N ASP A 130 24.82 24.69 -26.45
CA ASP A 130 26.03 24.66 -27.27
C ASP A 130 26.17 25.95 -28.10
N TYR A 131 27.28 26.67 -27.89
CA TYR A 131 27.50 27.99 -28.48
C TYR A 131 28.54 27.94 -29.58
N LYS A 132 28.22 28.58 -30.71
CA LYS A 132 29.08 28.59 -31.90
C LYS A 132 29.91 29.86 -31.98
N ASP A 133 29.34 30.96 -31.52
CA ASP A 133 29.99 32.25 -31.34
C ASP A 133 29.31 32.98 -30.18
N THR A 134 30.07 33.38 -29.17
CA THR A 134 29.57 34.15 -28.01
C THR A 134 29.95 35.62 -28.08
N LYS A 135 30.48 36.10 -29.21
CA LYS A 135 30.90 37.49 -29.46
C LYS A 135 31.89 38.03 -28.43
N GLY A 136 32.76 37.15 -27.94
CA GLY A 136 33.78 37.48 -26.94
C GLY A 136 33.30 37.48 -25.48
N GLU A 137 32.02 37.24 -25.21
CA GLU A 137 31.47 37.16 -23.85
C GLU A 137 31.46 35.72 -23.30
N TRP A 138 31.68 35.57 -22.00
CA TRP A 138 31.54 34.30 -21.28
C TRP A 138 30.07 33.98 -21.01
N GLN A 139 29.64 32.76 -21.35
CA GLN A 139 28.27 32.28 -21.17
C GLN A 139 28.23 31.16 -20.14
N TYR A 140 27.37 31.29 -19.14
CA TYR A 140 27.16 30.22 -18.16
C TYR A 140 26.25 29.14 -18.77
N VAL A 141 26.68 27.89 -18.66
CA VAL A 141 25.89 26.73 -19.10
C VAL A 141 25.81 25.68 -18.02
N GLU A 142 24.69 24.94 -18.03
CA GLU A 142 24.46 23.83 -17.12
C GLU A 142 23.76 22.66 -17.81
N LEU A 143 24.02 21.46 -17.30
CA LEU A 143 23.48 20.19 -17.72
C LEU A 143 23.19 19.35 -16.48
N TYR A 144 21.93 18.93 -16.32
CA TYR A 144 21.53 18.06 -15.23
C TYR A 144 21.35 16.65 -15.74
N GLY A 145 21.81 15.67 -14.98
CA GLY A 145 21.50 14.29 -15.29
C GLY A 145 21.62 13.36 -14.10
N ARG A 146 21.10 12.14 -14.28
CA ARG A 146 21.00 11.13 -13.23
C ARG A 146 21.79 9.89 -13.62
N THR A 147 22.65 9.43 -12.71
CA THR A 147 23.40 8.18 -12.85
C THR A 147 22.46 6.96 -12.80
N GLY A 148 22.83 5.91 -13.52
CA GLY A 148 22.13 4.63 -13.48
C GLY A 148 22.34 3.84 -12.17
N PRO A 149 21.64 2.71 -12.01
CA PRO A 149 21.64 1.91 -10.78
C PRO A 149 22.95 1.19 -10.44
N GLU A 150 23.85 1.03 -11.41
CA GLU A 150 25.18 0.41 -11.23
C GLU A 150 26.34 1.35 -11.61
N GLN A 151 26.02 2.61 -11.90
CA GLN A 151 26.98 3.58 -12.42
C GLN A 151 27.70 4.28 -11.27
N ASN A 152 28.94 3.84 -11.01
CA ASN A 152 29.80 4.34 -9.93
C ASN A 152 30.89 5.30 -10.41
N GLU A 153 31.06 5.44 -11.73
CA GLU A 153 32.02 6.35 -12.36
C GLU A 153 31.39 7.03 -13.58
N LEU A 154 31.86 8.24 -13.87
CA LEU A 154 31.43 9.02 -15.01
C LEU A 154 32.59 9.79 -15.63
N LYS A 155 32.58 9.92 -16.95
CA LYS A 155 33.52 10.77 -17.69
C LYS A 155 32.84 12.07 -18.08
N VAL A 156 33.27 13.16 -17.46
CA VAL A 156 32.78 14.52 -17.70
C VAL A 156 33.71 15.22 -18.67
N ALA A 157 33.16 15.96 -19.64
CA ALA A 157 33.91 16.56 -20.73
C ALA A 157 33.56 18.03 -20.98
N VAL A 158 34.58 18.86 -21.19
CA VAL A 158 34.49 20.14 -21.91
C VAL A 158 34.81 19.88 -23.38
N ARG A 159 33.99 20.37 -24.30
CA ARG A 159 33.98 19.87 -25.68
C ARG A 159 33.74 20.96 -26.73
N LEU A 160 34.51 20.92 -27.80
CA LEU A 160 34.28 21.68 -29.03
C LEU A 160 33.96 20.69 -30.17
N GLY A 161 32.70 20.67 -30.59
CA GLY A 161 32.15 19.67 -31.52
C GLY A 161 31.21 18.67 -30.85
N GLY A 162 30.90 17.59 -31.55
CA GLY A 162 29.93 16.57 -31.13
C GLY A 162 30.06 15.26 -31.89
N TYR A 163 29.49 14.18 -31.34
CA TYR A 163 29.47 12.89 -32.02
C TYR A 163 28.60 13.00 -33.28
N GLY A 164 29.19 12.75 -34.45
CA GLY A 164 28.54 12.97 -35.76
C GLY A 164 28.40 14.44 -36.17
N SER A 165 29.00 15.39 -35.44
CA SER A 165 28.95 16.83 -35.72
C SER A 165 30.30 17.49 -35.43
N LEU A 166 31.23 17.35 -36.37
CA LEU A 166 32.58 17.90 -36.28
C LEU A 166 32.56 19.41 -36.54
N THR A 167 33.40 20.17 -35.85
CA THR A 167 33.44 21.63 -36.02
C THR A 167 34.88 22.16 -36.07
N LYS A 168 35.07 23.24 -36.82
CA LYS A 168 36.30 24.05 -36.85
C LYS A 168 36.01 25.34 -36.09
N GLY A 169 36.93 25.81 -35.25
CA GLY A 169 36.74 27.01 -34.43
C GLY A 169 37.55 26.96 -33.12
N THR A 170 37.29 27.92 -32.24
CA THR A 170 37.97 28.03 -30.94
C THR A 170 36.95 28.09 -29.80
N ALA A 171 37.22 27.41 -28.70
CA ALA A 171 36.42 27.45 -27.48
C ALA A 171 37.29 27.59 -26.24
N TYR A 172 36.80 28.37 -25.28
CA TYR A 172 37.40 28.58 -23.97
C TYR A 172 36.45 28.09 -22.89
N PHE A 173 36.99 27.45 -21.85
CA PHE A 173 36.24 26.90 -20.73
C PHE A 173 36.89 27.31 -19.41
N ASP A 174 36.06 27.67 -18.43
CA ASP A 174 36.52 28.08 -17.11
C ASP A 174 35.45 27.81 -16.04
N ASP A 175 35.87 27.74 -14.77
CA ASP A 175 35.01 27.55 -13.59
C ASP A 175 34.06 26.33 -13.66
N ILE A 176 34.57 25.16 -14.04
CA ILE A 176 33.74 23.96 -14.24
C ILE A 176 33.35 23.29 -12.91
N ALA A 177 32.08 22.98 -12.74
CA ALA A 177 31.57 22.31 -11.56
C ALA A 177 30.76 21.07 -11.89
N PHE A 178 31.05 19.98 -11.18
CA PHE A 178 30.23 18.78 -11.20
C PHE A 178 29.83 18.41 -9.77
N GLU A 179 28.55 18.61 -9.45
CA GLU A 179 28.08 18.63 -8.06
C GLU A 179 26.86 17.72 -7.88
N GLU A 180 26.81 16.98 -6.77
CA GLU A 180 25.62 16.25 -6.36
C GLU A 180 24.51 17.23 -5.99
N VAL A 181 23.37 17.15 -6.66
CA VAL A 181 22.23 18.02 -6.38
C VAL A 181 21.06 17.21 -5.84
N SER A 182 20.48 17.70 -4.75
CA SER A 182 19.32 17.06 -4.13
C SER A 182 18.06 17.22 -4.98
N GLN A 183 17.98 18.24 -5.84
CA GLN A 183 16.88 18.53 -6.75
C GLN A 183 17.35 19.23 -8.02
N VAL A 184 16.65 18.99 -9.14
CA VAL A 184 16.84 19.67 -10.43
C VAL A 184 15.99 20.95 -10.44
N PRO A 185 16.50 22.10 -10.92
CA PRO A 185 15.71 23.33 -11.04
C PRO A 185 14.45 23.13 -11.88
N ALA A 186 13.38 23.82 -11.50
CA ALA A 186 12.09 23.73 -12.19
C ALA A 186 12.23 24.16 -13.66
N GLY A 187 11.77 23.33 -14.60
CA GLY A 187 11.83 23.59 -16.04
C GLY A 187 13.05 22.99 -16.74
N VAL A 188 14.06 22.54 -15.99
CA VAL A 188 15.26 21.88 -16.54
C VAL A 188 15.06 20.37 -16.53
N LYS A 189 15.17 19.73 -17.69
CA LYS A 189 15.03 18.27 -17.81
C LYS A 189 16.37 17.62 -17.45
N ALA A 190 16.39 16.79 -16.41
CA ALA A 190 17.55 15.95 -16.14
C ALA A 190 17.60 14.78 -17.12
N ILE A 191 18.74 14.62 -17.81
CA ILE A 191 18.98 13.53 -18.75
C ILE A 191 19.40 12.26 -18.01
N SER A 192 19.27 11.09 -18.63
CA SER A 192 19.91 9.89 -18.11
C SER A 192 21.38 9.91 -18.51
N PHE A 193 22.27 9.62 -17.56
CA PHE A 193 23.69 9.42 -17.86
C PHE A 193 24.03 7.99 -18.29
N LEU A 194 23.02 7.13 -18.49
CA LEU A 194 23.19 5.82 -19.10
C LEU A 194 23.32 5.95 -20.63
N PRO A 195 24.19 5.16 -21.28
CA PRO A 195 24.22 5.07 -22.74
C PRO A 195 22.86 4.57 -23.25
N GLN A 196 22.23 5.32 -24.15
CA GLN A 196 20.89 5.01 -24.63
C GLN A 196 20.93 3.87 -25.66
N GLN A 197 20.40 2.69 -25.32
CA GLN A 197 19.89 1.73 -26.33
C GLN A 197 18.41 2.01 -26.54
N ALA A 198 18.00 2.13 -27.81
CA ALA A 198 16.61 2.41 -28.19
C ALA A 198 15.67 1.28 -27.72
N ALA A 199 14.55 1.64 -27.08
CA ALA A 199 13.47 0.71 -26.72
C ALA A 199 12.09 1.25 -27.15
N PRO A 200 11.12 0.36 -27.46
CA PRO A 200 9.89 0.68 -28.20
C PRO A 200 8.75 1.19 -27.31
N ALA A 201 7.71 1.75 -27.96
CA ALA A 201 6.50 2.29 -27.33
C ALA A 201 5.60 1.21 -26.70
N GLY A 202 5.26 1.37 -25.42
CA GLY A 202 4.20 0.60 -24.75
C GLY A 202 4.40 0.37 -23.25
N ASP A 203 4.08 1.37 -22.42
CA ASP A 203 3.39 1.30 -21.11
C ASP A 203 3.63 2.61 -20.31
N PRO A 204 2.62 3.17 -19.62
CA PRO A 204 2.84 4.35 -18.79
C PRO A 204 3.77 4.00 -17.62
N ALA A 205 4.90 4.70 -17.57
CA ALA A 205 6.00 4.51 -16.65
C ALA A 205 5.57 4.46 -15.17
N THR A 206 5.61 3.27 -14.57
CA THR A 206 5.77 3.11 -13.11
C THR A 206 7.23 2.79 -12.79
N SER A 207 8.14 3.72 -13.07
CA SER A 207 9.57 3.62 -12.72
C SER A 207 10.03 4.62 -11.67
N GLY A 208 9.11 5.27 -10.95
CA GLY A 208 9.42 6.07 -9.76
C GLY A 208 9.43 5.24 -8.47
N ASP A 209 10.20 5.68 -7.47
CA ASP A 209 10.13 5.11 -6.11
C ASP A 209 8.68 5.14 -5.59
N PRO A 210 8.20 4.08 -4.91
CA PRO A 210 6.84 4.04 -4.38
C PRO A 210 6.55 5.25 -3.48
N VAL A 211 5.36 5.83 -3.60
CA VAL A 211 4.92 6.96 -2.76
C VAL A 211 4.59 6.40 -1.38
N SER A 212 5.42 6.74 -0.39
CA SER A 212 5.18 6.31 0.99
C SER A 212 3.95 7.02 1.58
N PRO A 213 2.96 6.29 2.08
CA PRO A 213 1.76 6.88 2.68
C PRO A 213 1.98 7.37 4.12
N MET A 214 3.14 7.08 4.71
CA MET A 214 3.39 7.25 6.15
C MET A 214 3.09 8.66 6.65
N LYS A 215 3.50 9.70 5.89
CA LYS A 215 3.25 11.11 6.27
C LYS A 215 1.76 11.44 6.29
N VAL A 216 1.03 11.06 5.23
CA VAL A 216 -0.41 11.29 5.12
C VAL A 216 -1.15 10.55 6.25
N MET A 217 -0.77 9.31 6.53
CA MET A 217 -1.37 8.53 7.63
C MET A 217 -1.06 9.12 9.00
N LEU A 218 0.16 9.61 9.24
CA LEU A 218 0.54 10.26 10.49
C LEU A 218 -0.32 11.50 10.76
N PHE A 219 -0.44 12.41 9.80
CA PHE A 219 -1.26 13.62 9.96
C PHE A 219 -2.75 13.29 10.12
N THR A 220 -3.23 12.24 9.47
CA THR A 220 -4.60 11.70 9.66
C THR A 220 -4.83 11.27 11.11
N VAL A 221 -3.91 10.48 11.69
CA VAL A 221 -3.98 10.02 13.08
C VAL A 221 -3.88 11.19 14.06
N LEU A 222 -2.95 12.13 13.82
CA LEU A 222 -2.78 13.31 14.67
C LEU A 222 -4.03 14.19 14.69
N PHE A 223 -4.67 14.43 13.54
CA PHE A 223 -5.94 15.18 13.50
C PHE A 223 -7.07 14.42 14.19
N GLY A 224 -7.14 13.08 14.05
CA GLY A 224 -8.07 12.26 14.81
C GLY A 224 -7.90 12.41 16.33
N ALA A 225 -6.65 12.42 16.81
CA ALA A 225 -6.33 12.66 18.21
C ALA A 225 -6.71 14.09 18.64
N LEU A 226 -6.38 15.11 17.83
CA LEU A 226 -6.77 16.50 18.08
C LEU A 226 -8.29 16.64 18.18
N PHE A 227 -9.03 16.03 17.26
CA PHE A 227 -10.50 16.01 17.28
C PHE A 227 -11.03 15.44 18.58
N VAL A 228 -10.53 14.28 19.03
CA VAL A 228 -10.99 13.65 20.28
C VAL A 228 -10.69 14.55 21.48
N VAL A 229 -9.50 15.16 21.54
CA VAL A 229 -9.12 16.06 22.62
C VAL A 229 -10.00 17.31 22.65
N VAL A 230 -10.19 17.98 21.51
CA VAL A 230 -11.04 19.19 21.41
C VAL A 230 -12.50 18.84 21.70
N TYR A 231 -12.99 17.72 21.18
CA TYR A 231 -14.34 17.24 21.43
C TYR A 231 -14.59 17.01 22.93
N GLN A 232 -13.66 16.36 23.63
CA GLN A 232 -13.80 16.11 25.07
C GLN A 232 -13.55 17.34 25.95
N SER A 233 -12.60 18.20 25.59
CA SER A 233 -12.14 19.31 26.46
C SER A 233 -12.88 20.62 26.24
N LEU A 234 -13.21 20.95 24.98
CA LEU A 234 -13.83 22.23 24.60
C LEU A 234 -15.30 22.08 24.25
N ILE A 235 -15.68 21.05 23.47
CA ILE A 235 -17.05 20.88 22.97
C ILE A 235 -17.97 20.24 24.02
N ARG A 236 -17.51 19.21 24.74
CA ARG A 236 -18.28 18.49 25.79
C ARG A 236 -18.16 19.08 27.20
N SER A 237 -17.42 20.18 27.38
CA SER A 237 -17.26 20.82 28.68
C SER A 237 -18.64 21.21 29.27
N PRO A 238 -18.85 21.15 30.60
CA PRO A 238 -20.09 21.65 31.20
C PRO A 238 -20.30 23.08 30.72
N LEU A 239 -21.50 23.36 30.18
CA LEU A 239 -21.93 24.71 29.85
C LEU A 239 -21.83 25.56 31.12
N GLN A 240 -20.71 26.25 31.32
CA GLN A 240 -20.66 27.30 32.33
C GLN A 240 -21.74 28.30 31.96
N ALA A 241 -22.58 28.62 32.95
CA ALA A 241 -23.66 29.58 32.85
C ALA A 241 -23.21 30.80 32.05
N ARG A 242 -24.10 31.28 31.17
CA ARG A 242 -23.95 32.53 30.40
C ARG A 242 -23.34 33.61 31.31
N GLY A 243 -22.05 33.83 31.18
CA GLY A 243 -21.25 34.68 32.07
C GLY A 243 -19.88 34.85 31.44
N GLU A 244 -19.57 36.09 31.12
CA GLU A 244 -18.52 36.58 30.24
C GLU A 244 -17.17 35.87 30.38
N SER A 245 -16.68 35.26 29.28
CA SER A 245 -15.28 34.87 29.18
C SER A 245 -14.47 36.04 28.63
N ARG A 246 -13.71 36.71 29.51
CA ARG A 246 -12.80 37.82 29.20
C ARG A 246 -11.66 37.48 28.19
N TYR A 247 -11.61 36.26 27.66
CA TYR A 247 -10.49 35.73 26.84
C TYR A 247 -10.90 35.18 25.45
N GLY A 248 -12.18 35.22 25.06
CA GLY A 248 -12.67 34.66 23.79
C GLY A 248 -12.03 35.25 22.52
N PRO A 249 -12.00 36.58 22.34
CA PRO A 249 -11.40 37.22 21.16
C PRO A 249 -9.90 37.03 21.04
N ALA A 250 -9.17 37.12 22.16
CA ALA A 250 -7.71 36.93 22.19
C ALA A 250 -7.32 35.49 21.81
N ALA A 251 -8.02 34.49 22.35
CA ALA A 251 -7.79 33.09 21.99
C ALA A 251 -8.11 32.81 20.51
N MET A 252 -9.16 33.43 19.97
CA MET A 252 -9.49 33.32 18.54
C MET A 252 -8.43 34.00 17.66
N ALA A 253 -7.90 35.16 18.06
CA ALA A 253 -6.80 35.82 17.36
C ALA A 253 -5.55 34.93 17.34
N SER A 254 -5.23 34.23 18.44
CA SER A 254 -4.14 33.25 18.48
C SER A 254 -4.36 32.08 17.53
N VAL A 255 -5.59 31.54 17.44
CA VAL A 255 -5.93 30.46 16.48
C VAL A 255 -5.70 30.92 15.04
N LEU A 256 -6.13 32.13 14.70
CA LEU A 256 -5.93 32.69 13.35
C LEU A 256 -4.46 32.98 13.05
N GLY A 257 -3.73 33.60 14.00
CA GLY A 257 -2.32 33.91 13.87
C GLY A 257 -1.45 32.67 13.71
N LEU A 258 -1.63 31.66 14.56
CA LEU A 258 -0.92 30.38 14.44
C LEU A 258 -1.32 29.64 13.15
N GLY A 259 -2.60 29.68 12.78
CA GLY A 259 -3.08 29.09 11.53
C GLY A 259 -2.50 29.75 10.28
N LEU A 260 -2.27 31.07 10.32
CA LEU A 260 -1.63 31.83 9.25
C LEU A 260 -0.14 31.50 9.16
N LEU A 261 0.60 31.58 10.28
CA LEU A 261 2.03 31.28 10.31
C LEU A 261 2.34 29.88 9.78
N LEU A 262 1.53 28.89 10.19
CA LEU A 262 1.65 27.52 9.71
C LEU A 262 1.42 27.41 8.19
N ARG A 263 0.38 28.06 7.66
CA ARG A 263 0.09 28.04 6.21
C ARG A 263 1.14 28.78 5.39
N LEU A 264 1.66 29.90 5.88
CA LEU A 264 2.77 30.61 5.24
C LEU A 264 4.06 29.78 5.25
N TYR A 265 4.33 29.07 6.35
CA TYR A 265 5.43 28.10 6.43
C TYR A 265 5.28 26.97 5.42
N ILE A 266 4.09 26.39 5.28
CA ILE A 266 3.84 25.32 4.30
C ILE A 266 3.91 25.87 2.87
N GLY A 267 3.29 27.02 2.61
CA GLY A 267 3.19 27.62 1.27
C GLY A 267 4.54 28.01 0.65
N GLN A 268 5.54 28.35 1.48
CA GLN A 268 6.89 28.67 1.01
C GLN A 268 7.78 27.42 0.79
N HIS A 269 7.50 26.29 1.45
CA HIS A 269 8.32 25.08 1.42
C HIS A 269 7.78 23.99 0.49
N ILE A 270 6.47 24.00 0.23
CA ILE A 270 5.83 23.07 -0.71
C ILE A 270 5.47 23.87 -1.95
N VAL A 271 6.04 23.52 -3.10
CA VAL A 271 5.76 24.18 -4.38
C VAL A 271 4.26 24.09 -4.70
N GLY A 272 3.68 22.91 -4.56
CA GLY A 272 2.27 22.63 -4.80
C GLY A 272 2.06 21.75 -6.02
N HIS A 273 0.81 21.61 -6.46
CA HIS A 273 0.50 20.76 -7.59
C HIS A 273 1.08 21.37 -8.87
N PRO A 274 2.03 20.71 -9.58
CA PRO A 274 2.80 21.35 -10.63
C PRO A 274 1.93 21.98 -11.71
N THR A 275 0.92 21.27 -12.20
CA THR A 275 0.01 21.76 -13.24
C THR A 275 -0.79 22.98 -12.78
N ASP A 276 -1.31 22.98 -11.56
CA ASP A 276 -2.22 24.04 -11.10
C ASP A 276 -1.43 25.32 -10.80
N VAL A 277 -0.29 25.19 -10.10
CA VAL A 277 0.58 26.32 -9.75
C VAL A 277 1.15 26.96 -11.01
N ASN A 278 1.65 26.17 -11.96
CA ASN A 278 2.18 26.71 -13.22
C ASN A 278 1.10 27.44 -14.02
N THR A 279 -0.11 26.88 -14.07
CA THR A 279 -1.24 27.46 -14.78
C THR A 279 -1.67 28.79 -14.15
N PHE A 280 -1.83 28.85 -12.82
CA PHE A 280 -2.19 30.09 -12.13
C PHE A 280 -1.09 31.16 -12.21
N THR A 281 0.18 30.76 -12.18
CA THR A 281 1.30 31.68 -12.42
C THR A 281 1.24 32.28 -13.83
N ALA A 282 1.05 31.43 -14.85
CA ALA A 282 0.94 31.87 -16.24
C ALA A 282 -0.25 32.80 -16.45
N TRP A 283 -1.42 32.45 -15.89
CA TRP A 283 -2.63 33.27 -15.98
C TRP A 283 -2.49 34.60 -15.23
N ALA A 284 -1.87 34.63 -14.05
CA ALA A 284 -1.65 35.88 -13.32
C ALA A 284 -0.75 36.83 -14.11
N LYS A 285 0.33 36.32 -14.70
CA LYS A 285 1.23 37.09 -15.55
C LYS A 285 0.51 37.60 -16.81
N HIS A 286 -0.15 36.70 -17.54
CA HIS A 286 -0.87 37.05 -18.75
C HIS A 286 -1.99 38.07 -18.50
N ALA A 287 -2.78 37.91 -17.44
CA ALA A 287 -3.81 38.87 -17.07
C ALA A 287 -3.21 40.25 -16.78
N ALA A 288 -2.06 40.32 -16.10
CA ALA A 288 -1.40 41.58 -15.77
C ALA A 288 -0.78 42.29 -16.99
N GLU A 289 -0.27 41.52 -17.96
CA GLU A 289 0.38 42.03 -19.17
C GLU A 289 -0.62 42.38 -20.28
N ALA A 290 -1.52 41.46 -20.63
CA ALA A 290 -2.49 41.64 -21.70
C ALA A 290 -3.74 42.43 -21.26
N GLY A 291 -4.00 42.50 -19.95
CA GLY A 291 -5.20 43.08 -19.37
C GLY A 291 -6.42 42.15 -19.46
N LEU A 292 -7.48 42.47 -18.70
CA LEU A 292 -8.67 41.62 -18.61
C LEU A 292 -9.42 41.44 -19.94
N MET A 293 -9.38 42.45 -20.82
CA MET A 293 -10.07 42.43 -22.12
C MET A 293 -9.50 41.41 -23.11
N ARG A 294 -8.22 41.08 -22.98
CA ARG A 294 -7.49 40.17 -23.89
C ARG A 294 -7.05 38.89 -23.20
N PHE A 295 -7.53 38.63 -21.98
CA PHE A 295 -7.07 37.49 -21.19
C PHE A 295 -7.36 36.14 -21.85
N TYR A 296 -8.47 35.99 -22.58
CA TYR A 296 -8.82 34.73 -23.24
C TYR A 296 -8.25 34.64 -24.68
N ASP A 297 -7.37 35.55 -25.09
CA ASP A 297 -6.79 35.58 -26.44
C ASP A 297 -5.48 34.76 -26.45
N GLY A 298 -5.47 33.63 -27.18
CA GLY A 298 -4.23 32.87 -27.41
C GLY A 298 -3.67 32.14 -26.19
N ILE A 299 -4.42 32.05 -25.08
CA ILE A 299 -4.07 31.27 -23.89
C ILE A 299 -5.13 30.21 -23.60
N TRP A 300 -4.69 29.04 -23.12
CA TRP A 300 -5.60 28.03 -22.60
C TRP A 300 -6.03 28.41 -21.18
N ALA A 301 -7.34 28.59 -20.96
CA ALA A 301 -7.93 28.87 -19.65
C ALA A 301 -9.28 28.14 -19.50
N ASP A 302 -9.41 27.31 -18.47
CA ASP A 302 -10.64 26.56 -18.16
C ASP A 302 -11.42 27.14 -16.97
N TYR A 303 -10.93 28.23 -16.36
CA TYR A 303 -11.60 28.99 -15.30
C TYR A 303 -12.50 30.10 -15.86
N PRO A 304 -13.67 30.35 -15.26
CA PRO A 304 -14.47 31.51 -15.60
C PRO A 304 -13.87 32.81 -15.03
N PRO A 305 -14.33 33.98 -15.50
CA PRO A 305 -13.65 35.25 -15.24
C PRO A 305 -13.55 35.69 -13.77
N GLY A 306 -14.37 35.15 -12.88
CA GLY A 306 -14.44 35.60 -11.49
C GLY A 306 -13.11 35.48 -10.76
N TYR A 307 -12.41 34.34 -10.88
CA TYR A 307 -11.11 34.17 -10.20
C TYR A 307 -9.96 34.85 -10.97
N ILE A 308 -10.15 35.14 -12.26
CA ILE A 308 -9.15 35.87 -13.05
C ILE A 308 -8.94 37.30 -12.53
N TYR A 309 -9.96 37.93 -11.94
CA TYR A 309 -9.78 39.21 -11.23
C TYR A 309 -8.77 39.12 -10.08
N VAL A 310 -8.77 38.00 -9.33
CA VAL A 310 -7.83 37.77 -8.23
C VAL A 310 -6.42 37.58 -8.78
N LEU A 311 -6.27 36.77 -9.84
CA LEU A 311 -4.99 36.55 -10.51
C LEU A 311 -4.44 37.83 -11.16
N TYR A 312 -5.32 38.68 -11.72
CA TYR A 312 -4.95 39.98 -12.25
C TYR A 312 -4.36 40.89 -11.16
N ALA A 313 -5.01 40.96 -9.99
CA ALA A 313 -4.50 41.73 -8.86
C ALA A 313 -3.15 41.19 -8.36
N ILE A 314 -2.99 39.86 -8.29
CA ILE A 314 -1.73 39.20 -7.93
C ILE A 314 -0.63 39.54 -8.94
N GLY A 315 -0.90 39.43 -10.24
CA GLY A 315 0.08 39.74 -11.28
C GLY A 315 0.51 41.20 -11.28
N LYS A 316 -0.43 42.14 -11.08
CA LYS A 316 -0.11 43.57 -10.93
C LYS A 316 0.71 43.85 -9.67
N LEU A 317 0.36 43.24 -8.54
CA LEU A 317 1.10 43.39 -7.29
C LEU A 317 2.51 42.81 -7.39
N ALA A 318 2.66 41.63 -8.01
CA ALA A 318 3.95 41.02 -8.28
C ALA A 318 4.83 41.88 -9.18
N GLY A 319 4.25 42.48 -10.23
CA GLY A 319 4.94 43.43 -11.09
C GLY A 319 5.40 44.68 -10.34
N TRP A 320 4.56 45.23 -9.46
CA TRP A 320 4.91 46.38 -8.63
C TRP A 320 6.00 46.08 -7.59
N MET A 321 6.01 44.85 -7.05
CA MET A 321 7.02 44.39 -6.09
C MET A 321 8.27 43.78 -6.74
N HIS A 322 8.36 43.79 -8.08
CA HIS A 322 9.44 43.17 -8.86
C HIS A 322 9.70 41.70 -8.49
N LEU A 323 8.65 40.92 -8.22
CA LEU A 323 8.77 39.51 -7.86
C LEU A 323 8.88 38.63 -9.10
N GLU A 324 9.96 37.84 -9.18
CA GLU A 324 10.09 36.80 -10.20
C GLU A 324 9.04 35.69 -10.01
N ALA A 325 8.52 35.16 -11.12
CA ALA A 325 7.48 34.11 -11.11
C ALA A 325 7.96 32.79 -10.48
N SER A 326 9.27 32.52 -10.50
CA SER A 326 9.92 31.37 -9.87
C SER A 326 10.20 31.58 -8.37
N SER A 327 10.04 32.80 -7.85
CA SER A 327 10.40 33.12 -6.48
C SER A 327 9.43 32.50 -5.46
N LYS A 328 9.95 32.12 -4.29
CA LYS A 328 9.12 31.68 -3.15
C LYS A 328 8.11 32.75 -2.71
N ALA A 329 8.48 34.03 -2.85
CA ALA A 329 7.61 35.15 -2.50
C ALA A 329 6.39 35.24 -3.45
N PHE A 330 6.59 35.09 -4.77
CA PHE A 330 5.50 35.02 -5.73
C PHE A 330 4.60 33.81 -5.45
N LEU A 331 5.19 32.65 -5.16
CA LEU A 331 4.45 31.44 -4.83
C LEU A 331 3.54 31.62 -3.59
N VAL A 332 4.07 32.21 -2.52
CA VAL A 332 3.27 32.51 -1.32
C VAL A 332 2.16 33.51 -1.65
N LEU A 333 2.46 34.53 -2.46
CA LEU A 333 1.47 35.52 -2.89
C LEU A 333 0.33 34.87 -3.68
N LEU A 334 0.65 33.91 -4.55
CA LEU A 334 -0.33 33.16 -5.35
C LEU A 334 -1.31 32.36 -4.47
N LYS A 335 -0.80 31.76 -3.37
CA LYS A 335 -1.58 30.94 -2.44
C LYS A 335 -2.34 31.75 -1.38
N LEU A 336 -1.94 33.01 -1.18
CA LEU A 336 -2.44 33.85 -0.10
C LEU A 336 -3.98 34.03 -0.08
N PRO A 337 -4.68 34.24 -1.22
CA PRO A 337 -6.14 34.39 -1.20
C PRO A 337 -6.86 33.16 -0.63
N ALA A 338 -6.41 31.96 -0.98
CA ALA A 338 -6.98 30.71 -0.48
C ALA A 338 -6.68 30.54 1.03
N ILE A 339 -5.45 30.85 1.46
CA ILE A 339 -5.03 30.84 2.87
C ILE A 339 -5.91 31.78 3.70
N LEU A 340 -6.16 32.99 3.22
CA LEU A 340 -7.01 33.96 3.91
C LEU A 340 -8.47 33.52 3.93
N ALA A 341 -8.96 32.88 2.86
CA ALA A 341 -10.32 32.36 2.81
C ALA A 341 -10.56 31.24 3.83
N ASP A 342 -9.60 30.35 4.06
CA ASP A 342 -9.64 29.33 5.13
C ASP A 342 -9.82 29.98 6.51
N LEU A 343 -8.99 30.99 6.80
CA LEU A 343 -8.98 31.66 8.09
C LEU A 343 -10.27 32.47 8.31
N ALA A 344 -10.78 33.10 7.25
CA ALA A 344 -12.08 33.76 7.26
C ALA A 344 -13.22 32.76 7.50
N ALA A 345 -13.17 31.55 6.91
CA ALA A 345 -14.14 30.49 7.17
C ALA A 345 -14.05 29.98 8.62
N ALA A 346 -12.84 29.83 9.19
CA ALA A 346 -12.66 29.48 10.61
C ALA A 346 -13.28 30.55 11.54
N TRP A 347 -13.03 31.83 11.24
CA TRP A 347 -13.65 32.95 11.95
C TRP A 347 -15.18 32.97 11.81
N LEU A 348 -15.70 32.69 10.61
CA LEU A 348 -17.13 32.58 10.37
C LEU A 348 -17.75 31.46 11.22
N VAL A 349 -17.11 30.28 11.31
CA VAL A 349 -17.55 29.19 12.18
C VAL A 349 -17.60 29.63 13.64
N TYR A 350 -16.56 30.32 14.14
CA TYR A 350 -16.54 30.88 15.50
C TYR A 350 -17.73 31.81 15.73
N ARG A 351 -17.95 32.79 14.84
CA ARG A 351 -19.03 33.78 14.96
C ARG A 351 -20.42 33.16 14.91
N LEU A 352 -20.62 32.09 14.14
CA LEU A 352 -21.88 31.37 14.07
C LEU A 352 -22.11 30.48 15.29
N ALA A 353 -21.05 29.88 15.83
CA ALA A 353 -21.10 28.95 16.97
C ALA A 353 -21.21 29.68 18.32
N GLN A 354 -20.55 30.82 18.49
CA GLN A 354 -20.49 31.59 19.73
C GLN A 354 -21.88 31.83 20.37
N PRO A 355 -22.87 32.40 19.67
CA PRO A 355 -24.18 32.66 20.28
C PRO A 355 -24.97 31.37 20.60
N ARG A 356 -24.55 30.21 20.10
CA ARG A 356 -25.28 28.94 20.22
C ARG A 356 -24.68 27.99 21.26
N PHE A 357 -23.36 28.01 21.42
CA PHE A 357 -22.63 27.07 22.28
C PHE A 357 -21.68 27.74 23.29
N GLY A 358 -21.55 29.07 23.25
CA GLY A 358 -20.59 29.82 24.06
C GLY A 358 -19.17 29.80 23.49
N ASP A 359 -18.29 30.65 24.03
CA ASP A 359 -16.94 30.89 23.50
C ASP A 359 -16.08 29.63 23.43
N ARG A 360 -16.15 28.75 24.45
CA ARG A 360 -15.31 27.55 24.50
C ARG A 360 -15.60 26.56 23.38
N ALA A 361 -16.87 26.21 23.19
CA ALA A 361 -17.27 25.28 22.14
C ALA A 361 -17.07 25.92 20.76
N ALA A 362 -17.36 27.22 20.61
CA ALA A 362 -17.11 27.96 19.39
C ALA A 362 -15.63 27.99 19.00
N LEU A 363 -14.74 28.25 19.97
CA LEU A 363 -13.29 28.18 19.79
C LEU A 363 -12.86 26.77 19.40
N GLY A 364 -13.41 25.73 20.03
CA GLY A 364 -13.14 24.34 19.68
C GLY A 364 -13.48 24.01 18.23
N LEU A 365 -14.67 24.40 17.75
CA LEU A 365 -15.08 24.18 16.35
C LEU A 365 -14.21 24.95 15.36
N SER A 366 -13.87 26.20 15.67
CA SER A 366 -12.96 27.01 14.86
C SER A 366 -11.56 26.42 14.78
N LEU A 367 -11.00 25.98 15.91
CA LEU A 367 -9.70 25.33 15.98
C LEU A 367 -9.68 24.06 15.11
N LEU A 368 -10.73 23.24 15.16
CA LEU A 368 -10.85 22.05 14.32
C LEU A 368 -10.89 22.36 12.82
N TYR A 369 -11.43 23.51 12.40
CA TYR A 369 -11.43 23.92 11.00
C TYR A 369 -10.08 24.53 10.59
N ALA A 370 -9.54 25.46 11.41
CA ALA A 370 -8.28 26.15 11.12
C ALA A 370 -7.08 25.19 11.04
N PHE A 371 -7.06 24.13 11.86
CA PHE A 371 -6.01 23.10 11.88
C PHE A 371 -6.43 21.80 11.20
N ASN A 372 -7.45 21.84 10.34
CA ASN A 372 -7.85 20.69 9.55
C ASN A 372 -6.80 20.42 8.45
N PRO A 373 -6.22 19.20 8.38
CA PRO A 373 -5.16 18.91 7.43
C PRO A 373 -5.66 18.94 5.97
N ALA A 374 -6.92 18.60 5.69
CA ALA A 374 -7.47 18.74 4.32
C ALA A 374 -7.54 20.20 3.89
N VAL A 375 -7.95 21.08 4.82
CA VAL A 375 -8.11 22.51 4.60
C VAL A 375 -6.74 23.17 4.35
N ILE A 376 -5.75 22.83 5.18
CA ILE A 376 -4.36 23.31 5.01
C ILE A 376 -3.74 22.76 3.72
N ALA A 377 -3.98 21.49 3.39
CA ALA A 377 -3.38 20.85 2.23
C ALA A 377 -3.87 21.47 0.92
N ASP A 378 -5.15 21.78 0.79
CA ASP A 378 -5.71 22.39 -0.42
C ASP A 378 -5.16 23.82 -0.67
N SER A 379 -5.20 24.68 0.35
CA SER A 379 -4.79 26.08 0.20
C SER A 379 -3.27 26.27 0.18
N ALA A 380 -2.58 25.79 1.22
CA ALA A 380 -1.17 26.09 1.42
C ALA A 380 -0.22 25.08 0.76
N ALA A 381 -0.52 23.77 0.85
CA ALA A 381 0.36 22.76 0.26
C ALA A 381 0.16 22.69 -1.26
N TRP A 382 -1.07 22.46 -1.72
CA TRP A 382 -1.44 22.26 -3.12
C TRP A 382 -1.42 23.57 -3.92
N GLY A 383 -1.96 24.65 -3.34
CA GLY A 383 -2.07 25.96 -4.00
C GLY A 383 -3.37 26.15 -4.79
N GLN A 384 -4.44 25.48 -4.37
CA GLN A 384 -5.74 25.53 -5.01
C GLN A 384 -6.70 26.49 -4.30
N VAL A 385 -7.82 26.82 -4.95
CA VAL A 385 -8.69 27.95 -4.58
C VAL A 385 -10.07 27.50 -4.09
N ASP A 386 -10.20 26.21 -3.75
CA ASP A 386 -11.47 25.65 -3.24
C ASP A 386 -11.90 26.30 -1.92
N SER A 387 -10.95 26.77 -1.11
CA SER A 387 -11.20 27.61 0.07
C SER A 387 -11.97 28.89 -0.25
N PHE A 388 -11.56 29.59 -1.31
CA PHE A 388 -12.16 30.87 -1.72
C PHE A 388 -13.58 30.65 -2.26
N PHE A 389 -13.73 29.64 -3.12
CA PHE A 389 -15.04 29.17 -3.60
C PHE A 389 -15.97 28.79 -2.44
N THR A 390 -15.48 28.02 -1.48
CA THR A 390 -16.27 27.52 -0.35
C THR A 390 -16.72 28.65 0.57
N LEU A 391 -15.88 29.68 0.79
CA LEU A 391 -16.26 30.84 1.59
C LEU A 391 -17.42 31.62 0.96
N LEU A 392 -17.39 31.85 -0.36
CA LEU A 392 -18.47 32.51 -1.09
C LEU A 392 -19.74 31.67 -1.14
N LEU A 393 -19.60 30.35 -1.28
CA LEU A 393 -20.72 29.41 -1.17
C LEU A 393 -21.37 29.48 0.22
N LEU A 394 -20.58 29.49 1.30
CA LEU A 394 -21.10 29.65 2.66
C LEU A 394 -21.80 30.99 2.84
N ALA A 395 -21.22 32.08 2.33
CA ALA A 395 -21.85 33.40 2.37
C ALA A 395 -23.21 33.39 1.66
N THR A 396 -23.29 32.78 0.48
CA THR A 396 -24.52 32.60 -0.29
C THR A 396 -25.58 31.86 0.53
N LEU A 397 -25.27 30.67 1.04
CA LEU A 397 -26.20 29.85 1.82
C LEU A 397 -26.63 30.52 3.12
N LEU A 398 -25.75 31.30 3.75
CA LEU A 398 -26.08 32.07 4.95
C LEU A 398 -27.04 33.23 4.67
N GLN A 399 -27.01 33.84 3.48
CA GLN A 399 -28.04 34.81 3.10
C GLN A 399 -29.40 34.16 2.88
N VAL A 400 -29.43 32.94 2.31
CA VAL A 400 -30.64 32.13 2.23
C VAL A 400 -31.19 31.83 3.63
N VAL A 401 -30.33 31.41 4.56
CA VAL A 401 -30.69 31.17 5.97
C VAL A 401 -31.23 32.43 6.66
N ARG A 402 -30.72 33.62 6.31
CA ARG A 402 -31.21 34.91 6.81
C ARG A 402 -32.48 35.40 6.12
N GLY A 403 -33.02 34.67 5.15
CA GLY A 403 -34.20 35.04 4.38
C GLY A 403 -33.97 36.11 3.31
N ARG A 404 -32.71 36.49 3.04
CA ARG A 404 -32.31 37.48 2.01
C ARG A 404 -31.98 36.77 0.69
N ILE A 405 -32.98 36.11 0.11
CA ILE A 405 -32.79 35.19 -1.03
C ILE A 405 -32.34 35.94 -2.30
N GLU A 406 -32.75 37.20 -2.46
CA GLU A 406 -32.37 38.07 -3.58
C GLU A 406 -30.86 38.35 -3.57
N TRP A 407 -30.31 38.72 -2.41
CA TRP A 407 -28.87 38.89 -2.23
C TRP A 407 -28.11 37.58 -2.36
N ALA A 408 -28.72 36.46 -1.97
CA ALA A 408 -28.13 35.15 -2.22
C ALA A 408 -27.98 34.87 -3.72
N CYS A 409 -28.88 35.35 -4.58
CA CYS A 409 -28.76 35.18 -6.04
C CYS A 409 -27.56 35.92 -6.62
N VAL A 410 -27.27 37.14 -6.14
CA VAL A 410 -26.07 37.90 -6.54
C VAL A 410 -24.81 37.15 -6.13
N LEU A 411 -24.72 36.73 -4.87
CA LEU A 411 -23.55 35.99 -4.37
C LEU A 411 -23.40 34.62 -5.05
N PHE A 412 -24.51 33.95 -5.37
CA PHE A 412 -24.50 32.69 -6.09
C PHE A 412 -23.97 32.87 -7.52
N ALA A 413 -24.40 33.92 -8.23
CA ALA A 413 -23.88 34.26 -9.56
C ALA A 413 -22.36 34.52 -9.53
N LEU A 414 -21.89 35.28 -8.55
CA LEU A 414 -20.45 35.48 -8.34
C LEU A 414 -19.73 34.16 -8.03
N THR A 415 -20.33 33.29 -7.21
CA THR A 415 -19.77 31.98 -6.88
C THR A 415 -19.66 31.07 -8.11
N VAL A 416 -20.64 31.11 -9.03
CA VAL A 416 -20.61 30.41 -10.34
C VAL A 416 -19.49 30.94 -11.24
N LEU A 417 -19.24 32.26 -11.22
CA LEU A 417 -18.12 32.88 -11.93
C LEU A 417 -16.75 32.54 -11.33
N ILE A 418 -16.67 32.13 -10.06
CA ILE A 418 -15.45 31.58 -9.47
C ILE A 418 -15.23 30.14 -9.90
N LYS A 419 -16.24 29.27 -9.72
CA LYS A 419 -16.20 27.87 -10.17
C LYS A 419 -17.58 27.39 -10.64
N PRO A 420 -17.67 26.73 -11.82
CA PRO A 420 -18.92 26.14 -12.31
C PRO A 420 -19.52 25.10 -11.36
N GLN A 421 -18.71 24.50 -10.49
CA GLN A 421 -19.14 23.57 -9.44
C GLN A 421 -20.23 24.16 -8.52
N ALA A 422 -20.35 25.49 -8.43
CA ALA A 422 -21.46 26.18 -7.75
C ALA A 422 -22.84 25.69 -8.20
N LEU A 423 -22.99 25.28 -9.46
CA LEU A 423 -24.26 24.84 -10.04
C LEU A 423 -24.85 23.60 -9.35
N ILE A 424 -24.02 22.78 -8.69
CA ILE A 424 -24.48 21.65 -7.85
C ILE A 424 -25.44 22.14 -6.76
N PHE A 425 -25.28 23.36 -6.27
CA PHE A 425 -26.05 23.93 -5.17
C PHE A 425 -27.31 24.68 -5.62
N THR A 426 -27.58 24.77 -6.92
CA THR A 426 -28.80 25.39 -7.48
C THR A 426 -30.08 24.89 -6.82
N PRO A 427 -30.27 23.57 -6.57
CA PRO A 427 -31.46 23.09 -5.88
C PRO A 427 -31.66 23.70 -4.49
N ALA A 428 -30.58 23.95 -3.73
CA ALA A 428 -30.69 24.56 -2.40
C ALA A 428 -31.27 25.99 -2.47
N LEU A 429 -30.96 26.75 -3.53
CA LEU A 429 -31.51 28.09 -3.77
C LEU A 429 -32.95 28.03 -4.28
N LEU A 430 -33.24 27.13 -5.23
CA LEU A 430 -34.59 26.93 -5.76
C LEU A 430 -35.57 26.48 -4.67
N TYR A 431 -35.16 25.57 -3.80
CA TYR A 431 -35.99 25.10 -2.69
C TYR A 431 -36.34 26.25 -1.73
N ALA A 432 -35.44 27.21 -1.54
CA ALA A 432 -35.71 28.39 -0.74
C ALA A 432 -36.77 29.30 -1.37
N PHE A 433 -36.76 29.46 -2.71
CA PHE A 433 -37.81 30.21 -3.42
C PHE A 433 -39.16 29.52 -3.40
N ILE A 434 -39.20 28.21 -3.69
CA ILE A 434 -40.42 27.39 -3.62
C ILE A 434 -41.05 27.52 -2.23
N ARG A 435 -40.21 27.45 -1.19
CA ARG A 435 -40.63 27.62 0.19
C ARG A 435 -41.13 29.04 0.50
N ALA A 436 -40.48 30.07 -0.04
CA ALA A 436 -40.87 31.45 0.18
C ALA A 436 -42.21 31.81 -0.50
N GLY A 437 -42.67 31.01 -1.47
CA GLY A 437 -44.01 31.12 -2.07
C GLY A 437 -44.25 32.42 -2.84
N SER A 438 -43.19 33.13 -3.26
CA SER A 438 -43.31 34.44 -3.91
C SER A 438 -42.57 34.49 -5.25
N TRP A 439 -43.34 34.40 -6.34
CA TRP A 439 -42.83 34.54 -7.71
C TRP A 439 -42.23 35.92 -8.00
N LYS A 440 -42.71 36.97 -7.31
CA LYS A 440 -42.10 38.31 -7.38
C LYS A 440 -40.66 38.30 -6.85
N ARG A 441 -40.42 37.68 -5.70
CA ARG A 441 -39.07 37.53 -5.13
C ARG A 441 -38.17 36.70 -6.04
N PHE A 442 -38.71 35.66 -6.67
CA PHE A 442 -37.99 34.87 -7.67
C PHE A 442 -37.57 35.73 -8.87
N GLY A 443 -38.49 36.49 -9.47
CA GLY A 443 -38.19 37.37 -10.59
C GLY A 443 -37.15 38.45 -10.25
N VAL A 444 -37.30 39.10 -9.10
CA VAL A 444 -36.32 40.10 -8.60
C VAL A 444 -34.96 39.45 -8.34
N GLY A 445 -34.93 38.28 -7.69
CA GLY A 445 -33.70 37.52 -7.47
C GLY A 445 -33.02 37.10 -8.75
N ALA A 446 -33.77 36.67 -9.77
CA ALA A 446 -33.24 36.32 -11.09
C ALA A 446 -32.62 37.54 -11.80
N LEU A 447 -33.27 38.70 -11.76
CA LEU A 447 -32.72 39.95 -12.31
C LEU A 447 -31.41 40.37 -11.60
N TRP A 448 -31.40 40.34 -10.27
CA TRP A 448 -30.18 40.65 -9.50
C TRP A 448 -29.07 39.62 -9.71
N GLY A 449 -29.40 38.34 -9.82
CA GLY A 449 -28.45 37.28 -10.17
C GLY A 449 -27.87 37.48 -11.56
N LEU A 450 -28.70 37.82 -12.55
CA LEU A 450 -28.25 38.14 -13.91
C LEU A 450 -27.34 39.36 -13.92
N ALA A 451 -27.68 40.43 -13.20
CA ALA A 451 -26.79 41.60 -13.06
C ALA A 451 -25.45 41.23 -12.41
N GLY A 452 -25.48 40.41 -11.35
CA GLY A 452 -24.29 39.88 -10.68
C GLY A 452 -23.42 38.97 -11.57
N LEU A 453 -23.99 38.39 -12.63
CA LEU A 453 -23.26 37.60 -13.63
C LEU A 453 -22.72 38.48 -14.76
N VAL A 454 -23.55 39.36 -15.32
CA VAL A 454 -23.19 40.16 -16.51
C VAL A 454 -22.14 41.22 -16.19
N ILE A 455 -22.28 41.97 -15.08
CA ILE A 455 -21.38 43.08 -14.76
C ILE A 455 -19.91 42.65 -14.70
N PRO A 456 -19.53 41.57 -13.97
CA PRO A 456 -18.14 41.09 -13.96
C PRO A 456 -17.71 40.41 -15.27
N LEU A 457 -18.65 40.03 -16.14
CA LEU A 457 -18.35 39.40 -17.43
C LEU A 457 -18.01 40.42 -18.52
N VAL A 458 -18.55 41.65 -18.42
CA VAL A 458 -18.40 42.68 -19.47
C VAL A 458 -16.94 42.90 -19.87
N PRO A 459 -15.97 43.11 -18.95
CA PRO A 459 -14.59 43.39 -19.34
C PRO A 459 -13.94 42.29 -20.18
N PHE A 460 -14.36 41.03 -20.00
CA PHE A 460 -13.83 39.88 -20.76
C PHE A 460 -14.58 39.62 -22.07
N SER A 461 -15.77 40.21 -22.24
CA SER A 461 -16.65 39.93 -23.37
C SER A 461 -16.50 40.92 -24.52
N LEU A 462 -15.88 42.09 -24.27
CA LEU A 462 -15.76 43.17 -25.26
C LEU A 462 -15.01 42.75 -26.53
N ASN A 463 -14.02 41.85 -26.42
CA ASN A 463 -13.26 41.31 -27.56
C ASN A 463 -13.78 39.95 -28.07
N GLN A 464 -14.81 39.38 -27.43
CA GLN A 464 -15.37 38.05 -27.76
C GLN A 464 -16.63 38.15 -28.66
N GLY A 465 -17.11 39.36 -28.95
CA GLY A 465 -18.23 39.61 -29.88
C GLY A 465 -19.64 39.26 -29.38
N SER A 466 -19.79 38.51 -28.28
CA SER A 466 -21.10 38.16 -27.69
C SER A 466 -20.96 37.76 -26.23
N LEU A 467 -21.88 38.16 -25.35
CA LEU A 467 -21.91 37.71 -23.94
C LEU A 467 -22.14 36.20 -23.77
N LEU A 468 -22.57 35.49 -24.81
CA LEU A 468 -22.83 34.04 -24.76
C LEU A 468 -21.56 33.18 -24.85
N TRP A 469 -20.39 33.77 -25.16
CA TRP A 469 -19.12 33.05 -25.25
C TRP A 469 -18.80 32.22 -23.97
N VAL A 470 -19.18 32.73 -22.80
CA VAL A 470 -18.96 32.07 -21.52
C VAL A 470 -19.71 30.72 -21.41
N VAL A 471 -20.84 30.58 -22.12
CA VAL A 471 -21.58 29.31 -22.17
C VAL A 471 -20.77 28.25 -22.90
N ASP A 472 -20.07 28.63 -23.97
CA ASP A 472 -19.22 27.70 -24.73
C ASP A 472 -17.92 27.39 -23.97
N LEU A 473 -17.38 28.35 -23.20
CA LEU A 473 -16.33 28.08 -22.21
C LEU A 473 -16.80 27.00 -21.21
N TYR A 474 -17.96 27.17 -20.58
CA TYR A 474 -18.50 26.18 -19.63
C TYR A 474 -18.76 24.82 -20.28
N LYS A 475 -19.32 24.76 -21.49
CA LYS A 475 -19.51 23.49 -22.22
C LYS A 475 -18.18 22.80 -22.50
N THR A 476 -17.16 23.56 -22.87
CA THR A 476 -15.82 23.03 -23.15
C THR A 476 -15.19 22.49 -21.86
N THR A 477 -15.21 23.27 -20.78
CA THR A 477 -14.73 22.83 -19.45
C THR A 477 -15.46 21.59 -18.93
N LEU A 478 -16.77 21.46 -19.13
CA LEU A 478 -17.54 20.26 -18.74
C LEU A 478 -17.26 19.02 -19.62
N LYS A 479 -16.79 19.23 -20.84
CA LYS A 479 -16.34 18.15 -21.75
C LYS A 479 -14.89 17.75 -21.48
N SER A 480 -14.08 18.65 -20.91
CA SER A 480 -12.73 18.35 -20.46
C SER A 480 -12.74 17.18 -19.46
N TYR A 481 -11.73 16.30 -19.57
CA TYR A 481 -11.54 15.12 -18.73
C TYR A 481 -12.70 14.10 -18.76
N PRO A 482 -12.91 13.38 -19.88
CA PRO A 482 -14.02 12.43 -20.06
C PRO A 482 -13.79 11.08 -19.34
N TYR A 483 -13.32 11.10 -18.09
CA TYR A 483 -13.03 9.92 -17.29
C TYR A 483 -14.07 9.68 -16.19
N ALA A 484 -14.25 8.42 -15.79
CA ALA A 484 -15.16 8.03 -14.72
C ALA A 484 -14.82 8.79 -13.42
N THR A 485 -13.54 8.85 -13.07
CA THR A 485 -13.00 9.68 -11.99
C THR A 485 -11.52 9.95 -12.25
N LEU A 486 -11.01 11.09 -11.77
CA LEU A 486 -9.59 11.46 -11.84
C LEU A 486 -9.08 11.59 -10.41
N ASN A 487 -8.46 10.52 -9.92
CA ASN A 487 -7.93 10.40 -8.57
C ASN A 487 -8.92 10.71 -7.43
N ALA A 488 -10.23 10.87 -7.69
CA ALA A 488 -11.21 11.03 -6.62
C ALA A 488 -11.52 9.68 -5.98
N PHE A 489 -11.39 9.59 -4.66
CA PHE A 489 -11.56 8.36 -3.89
C PHE A 489 -13.06 8.13 -3.63
N ASN A 490 -13.74 7.64 -4.67
CA ASN A 490 -15.18 7.48 -4.77
C ASN A 490 -15.57 6.08 -5.30
N LEU A 491 -16.84 5.87 -5.66
CA LEU A 491 -17.33 4.59 -6.18
C LEU A 491 -16.52 4.08 -7.38
N TYR A 492 -16.13 4.95 -8.30
CA TYR A 492 -15.40 4.57 -9.51
C TYR A 492 -13.98 4.11 -9.19
N SER A 493 -13.27 4.81 -8.29
CA SER A 493 -11.97 4.36 -7.80
C SER A 493 -12.07 3.02 -7.07
N LEU A 494 -13.15 2.79 -6.31
CA LEU A 494 -13.40 1.54 -5.59
C LEU A 494 -13.55 0.32 -6.51
N VAL A 495 -14.08 0.51 -7.72
CA VAL A 495 -14.24 -0.55 -8.73
C VAL A 495 -13.10 -0.57 -9.75
N GLY A 496 -11.98 0.11 -9.47
CA GLY A 496 -10.80 0.13 -10.34
C GLY A 496 -10.95 0.99 -11.60
N ALA A 497 -11.89 1.94 -11.60
CA ALA A 497 -12.17 2.84 -12.71
C ALA A 497 -11.51 4.23 -12.59
N ASN A 498 -10.42 4.34 -11.81
CA ASN A 498 -9.59 5.54 -11.80
C ASN A 498 -8.96 5.75 -13.19
N TRP A 499 -9.10 6.95 -13.77
CA TRP A 499 -8.64 7.29 -15.13
C TRP A 499 -9.25 6.47 -16.29
N LYS A 500 -10.32 5.71 -16.05
CA LYS A 500 -11.00 4.99 -17.13
C LYS A 500 -11.97 5.89 -17.90
N PRO A 501 -12.13 5.72 -19.22
CA PRO A 501 -13.09 6.49 -20.01
C PRO A 501 -14.53 6.38 -19.50
N THR A 502 -15.30 7.46 -19.56
CA THR A 502 -16.72 7.50 -19.16
C THR A 502 -17.66 6.61 -20.01
N THR A 503 -17.16 6.11 -21.15
CA THR A 503 -17.86 5.20 -22.05
C THR A 503 -17.79 3.73 -21.61
N GLU A 504 -16.81 3.37 -20.77
CA GLU A 504 -16.75 2.04 -20.17
C GLU A 504 -17.94 1.79 -19.24
N LYS A 505 -18.28 0.52 -19.05
CA LYS A 505 -19.49 0.09 -18.35
C LYS A 505 -19.21 -0.33 -16.92
N LEU A 506 -20.08 0.09 -16.01
CA LEU A 506 -20.27 -0.55 -14.71
C LEU A 506 -21.53 -1.41 -14.78
N LEU A 507 -21.37 -2.72 -14.63
CA LEU A 507 -22.42 -3.71 -14.92
C LEU A 507 -22.87 -3.58 -16.39
N PHE A 508 -24.05 -3.03 -16.65
CA PHE A 508 -24.65 -2.92 -17.99
C PHE A 508 -24.76 -1.49 -18.53
N LEU A 509 -24.48 -0.45 -17.72
CA LEU A 509 -24.56 0.96 -18.15
C LEU A 509 -23.19 1.65 -18.16
N PRO A 510 -22.95 2.61 -19.09
CA PRO A 510 -21.76 3.45 -19.06
C PRO A 510 -21.63 4.28 -17.78
N TYR A 511 -20.41 4.58 -17.33
CA TYR A 511 -20.17 5.40 -16.14
C TYR A 511 -20.83 6.78 -16.22
N SER A 512 -20.87 7.40 -17.41
CA SER A 512 -21.57 8.67 -17.63
C SER A 512 -23.07 8.60 -17.31
N VAL A 513 -23.73 7.50 -17.68
CA VAL A 513 -25.17 7.29 -17.43
C VAL A 513 -25.42 7.09 -15.94
N TRP A 514 -24.62 6.25 -15.28
CA TRP A 514 -24.68 6.09 -13.82
C TRP A 514 -24.49 7.43 -13.10
N GLY A 515 -23.50 8.22 -13.50
CA GLY A 515 -23.24 9.53 -12.91
C GLY A 515 -24.43 10.48 -13.00
N ASN A 516 -25.09 10.56 -14.15
CA ASN A 516 -26.29 11.38 -14.34
C ASN A 516 -27.47 10.90 -13.48
N LEU A 517 -27.70 9.58 -13.40
CA LEU A 517 -28.74 9.00 -12.54
C LEU A 517 -28.50 9.35 -11.06
N PHE A 518 -27.25 9.33 -10.61
CA PHE A 518 -26.91 9.69 -9.23
C PHE A 518 -27.08 11.20 -8.96
N ILE A 519 -26.84 12.07 -9.94
CA ILE A 519 -27.15 13.52 -9.81
C ILE A 519 -28.66 13.71 -9.63
N VAL A 520 -29.49 13.06 -10.46
CA VAL A 520 -30.96 13.12 -10.33
C VAL A 520 -31.40 12.58 -8.97
N ALA A 521 -30.83 11.46 -8.52
CA ALA A 521 -31.08 10.90 -7.20
C ALA A 521 -30.66 11.85 -6.07
N ALA A 522 -29.57 12.60 -6.22
CA ALA A 522 -29.13 13.61 -5.25
C ALA A 522 -30.17 14.74 -5.11
N VAL A 523 -30.68 15.25 -6.23
CA VAL A 523 -31.75 16.27 -6.25
C VAL A 523 -33.01 15.72 -5.60
N GLY A 524 -33.48 14.53 -5.99
CA GLY A 524 -34.67 13.89 -5.42
C GLY A 524 -34.55 13.63 -3.91
N LEU A 525 -33.42 13.08 -3.46
CA LEU A 525 -33.15 12.84 -2.04
C LEU A 525 -33.12 14.15 -1.25
N SER A 526 -32.43 15.17 -1.77
CA SER A 526 -32.33 16.47 -1.10
C SER A 526 -33.68 17.19 -1.02
N ALA A 527 -34.52 17.11 -2.06
CA ALA A 527 -35.89 17.62 -2.05
C ALA A 527 -36.74 16.89 -1.01
N TYR A 528 -36.65 15.56 -0.96
CA TYR A 528 -37.36 14.75 0.03
C TYR A 528 -36.98 15.18 1.46
N LEU A 529 -35.69 15.31 1.76
CA LEU A 529 -35.25 15.75 3.09
C LEU A 529 -35.66 17.20 3.41
N PHE A 530 -35.67 18.09 2.42
CA PHE A 530 -36.01 19.51 2.62
C PHE A 530 -37.50 19.73 2.89
N PHE A 531 -38.38 19.09 2.10
CA PHE A 531 -39.82 19.35 2.09
C PHE A 531 -40.65 18.39 2.96
N ARG A 532 -40.16 17.19 3.30
CA ARG A 532 -40.99 16.15 3.96
C ARG A 532 -41.60 16.58 5.29
N ARG A 533 -40.88 17.36 6.09
CA ARG A 533 -41.35 17.91 7.37
C ARG A 533 -41.57 19.41 7.22
N LYS A 534 -42.70 19.94 7.69
CA LYS A 534 -43.07 21.36 7.53
C LYS A 534 -42.27 22.34 8.40
N GLU A 535 -41.56 21.85 9.42
CA GLU A 535 -40.81 22.68 10.36
C GLU A 535 -39.72 23.52 9.69
N ASP A 536 -39.64 24.81 10.05
CA ASP A 536 -38.63 25.74 9.55
C ASP A 536 -37.34 25.66 10.36
N SER A 537 -36.39 24.88 9.83
CA SER A 537 -35.03 24.85 10.36
C SER A 537 -34.06 25.40 9.33
N PRO A 538 -33.28 26.43 9.68
CA PRO A 538 -32.13 26.89 8.88
C PRO A 538 -31.14 25.78 8.52
N ALA A 539 -31.07 24.71 9.33
CA ALA A 539 -30.19 23.58 9.09
C ALA A 539 -30.53 22.85 7.78
N LYS A 540 -31.77 22.91 7.30
CA LYS A 540 -32.20 22.24 6.06
C LYS A 540 -31.45 22.73 4.83
N VAL A 541 -31.24 24.05 4.71
CA VAL A 541 -30.54 24.66 3.56
C VAL A 541 -29.08 24.19 3.53
N LEU A 542 -28.40 24.28 4.66
CA LEU A 542 -26.99 23.88 4.81
C LEU A 542 -26.80 22.37 4.60
N TYR A 543 -27.73 21.57 5.13
CA TYR A 543 -27.70 20.13 4.99
C TYR A 543 -28.03 19.69 3.55
N THR A 544 -28.93 20.41 2.86
CA THR A 544 -29.22 20.20 1.43
C THR A 544 -27.97 20.43 0.58
N ALA A 545 -27.24 21.52 0.83
CA ALA A 545 -25.97 21.76 0.16
C ALA A 545 -24.96 20.64 0.45
N LEU A 546 -24.83 20.22 1.71
CA LEU A 546 -23.94 19.13 2.12
C LEU A 546 -24.24 17.80 1.41
N ILE A 547 -25.52 17.38 1.37
CA ILE A 547 -25.88 16.11 0.75
C ILE A 547 -25.69 16.14 -0.77
N LEU A 548 -25.96 17.28 -1.43
CA LEU A 548 -25.74 17.44 -2.86
C LEU A 548 -24.27 17.26 -3.22
N ILE A 549 -23.36 17.97 -2.55
CA ILE A 549 -21.92 17.84 -2.86
C ILE A 549 -21.37 16.46 -2.51
N ALA A 550 -21.82 15.86 -1.40
CA ALA A 550 -21.35 14.53 -0.99
C ALA A 550 -21.80 13.44 -1.98
N VAL A 551 -23.06 13.45 -2.41
CA VAL A 551 -23.57 12.48 -3.40
C VAL A 551 -22.89 12.67 -4.75
N VAL A 552 -22.77 13.91 -5.23
CA VAL A 552 -22.15 14.20 -6.52
C VAL A 552 -20.68 13.77 -6.52
N PHE A 553 -19.89 14.13 -5.51
CA PHE A 553 -18.49 13.70 -5.42
C PHE A 553 -18.33 12.17 -5.40
N LEU A 554 -19.19 11.48 -4.65
CA LEU A 554 -19.02 10.05 -4.38
C LEU A 554 -19.60 9.13 -5.45
N LEU A 555 -20.61 9.59 -6.19
CA LEU A 555 -21.36 8.76 -7.12
C LEU A 555 -21.43 9.33 -8.55
N ALA A 556 -21.21 10.63 -8.77
CA ALA A 556 -21.20 11.19 -10.13
C ALA A 556 -19.85 10.96 -10.84
N ALA A 557 -19.87 10.84 -12.17
CA ALA A 557 -18.66 10.72 -12.97
C ALA A 557 -17.94 12.08 -13.12
N LYS A 558 -16.70 12.07 -13.64
CA LYS A 558 -15.87 13.28 -13.88
C LYS A 558 -15.49 14.05 -12.61
N MET A 559 -15.29 13.33 -11.51
CA MET A 559 -14.90 13.93 -10.22
C MET A 559 -13.38 13.96 -10.05
N HIS A 560 -12.89 14.97 -9.35
CA HIS A 560 -11.48 15.16 -8.98
C HIS A 560 -11.27 15.09 -7.47
N GLU A 561 -10.07 14.69 -7.02
CA GLU A 561 -9.64 14.43 -5.63
C GLU A 561 -10.02 15.47 -4.58
N ARG A 562 -10.17 16.73 -5.00
CA ARG A 562 -10.44 17.90 -4.13
C ARG A 562 -11.90 18.33 -4.06
N TYR A 563 -12.77 17.80 -4.93
CA TYR A 563 -14.16 18.28 -5.04
C TYR A 563 -15.00 18.02 -3.79
N LEU A 564 -14.55 17.16 -2.87
CA LEU A 564 -15.18 16.96 -1.55
C LEU A 564 -14.90 18.09 -0.55
N TYR A 565 -13.89 18.95 -0.80
CA TYR A 565 -13.47 20.02 0.11
C TYR A 565 -14.63 20.84 0.69
N PRO A 566 -15.63 21.33 -0.10
CA PRO A 566 -16.72 22.14 0.45
C PRO A 566 -17.56 21.41 1.52
N ALA A 567 -17.64 20.08 1.45
CA ALA A 567 -18.37 19.27 2.41
C ALA A 567 -17.80 19.41 3.83
N VAL A 568 -16.48 19.59 3.98
CA VAL A 568 -15.79 19.75 5.27
C VAL A 568 -16.28 21.01 6.01
N ALA A 569 -16.45 22.12 5.30
CA ALA A 569 -16.98 23.35 5.87
C ALA A 569 -18.50 23.26 6.10
N LEU A 570 -19.23 22.74 5.10
CA LEU A 570 -20.70 22.63 5.14
C LEU A 570 -21.20 21.76 6.29
N VAL A 571 -20.54 20.63 6.58
CA VAL A 571 -20.95 19.74 7.68
C VAL A 571 -20.77 20.38 9.06
N LEU A 572 -19.72 21.19 9.23
CA LEU A 572 -19.46 21.90 10.48
C LEU A 572 -20.47 23.04 10.69
N VAL A 573 -20.78 23.81 9.63
CA VAL A 573 -21.80 24.86 9.70
C VAL A 573 -23.21 24.25 9.84
N ALA A 574 -23.50 23.13 9.17
CA ALA A 574 -24.74 22.38 9.36
C ALA A 574 -24.87 21.89 10.80
N TYR A 575 -23.80 21.40 11.44
CA TYR A 575 -23.78 21.06 12.86
C TYR A 575 -24.15 22.25 13.75
N VAL A 576 -23.61 23.45 13.45
CA VAL A 576 -23.89 24.64 14.26
C VAL A 576 -25.39 24.95 14.32
N TYR A 577 -26.14 24.71 13.25
CA TYR A 577 -27.59 24.93 13.21
C TYR A 577 -28.41 23.70 13.63
N ALA A 578 -28.01 22.49 13.24
CA ALA A 578 -28.75 21.25 13.55
C ALA A 578 -28.54 20.75 14.99
N ARG A 579 -27.41 21.11 15.61
CA ARG A 579 -26.98 20.69 16.96
C ARG A 579 -26.94 19.18 17.18
N ASP A 580 -26.67 18.41 16.12
CA ASP A 580 -26.59 16.96 16.19
C ASP A 580 -25.14 16.46 16.18
N ARG A 581 -24.72 15.78 17.25
CA ARG A 581 -23.34 15.31 17.45
C ARG A 581 -22.85 14.38 16.33
N ARG A 582 -23.74 13.71 15.60
CA ARG A 582 -23.36 12.81 14.50
C ARG A 582 -22.72 13.59 13.34
N LEU A 583 -23.11 14.85 13.14
CA LEU A 583 -22.48 15.73 12.16
C LEU A 583 -21.02 16.06 12.50
N LEU A 584 -20.64 16.10 13.78
CA LEU A 584 -19.23 16.27 14.16
C LEU A 584 -18.38 15.04 13.82
N TRP A 585 -18.95 13.84 13.90
CA TRP A 585 -18.25 12.63 13.50
C TRP A 585 -18.18 12.49 11.97
N LEU A 586 -19.22 12.95 11.26
CA LEU A 586 -19.17 13.09 9.80
C LEU A 586 -18.13 14.15 9.37
N PHE A 587 -18.01 15.26 10.12
CA PHE A 587 -16.92 16.22 9.95
C PHE A 587 -15.56 15.55 10.08
N LEU A 588 -15.33 14.77 11.14
CA LEU A 588 -14.08 14.03 11.29
C LEU A 588 -13.85 13.11 10.08
N GLY A 589 -14.84 12.29 9.73
CA GLY A 589 -14.74 11.34 8.61
C GLY A 589 -14.40 12.00 7.28
N PHE A 590 -15.14 13.05 6.88
CA PHE A 590 -14.88 13.78 5.64
C PHE A 590 -13.55 14.55 5.68
N SER A 591 -13.12 15.04 6.84
CA SER A 591 -11.82 15.70 6.98
C SER A 591 -10.67 14.73 6.75
N LEU A 592 -10.74 13.54 7.37
CA LEU A 592 -9.69 12.52 7.21
C LEU A 592 -9.64 12.00 5.78
N THR A 593 -10.77 11.65 5.20
CA THR A 593 -10.85 11.11 3.84
C THR A 593 -10.49 12.13 2.76
N ALA A 594 -10.94 13.39 2.88
CA ALA A 594 -10.54 14.46 1.98
C ALA A 594 -9.03 14.75 2.08
N PHE A 595 -8.47 14.74 3.29
CA PHE A 595 -7.02 14.92 3.47
C PHE A 595 -6.22 13.77 2.86
N ILE A 596 -6.65 12.52 3.08
CA ILE A 596 -5.99 11.37 2.45
C ILE A 596 -6.07 11.49 0.94
N ASN A 597 -7.23 11.86 0.38
CA ASN A 597 -7.39 12.00 -1.07
C ASN A 597 -6.46 13.10 -1.63
N ILE A 598 -6.49 14.31 -1.08
CA ILE A 598 -5.69 15.46 -1.55
C ILE A 598 -4.20 15.22 -1.28
N GLY A 599 -3.83 14.88 -0.05
CA GLY A 599 -2.43 14.72 0.36
C GLY A 599 -1.74 13.55 -0.34
N TYR A 600 -2.44 12.44 -0.58
CA TYR A 600 -1.86 11.29 -1.26
C TYR A 600 -1.66 11.56 -2.74
N VAL A 601 -2.64 12.16 -3.42
CA VAL A 601 -2.51 12.55 -4.84
C VAL A 601 -1.41 13.59 -5.03
N LEU A 602 -1.32 14.60 -4.15
CA LEU A 602 -0.23 15.57 -4.20
C LEU A 602 1.15 14.91 -4.08
N ALA A 603 1.28 13.88 -3.23
CA ALA A 603 2.53 13.14 -3.07
C ALA A 603 2.94 12.36 -4.33
N PHE A 604 1.98 11.85 -5.12
CA PHE A 604 2.24 11.28 -6.45
C PHE A 604 2.63 12.37 -7.46
N SER A 605 1.89 13.48 -7.52
CA SER A 605 2.16 14.57 -8.44
C SER A 605 3.55 15.20 -8.23
N LEU A 606 4.00 15.31 -6.98
CA LEU A 606 5.36 15.80 -6.65
C LEU A 606 6.48 14.85 -7.10
N LYS A 607 6.17 13.58 -7.39
CA LYS A 607 7.10 12.62 -8.02
C LYS A 607 6.94 12.52 -9.54
N GLY A 608 6.13 13.40 -10.15
CA GLY A 608 5.83 13.35 -11.58
C GLY A 608 4.88 12.24 -11.99
N ILE A 609 4.17 11.60 -11.05
CA ILE A 609 3.19 10.55 -11.33
C ILE A 609 1.80 11.18 -11.31
N THR A 610 1.07 11.09 -12.42
CA THR A 610 -0.21 11.80 -12.62
C THR A 610 -1.42 11.04 -12.07
N ASN A 611 -1.34 9.72 -11.95
CA ASN A 611 -2.43 8.87 -11.48
C ASN A 611 -2.01 7.95 -10.33
N VAL A 612 -2.87 7.83 -9.33
CA VAL A 612 -2.78 6.75 -8.35
C VAL A 612 -3.08 5.43 -9.07
N PRO A 613 -2.24 4.38 -8.94
CA PRO A 613 -2.45 3.11 -9.61
C PRO A 613 -3.84 2.52 -9.35
N ALA A 614 -4.40 1.86 -10.37
CA ALA A 614 -5.65 1.12 -10.19
C ALA A 614 -5.49 0.09 -9.07
N PHE A 615 -6.52 -0.02 -8.23
CA PHE A 615 -6.55 -0.90 -7.05
C PHE A 615 -5.48 -0.64 -5.98
N ASP A 616 -4.91 0.57 -5.93
CA ASP A 616 -4.13 1.03 -4.78
C ASP A 616 -4.95 0.87 -3.47
N GLY A 617 -4.37 0.24 -2.46
CA GLY A 617 -5.09 -0.12 -1.24
C GLY A 617 -5.61 1.07 -0.44
N ILE A 618 -4.88 2.19 -0.42
CA ILE A 618 -5.29 3.39 0.30
C ILE A 618 -6.44 4.07 -0.42
N MET A 619 -6.35 4.18 -1.73
CA MET A 619 -7.45 4.65 -2.58
C MET A 619 -8.71 3.81 -2.34
N LEU A 620 -8.60 2.48 -2.36
CA LEU A 620 -9.73 1.57 -2.17
C LEU A 620 -10.36 1.68 -0.77
N ILE A 621 -9.57 1.64 0.31
CA ILE A 621 -10.10 1.84 1.68
C ILE A 621 -10.78 3.18 1.81
N THR A 622 -10.12 4.25 1.37
CA THR A 622 -10.64 5.61 1.55
C THR A 622 -11.94 5.79 0.78
N SER A 623 -12.02 5.23 -0.44
CA SER A 623 -13.24 5.20 -1.24
C SER A 623 -14.38 4.45 -0.54
N LEU A 624 -14.09 3.28 0.05
CA LEU A 624 -15.08 2.51 0.82
C LEU A 624 -15.56 3.28 2.06
N VAL A 625 -14.64 3.86 2.84
CA VAL A 625 -14.97 4.68 4.02
C VAL A 625 -15.85 5.85 3.62
N ASN A 626 -15.54 6.51 2.51
CA ASN A 626 -16.35 7.60 1.95
C ASN A 626 -17.79 7.17 1.64
N LEU A 627 -18.00 6.01 1.03
CA LEU A 627 -19.35 5.47 0.79
C LEU A 627 -20.10 5.12 2.09
N VAL A 628 -19.39 4.61 3.09
CA VAL A 628 -19.98 4.36 4.43
C VAL A 628 -20.38 5.68 5.10
N LEU A 629 -19.55 6.72 4.99
CA LEU A 629 -19.86 8.06 5.49
C LEU A 629 -21.06 8.67 4.77
N LEU A 630 -21.21 8.45 3.46
CA LEU A 630 -22.40 8.86 2.71
C LEU A 630 -23.66 8.17 3.22
N GLY A 631 -23.62 6.84 3.37
CA GLY A 631 -24.75 6.09 3.94
C GLY A 631 -25.14 6.60 5.33
N TRP A 632 -24.15 6.91 6.16
CA TRP A 632 -24.38 7.49 7.48
C TRP A 632 -24.92 8.93 7.42
N LEU A 633 -24.41 9.76 6.51
CA LEU A 633 -24.92 11.10 6.25
C LEU A 633 -26.41 11.01 5.93
N ILE A 634 -26.80 10.22 4.92
CA ILE A 634 -28.21 10.02 4.54
C ILE A 634 -29.07 9.60 5.75
N GLN A 635 -28.60 8.65 6.55
CA GLN A 635 -29.31 8.22 7.77
C GLN A 635 -29.49 9.38 8.77
N VAL A 636 -28.48 10.22 8.97
CA VAL A 636 -28.57 11.42 9.84
C VAL A 636 -29.61 12.40 9.28
N GLY A 637 -29.64 12.62 7.97
CA GLY A 637 -30.61 13.49 7.32
C GLY A 637 -32.05 13.01 7.51
N VAL A 638 -32.28 11.71 7.34
CA VAL A 638 -33.58 11.08 7.61
C VAL A 638 -33.95 11.21 9.09
N ASP A 639 -33.02 10.95 10.00
CA ASP A 639 -33.30 11.09 11.42
C ASP A 639 -33.64 12.53 11.81
N LEU A 640 -32.93 13.53 11.29
CA LEU A 640 -33.15 14.95 11.59
C LEU A 640 -34.43 15.50 10.96
N PHE A 641 -34.59 15.32 9.64
CA PHE A 641 -35.60 16.04 8.86
C PHE A 641 -36.83 15.21 8.51
N VAL A 642 -36.81 13.89 8.73
CA VAL A 642 -37.98 13.02 8.56
C VAL A 642 -38.50 12.53 9.91
N ARG A 643 -37.63 12.00 10.78
CA ARG A 643 -38.02 11.41 12.07
C ARG A 643 -37.96 12.38 13.25
N GLY A 644 -37.34 13.55 13.09
CA GLY A 644 -37.19 14.56 14.14
C GLY A 644 -36.31 14.17 15.33
N ARG A 645 -35.40 13.20 15.14
CA ARG A 645 -34.48 12.70 16.19
C ARG A 645 -33.17 13.48 16.14
N ILE A 646 -32.98 14.36 17.12
CA ILE A 646 -31.73 15.09 17.33
C ILE A 646 -30.94 14.42 18.46
N GLN A 647 -29.64 14.18 18.24
CA GLN A 647 -28.73 13.70 19.27
C GLN A 647 -27.76 14.81 19.67
N PRO A 648 -28.07 15.61 20.71
CA PRO A 648 -27.18 16.68 21.13
C PRO A 648 -25.87 16.16 21.70
N VAL A 649 -24.85 17.02 21.74
CA VAL A 649 -23.61 16.72 22.47
C VAL A 649 -23.93 16.73 23.96
N GLU A 650 -23.76 15.58 24.62
CA GLU A 650 -23.98 15.46 26.05
C GLU A 650 -22.81 16.11 26.83
N PRO A 651 -23.08 17.15 27.64
CA PRO A 651 -22.07 17.74 28.50
C PRO A 651 -21.63 16.72 29.55
N VAL A 652 -20.35 16.76 29.91
CA VAL A 652 -19.83 15.92 31.00
C VAL A 652 -20.40 16.45 32.32
N THR A 653 -21.51 15.89 32.81
CA THR A 653 -22.10 16.19 34.13
C THR A 653 -21.82 15.05 35.13
N PRO A 654 -21.73 15.34 36.44
CA PRO A 654 -21.61 14.30 37.48
C PRO A 654 -22.76 13.28 37.46
N LEU A 655 -23.95 13.66 36.96
CA LEU A 655 -25.15 12.83 36.85
C LEU A 655 -25.16 11.87 35.64
N THR A 656 -24.12 11.87 34.80
CA THR A 656 -23.85 10.74 33.89
C THR A 656 -23.29 9.51 34.62
N ALA A 657 -23.46 9.44 35.95
CA ALA A 657 -23.15 8.29 36.81
C ALA A 657 -24.28 7.23 36.88
N VAL A 658 -25.48 7.47 36.31
CA VAL A 658 -26.53 6.43 36.22
C VAL A 658 -26.13 5.26 35.29
N PRO A 659 -25.44 5.46 34.15
CA PRO A 659 -24.76 4.37 33.42
C PRO A 659 -23.68 3.66 34.26
N ALA A 660 -23.08 4.33 35.24
CA ALA A 660 -22.10 3.73 36.12
C ALA A 660 -22.76 2.77 37.12
N GLU A 661 -24.02 2.98 37.54
CA GLU A 661 -24.79 2.01 38.34
C GLU A 661 -25.15 0.76 37.52
N ALA A 662 -25.54 0.93 36.26
CA ALA A 662 -25.77 -0.20 35.35
C ALA A 662 -24.47 -0.92 34.96
N GLU A 663 -23.36 -0.20 34.72
CA GLU A 663 -22.03 -0.79 34.51
C GLU A 663 -21.49 -1.44 35.79
N ALA A 664 -21.73 -0.88 36.99
CA ALA A 664 -21.28 -1.41 38.28
C ALA A 664 -22.09 -2.61 38.78
N SER A 665 -23.40 -2.61 38.58
CA SER A 665 -24.27 -3.79 38.76
C SER A 665 -23.89 -4.89 37.75
N GLY A 666 -23.62 -4.51 36.50
CA GLY A 666 -23.02 -5.41 35.51
C GLY A 666 -21.62 -5.91 35.89
N LEU A 667 -20.81 -5.11 36.60
CA LEU A 667 -19.46 -5.48 37.05
C LEU A 667 -19.45 -6.55 38.16
N LEU A 668 -20.51 -6.61 38.97
CA LEU A 668 -20.72 -7.66 39.98
C LEU A 668 -21.20 -8.98 39.35
N HIS A 669 -22.09 -8.93 38.35
CA HIS A 669 -22.75 -10.14 37.82
C HIS A 669 -22.19 -10.69 36.49
N SER A 670 -21.39 -9.94 35.72
CA SER A 670 -21.11 -10.31 34.30
C SER A 670 -19.95 -11.27 34.00
N THR A 671 -19.31 -11.93 34.97
CA THR A 671 -18.07 -12.69 34.64
C THR A 671 -17.79 -13.96 35.44
N GLU A 672 -18.60 -14.34 36.43
CA GLU A 672 -18.48 -15.69 37.01
C GLU A 672 -18.63 -16.79 35.93
N SER A 673 -19.49 -16.56 34.93
CA SER A 673 -19.68 -17.46 33.80
C SER A 673 -18.53 -17.44 32.78
N ALA A 674 -17.75 -16.35 32.65
CA ALA A 674 -16.70 -16.20 31.64
C ALA A 674 -15.33 -16.76 32.10
N ALA A 675 -15.01 -16.61 33.39
CA ALA A 675 -13.79 -17.16 34.00
C ALA A 675 -13.86 -18.69 34.19
N LYS A 676 -15.08 -19.19 34.44
CA LYS A 676 -15.58 -20.58 34.32
C LYS A 676 -15.31 -21.22 32.97
N GLY A 677 -14.12 -21.73 32.73
CA GLY A 677 -13.89 -22.59 31.58
C GLY A 677 -14.93 -23.74 31.50
N ARG A 678 -15.81 -23.89 30.48
CA ARG A 678 -16.54 -25.17 30.33
C ARG A 678 -15.51 -26.28 30.19
N LYS A 679 -15.55 -27.28 31.07
CA LYS A 679 -14.70 -28.48 30.98
C LYS A 679 -15.11 -29.29 29.76
N PHE A 680 -14.14 -29.94 29.10
CA PHE A 680 -14.44 -30.86 28.01
C PHE A 680 -15.35 -31.98 28.52
N THR A 681 -16.42 -32.22 27.80
CA THR A 681 -17.29 -33.37 27.99
C THR A 681 -16.80 -34.53 27.14
N ARG A 682 -17.29 -35.75 27.40
CA ARG A 682 -16.98 -36.93 26.56
C ARG A 682 -17.31 -36.69 25.08
N ARG A 683 -18.39 -35.95 24.80
CA ARG A 683 -18.79 -35.57 23.43
C ARG A 683 -17.76 -34.65 22.77
N ASP A 684 -17.12 -33.77 23.52
CA ASP A 684 -16.09 -32.89 22.97
C ASP A 684 -14.86 -33.68 22.55
N TRP A 685 -14.38 -34.60 23.41
CA TRP A 685 -13.23 -35.46 23.09
C TRP A 685 -13.50 -36.37 21.90
N ILE A 686 -14.66 -37.04 21.88
CA ILE A 686 -15.03 -37.94 20.78
C ILE A 686 -15.19 -37.16 19.49
N GLY A 687 -15.95 -36.08 19.49
CA GLY A 687 -16.25 -35.34 18.26
C GLY A 687 -15.03 -34.62 17.68
N MET A 688 -14.22 -33.96 18.53
CA MET A 688 -12.95 -33.35 18.11
C MET A 688 -11.98 -34.43 17.61
N GLY A 689 -11.80 -35.51 18.38
CA GLY A 689 -10.92 -36.62 18.03
C GLY A 689 -11.32 -37.31 16.72
N ALA A 690 -12.61 -37.53 16.49
CA ALA A 690 -13.10 -38.16 15.28
C ALA A 690 -12.84 -37.30 14.03
N VAL A 691 -13.17 -36.00 14.06
CA VAL A 691 -12.92 -35.09 12.92
C VAL A 691 -11.42 -34.98 12.64
N THR A 692 -10.61 -34.83 13.68
CA THR A 692 -9.14 -34.76 13.54
C THR A 692 -8.56 -36.07 13.01
N ALA A 693 -9.01 -37.23 13.48
CA ALA A 693 -8.53 -38.54 13.01
C ALA A 693 -8.92 -38.80 11.56
N ILE A 694 -10.17 -38.53 11.17
CA ILE A 694 -10.62 -38.68 9.78
C ILE A 694 -9.80 -37.77 8.86
N TYR A 695 -9.64 -36.50 9.23
CA TYR A 695 -8.81 -35.57 8.45
C TYR A 695 -7.35 -36.02 8.39
N ALA A 696 -6.78 -36.50 9.50
CA ALA A 696 -5.40 -36.97 9.52
C ALA A 696 -5.17 -38.12 8.54
N VAL A 697 -6.09 -39.09 8.47
CA VAL A 697 -6.02 -40.18 7.48
C VAL A 697 -6.01 -39.62 6.05
N ILE A 698 -6.91 -38.70 5.74
CA ILE A 698 -7.03 -38.10 4.41
C ILE A 698 -5.80 -37.23 4.07
N ALA A 699 -5.26 -36.48 5.03
CA ALA A 699 -4.13 -35.59 4.85
C ALA A 699 -2.79 -36.35 4.69
N LEU A 700 -2.63 -37.47 5.40
CA LEU A 700 -1.43 -38.30 5.35
C LEU A 700 -1.44 -39.28 4.17
N TYR A 701 -2.61 -39.61 3.62
CA TYR A 701 -2.73 -40.47 2.45
C TYR A 701 -1.98 -39.87 1.26
N ASN A 702 -1.09 -40.65 0.64
CA ASN A 702 -0.27 -40.24 -0.51
C ASN A 702 0.40 -38.87 -0.32
N LEU A 703 0.99 -38.63 0.86
CA LEU A 703 1.68 -37.37 1.16
C LEU A 703 3.01 -37.23 0.37
N GLY A 704 3.74 -38.32 0.20
CA GLY A 704 5.01 -38.39 -0.51
C GLY A 704 5.63 -39.78 -0.38
N SER A 705 6.58 -40.11 -1.25
CA SER A 705 7.38 -41.33 -1.15
C SER A 705 8.26 -41.31 0.11
N PHE A 706 8.39 -42.47 0.76
CA PHE A 706 9.37 -42.74 1.83
C PHE A 706 10.75 -43.13 1.27
N SER A 707 10.87 -43.22 -0.06
CA SER A 707 12.09 -43.63 -0.74
C SER A 707 12.48 -42.60 -1.78
N ALA A 708 13.74 -42.18 -1.74
CA ALA A 708 14.42 -41.34 -2.72
C ALA A 708 15.92 -41.69 -2.72
N PRO A 709 16.64 -41.47 -3.82
CA PRO A 709 18.10 -41.62 -3.84
C PRO A 709 18.80 -40.84 -2.72
N GLN A 710 19.88 -41.37 -2.16
CA GLN A 710 20.65 -40.80 -1.05
C GLN A 710 22.17 -40.87 -1.26
N THR A 711 22.65 -41.80 -2.10
CA THR A 711 24.04 -41.85 -2.56
C THR A 711 24.22 -40.92 -3.75
N PHE A 712 25.45 -40.48 -4.01
CA PHE A 712 25.68 -39.46 -5.03
C PHE A 712 27.08 -39.49 -5.64
N TRP A 713 27.23 -38.82 -6.78
CA TRP A 713 28.48 -38.50 -7.47
C TRP A 713 28.55 -37.00 -7.79
N GLN A 714 29.65 -36.37 -7.38
CA GLN A 714 29.96 -34.99 -7.71
C GLN A 714 31.26 -34.92 -8.53
N PRO A 715 31.19 -34.61 -9.85
CA PRO A 715 32.38 -34.53 -10.69
C PRO A 715 33.27 -33.33 -10.33
N ALA A 716 34.57 -33.47 -10.60
CA ALA A 716 35.56 -32.46 -10.22
C ALA A 716 35.89 -31.50 -11.37
N ARG A 717 35.92 -31.98 -12.62
CA ARG A 717 36.44 -31.20 -13.75
C ARG A 717 35.60 -31.40 -15.01
N THR A 718 35.62 -30.40 -15.88
CA THR A 718 35.13 -30.54 -17.26
C THR A 718 35.93 -31.65 -17.97
N GLY A 719 35.22 -32.49 -18.73
CA GLY A 719 35.79 -33.62 -19.46
C GLY A 719 35.82 -34.94 -18.68
N ASP A 720 35.59 -34.93 -17.36
CA ASP A 720 35.41 -36.17 -16.58
C ASP A 720 34.30 -37.00 -17.25
N SER A 721 34.57 -38.26 -17.54
CA SER A 721 33.59 -39.10 -18.24
C SER A 721 33.60 -40.54 -17.79
N PHE A 722 32.50 -41.23 -18.02
CA PHE A 722 32.37 -42.67 -17.83
C PHE A 722 31.38 -43.23 -18.84
N TYR A 723 31.39 -44.54 -19.06
CA TYR A 723 30.37 -45.19 -19.86
C TYR A 723 29.90 -46.50 -19.26
N VAL A 724 28.64 -46.81 -19.52
CA VAL A 724 27.96 -48.04 -19.09
C VAL A 724 27.75 -48.97 -20.29
N ASP A 725 27.90 -50.28 -20.06
CA ASP A 725 27.58 -51.34 -21.05
C ASP A 725 26.23 -51.97 -20.70
N LEU A 726 25.30 -51.97 -21.66
CA LEU A 726 23.98 -52.60 -21.55
C LEU A 726 24.02 -54.12 -21.83
N GLY A 727 25.18 -54.66 -22.21
CA GLY A 727 25.41 -56.06 -22.60
C GLY A 727 25.07 -56.34 -24.06
N GLU A 728 24.01 -55.73 -24.58
CA GLU A 728 23.56 -55.81 -25.98
C GLU A 728 22.97 -54.48 -26.47
N SER A 729 22.81 -54.33 -27.79
CA SER A 729 22.22 -53.13 -28.38
C SER A 729 20.71 -53.09 -28.12
N ARG A 730 20.25 -52.13 -27.31
CA ARG A 730 18.85 -51.97 -26.87
C ARG A 730 18.27 -50.65 -27.36
N THR A 731 16.94 -50.56 -27.41
CA THR A 731 16.25 -49.31 -27.77
C THR A 731 15.92 -48.53 -26.51
N ILE A 732 16.75 -47.54 -26.17
CA ILE A 732 16.59 -46.70 -24.99
C ILE A 732 15.51 -45.66 -25.29
N GLU A 733 14.42 -45.67 -24.53
CA GLU A 733 13.32 -44.72 -24.69
C GLU A 733 13.64 -43.40 -23.97
N ARG A 734 14.09 -43.50 -22.71
CA ARG A 734 14.32 -42.36 -21.82
C ARG A 734 15.43 -42.64 -20.81
N ILE A 735 16.00 -41.56 -20.30
CA ILE A 735 16.97 -41.57 -19.21
C ILE A 735 16.44 -40.64 -18.12
N ASN A 736 16.33 -41.14 -16.90
CA ASN A 736 15.87 -40.36 -15.76
C ASN A 736 17.03 -40.16 -14.79
N THR A 737 17.27 -38.92 -14.39
CA THR A 737 18.32 -38.56 -13.44
C THR A 737 17.74 -37.89 -12.21
N PHE A 738 18.20 -38.25 -11.03
CA PHE A 738 17.90 -37.56 -9.78
C PHE A 738 19.11 -36.73 -9.36
N SER A 739 18.89 -35.51 -8.89
CA SER A 739 19.97 -34.54 -8.66
C SER A 739 19.80 -33.82 -7.32
N GLU A 740 20.93 -33.66 -6.62
CA GLU A 740 21.05 -32.84 -5.41
C GLU A 740 21.26 -31.35 -5.77
N ILE A 741 21.76 -30.59 -4.79
CA ILE A 741 22.15 -29.19 -4.94
C ILE A 741 23.35 -29.06 -5.87
N GLY A 742 23.25 -28.10 -6.81
CA GLY A 742 24.34 -27.68 -7.68
C GLY A 742 23.85 -27.26 -9.06
N GLU A 743 24.70 -26.59 -9.83
CA GLU A 743 24.42 -26.18 -11.20
C GLU A 743 25.55 -26.60 -12.11
N GLY A 744 25.21 -27.08 -13.30
CA GLY A 744 26.18 -27.49 -14.30
C GLY A 744 25.54 -28.31 -15.40
N LYS A 745 26.36 -28.91 -16.25
CA LYS A 745 25.93 -29.58 -17.47
C LYS A 745 26.68 -30.87 -17.68
N PHE A 746 25.99 -31.88 -18.16
CA PHE A 746 26.61 -33.11 -18.64
C PHE A 746 26.03 -33.49 -20.00
N LYS A 747 26.85 -34.16 -20.80
CA LYS A 747 26.54 -34.61 -22.14
C LYS A 747 26.35 -36.13 -22.12
N LEU A 748 25.24 -36.58 -22.69
CA LEU A 748 24.93 -37.98 -22.93
C LEU A 748 25.26 -38.32 -24.38
N GLU A 749 26.03 -39.39 -24.60
CA GLU A 749 26.44 -39.84 -25.93
C GLU A 749 26.21 -41.34 -26.07
N PHE A 750 25.89 -41.80 -27.28
CA PHE A 750 25.39 -43.16 -27.52
C PHE A 750 26.22 -43.88 -28.59
N GLY A 751 26.48 -45.17 -28.42
CA GLY A 751 27.23 -45.96 -29.40
C GLY A 751 26.97 -47.46 -29.31
N ASP A 752 27.25 -48.19 -30.39
CA ASP A 752 27.27 -49.67 -30.41
C ASP A 752 28.66 -50.25 -30.11
N THR A 753 29.70 -49.39 -30.12
CA THR A 753 31.08 -49.73 -29.75
C THR A 753 31.63 -48.68 -28.76
N PRO A 754 32.55 -49.03 -27.84
CA PRO A 754 33.03 -48.14 -26.79
C PRO A 754 33.98 -47.02 -27.28
N THR A 755 34.16 -46.87 -28.60
CA THR A 755 35.05 -45.88 -29.22
C THR A 755 34.35 -44.96 -30.22
N ALA A 756 33.09 -45.23 -30.59
CA ALA A 756 32.33 -44.46 -31.57
C ALA A 756 31.01 -43.95 -30.95
N TRP A 757 30.93 -42.63 -30.74
CA TRP A 757 29.83 -41.97 -30.04
C TRP A 757 29.03 -41.08 -30.99
N THR A 758 27.70 -41.09 -30.84
CA THR A 758 26.74 -40.38 -31.70
C THR A 758 25.61 -39.78 -30.86
N ASN A 759 24.79 -38.92 -31.48
CA ASN A 759 23.60 -38.29 -30.89
C ASN A 759 23.85 -37.59 -29.53
N PRO A 760 24.81 -36.65 -29.42
CA PRO A 760 25.09 -35.98 -28.15
C PRO A 760 23.88 -35.16 -27.67
N LEU A 761 23.45 -35.42 -26.44
CA LEU A 761 22.40 -34.66 -25.75
C LEU A 761 23.01 -33.95 -24.53
N ILE A 762 22.95 -32.62 -24.51
CA ILE A 762 23.37 -31.83 -23.35
C ILE A 762 22.19 -31.73 -22.37
N VAL A 763 22.41 -32.13 -21.12
CA VAL A 763 21.44 -32.07 -20.04
C VAL A 763 21.86 -30.98 -19.06
N ASP A 764 21.00 -29.97 -18.91
CA ASP A 764 21.18 -28.89 -17.94
C ASP A 764 20.66 -29.30 -16.55
N ASN A 765 21.55 -29.29 -15.56
CA ASN A 765 21.21 -29.33 -14.15
C ASN A 765 21.16 -27.89 -13.59
N THR A 766 19.99 -27.48 -13.11
CA THR A 766 19.71 -26.09 -12.74
C THR A 766 19.16 -26.02 -11.32
N TYR A 767 19.20 -24.85 -10.67
CA TYR A 767 18.65 -24.67 -9.32
C TYR A 767 17.17 -25.05 -9.13
N VAL A 768 16.37 -25.13 -10.20
CA VAL A 768 14.95 -25.55 -10.13
C VAL A 768 14.75 -27.07 -10.24
N LYS A 769 15.80 -27.84 -10.57
CA LYS A 769 15.76 -29.30 -10.73
C LYS A 769 16.49 -30.01 -9.58
N VAL A 770 16.04 -29.76 -8.36
CA VAL A 770 16.72 -30.21 -7.13
C VAL A 770 15.80 -31.12 -6.32
N PHE A 771 16.29 -32.30 -5.94
CA PHE A 771 15.53 -33.36 -5.25
C PHE A 771 14.27 -33.81 -6.03
N LEU A 772 14.39 -33.96 -7.35
CA LEU A 772 13.34 -34.47 -8.23
C LEU A 772 13.92 -35.26 -9.40
N TRP A 773 13.13 -36.17 -9.96
CA TRP A 773 13.49 -36.94 -11.17
C TRP A 773 13.34 -36.09 -12.43
N ASN A 774 14.46 -35.80 -13.09
CA ASN A 774 14.51 -35.14 -14.40
C ASN A 774 14.45 -36.20 -15.51
N VAL A 775 13.41 -36.14 -16.33
CA VAL A 775 13.14 -37.11 -17.41
C VAL A 775 13.69 -36.59 -18.75
N GLN A 776 14.58 -37.35 -19.38
CA GLN A 776 15.14 -37.05 -20.70
C GLN A 776 14.65 -38.08 -21.73
N PRO A 777 13.68 -37.74 -22.60
CA PRO A 777 13.28 -38.61 -23.70
C PRO A 777 14.40 -38.64 -24.75
N VAL A 778 14.90 -39.84 -25.08
CA VAL A 778 16.03 -40.00 -26.02
C VAL A 778 15.63 -40.79 -27.27
N ASN A 779 14.90 -41.90 -27.14
CA ASN A 779 14.49 -42.77 -28.24
C ASN A 779 15.64 -43.17 -29.20
N VAL A 780 16.75 -43.65 -28.63
CA VAL A 780 17.97 -44.03 -29.37
C VAL A 780 18.27 -45.52 -29.19
N LYS A 781 18.70 -46.19 -30.27
CA LYS A 781 19.24 -47.56 -30.20
C LYS A 781 20.75 -47.52 -29.93
N ALA A 782 21.21 -48.15 -28.87
CA ALA A 782 22.62 -48.19 -28.49
C ALA A 782 22.94 -49.36 -27.54
N ARG A 783 24.21 -49.77 -27.46
CA ARG A 783 24.74 -50.69 -26.44
C ARG A 783 25.47 -49.97 -25.31
N TYR A 784 26.15 -48.86 -25.64
CA TYR A 784 26.93 -48.07 -24.70
C TYR A 784 26.34 -46.67 -24.56
N VAL A 785 26.30 -46.19 -23.32
CA VAL A 785 25.93 -44.79 -23.00
C VAL A 785 27.09 -44.16 -22.26
N LYS A 786 27.65 -43.09 -22.83
CA LYS A 786 28.72 -42.28 -22.23
C LYS A 786 28.13 -41.01 -21.62
N VAL A 787 28.57 -40.71 -20.41
CA VAL A 787 28.29 -39.47 -19.70
C VAL A 787 29.59 -38.68 -19.64
N THR A 788 29.60 -37.46 -20.18
CA THR A 788 30.75 -36.56 -20.19
C THR A 788 30.38 -35.26 -19.49
N VAL A 789 31.15 -34.85 -18.48
CA VAL A 789 30.93 -33.58 -17.77
C VAL A 789 31.29 -32.42 -18.69
N ASP A 790 30.32 -31.57 -19.01
CA ASP A 790 30.52 -30.37 -19.83
C ASP A 790 30.87 -29.17 -18.93
N SER A 791 30.11 -28.99 -17.84
CA SER A 791 30.35 -27.98 -16.81
C SER A 791 30.16 -28.62 -15.43
N PRO A 792 31.21 -28.69 -14.59
CA PRO A 792 31.11 -29.21 -13.22
C PRO A 792 30.32 -28.24 -12.32
N GLY A 793 29.95 -28.70 -11.12
CA GLY A 793 29.20 -27.89 -10.14
C GLY A 793 27.83 -28.45 -9.77
N PHE A 794 27.41 -29.57 -10.40
CA PHE A 794 26.22 -30.33 -10.05
C PHE A 794 26.56 -31.58 -9.23
N THR A 795 25.55 -32.15 -8.57
CA THR A 795 25.63 -33.46 -7.91
C THR A 795 24.50 -34.32 -8.46
N LEU A 796 24.81 -35.54 -8.91
CA LEU A 796 23.82 -36.52 -9.33
C LEU A 796 23.73 -37.62 -8.30
N ASP A 797 22.50 -38.01 -7.96
CA ASP A 797 22.27 -39.02 -6.95
C ASP A 797 22.05 -40.37 -7.62
N GLU A 798 21.22 -40.43 -8.67
CA GLU A 798 20.92 -41.68 -9.38
C GLU A 798 20.64 -41.42 -10.86
N MET A 799 20.98 -42.39 -11.71
CA MET A 799 20.68 -42.38 -13.15
C MET A 799 20.08 -43.72 -13.59
N ALA A 800 18.88 -43.70 -14.15
CA ALA A 800 18.17 -44.89 -14.61
C ALA A 800 17.86 -44.82 -16.11
N LEU A 801 18.13 -45.91 -16.83
CA LEU A 801 17.88 -46.04 -18.26
C LEU A 801 16.72 -47.00 -18.49
N PHE A 802 15.75 -46.59 -19.30
CA PHE A 802 14.57 -47.40 -19.58
C PHE A 802 14.49 -47.76 -21.05
N GLU A 803 14.30 -49.06 -21.31
CA GLU A 803 14.04 -49.59 -22.65
C GLU A 803 12.61 -49.29 -23.08
N LYS A 804 12.40 -49.16 -24.39
CA LYS A 804 11.08 -48.94 -24.98
C LYS A 804 10.09 -49.98 -24.49
N ASP A 805 8.93 -49.50 -24.03
CA ASP A 805 7.83 -50.32 -23.52
C ASP A 805 8.18 -51.13 -22.25
N ASN A 806 9.30 -50.80 -21.58
CA ASN A 806 9.72 -51.41 -20.31
C ASN A 806 9.84 -50.36 -19.19
N ALA A 807 9.05 -50.54 -18.13
CA ALA A 807 9.03 -49.63 -16.99
C ALA A 807 10.08 -49.95 -15.91
N GLU A 808 10.77 -51.09 -16.02
CA GLU A 808 11.88 -51.45 -15.15
C GLU A 808 13.20 -50.86 -15.70
N PRO A 809 14.08 -50.35 -14.81
CA PRO A 809 15.38 -49.85 -15.24
C PRO A 809 16.24 -51.01 -15.80
N LEU A 810 17.03 -50.71 -16.82
CA LEU A 810 17.98 -51.67 -17.37
C LEU A 810 19.06 -52.01 -16.33
N PRO A 811 19.55 -53.26 -16.26
CA PRO A 811 20.71 -53.59 -15.45
C PRO A 811 21.96 -52.93 -16.06
N LEU A 812 22.65 -52.11 -15.27
CA LEU A 812 23.80 -51.34 -15.73
C LEU A 812 25.09 -51.87 -15.10
N LYS A 813 26.14 -51.99 -15.91
CA LYS A 813 27.50 -52.23 -15.43
C LYS A 813 28.39 -51.07 -15.90
N VAL A 814 29.01 -50.37 -14.95
CA VAL A 814 30.02 -49.36 -15.26
C VAL A 814 31.20 -50.06 -15.93
N ALA A 815 31.46 -49.71 -17.19
CA ALA A 815 32.42 -50.42 -18.03
C ALA A 815 33.80 -49.76 -18.01
N ALA A 816 33.86 -48.43 -17.96
CA ALA A 816 35.09 -47.69 -17.66
C ALA A 816 34.79 -46.31 -17.06
N VAL A 817 35.71 -45.82 -16.23
CA VAL A 817 35.71 -44.48 -15.66
C VAL A 817 36.96 -43.76 -16.14
N GLU A 818 36.77 -42.71 -16.94
CA GLU A 818 37.79 -41.80 -17.46
C GLU A 818 37.62 -40.45 -16.74
N ALA A 819 37.72 -40.45 -15.41
CA ALA A 819 37.50 -39.28 -14.56
C ALA A 819 38.60 -39.16 -13.51
N ALA A 820 38.91 -37.92 -13.11
CA ALA A 820 39.74 -37.65 -11.94
C ALA A 820 39.02 -38.02 -10.63
N ASP A 821 39.73 -37.97 -9.50
CA ASP A 821 39.10 -38.13 -8.18
C ASP A 821 37.91 -37.16 -8.03
N PRO A 822 36.68 -37.66 -7.78
CA PRO A 822 35.49 -36.84 -7.65
C PRO A 822 35.56 -35.94 -6.41
N VAL A 823 34.80 -34.84 -6.41
CA VAL A 823 34.73 -33.93 -5.24
C VAL A 823 34.09 -34.64 -4.05
N ARG A 824 33.01 -35.38 -4.30
CA ARG A 824 32.33 -36.25 -3.32
C ARG A 824 31.72 -37.47 -4.02
N GLY A 825 31.65 -38.58 -3.30
CA GLY A 825 31.00 -39.81 -3.78
C GLY A 825 31.76 -40.52 -4.90
N THR A 826 31.11 -41.46 -5.61
CA THR A 826 31.74 -42.22 -6.71
C THR A 826 30.75 -42.46 -7.84
N VAL A 827 31.23 -42.71 -9.07
CA VAL A 827 30.35 -43.02 -10.23
C VAL A 827 29.48 -44.26 -9.98
N ALA A 828 29.95 -45.22 -9.17
CA ALA A 828 29.18 -46.41 -8.83
C ALA A 828 27.89 -46.08 -8.06
N ASN A 829 27.89 -44.97 -7.32
CA ASN A 829 26.73 -44.48 -6.56
C ASN A 829 25.58 -44.00 -7.47
N LEU A 830 25.78 -43.88 -8.78
CA LEU A 830 24.69 -43.47 -9.69
C LEU A 830 23.77 -44.63 -10.09
N PHE A 831 24.13 -45.85 -9.69
CA PHE A 831 23.51 -47.10 -10.15
C PHE A 831 23.30 -48.10 -9.01
N ASP A 832 23.52 -47.70 -7.74
CA ASP A 832 23.40 -48.59 -6.58
C ASP A 832 21.99 -48.60 -5.96
N GLU A 833 21.13 -47.62 -6.29
CA GLU A 833 19.76 -47.53 -5.77
C GLU A 833 18.71 -47.55 -6.91
N GLN A 834 18.96 -48.35 -7.95
CA GLN A 834 18.08 -48.51 -9.12
C GLN A 834 16.65 -48.97 -8.76
N ASP A 835 16.45 -49.65 -7.63
CA ASP A 835 15.11 -50.01 -7.12
C ASP A 835 14.25 -48.79 -6.76
N LYS A 836 14.87 -47.62 -6.57
CA LYS A 836 14.20 -46.35 -6.31
C LYS A 836 13.81 -45.60 -7.59
N ALA A 837 14.34 -45.99 -8.73
CA ALA A 837 14.12 -45.32 -10.01
C ALA A 837 12.63 -45.28 -10.39
N LYS A 838 12.19 -44.14 -10.94
CA LYS A 838 10.79 -43.94 -11.33
C LYS A 838 10.69 -43.73 -12.83
N TYR A 839 10.04 -44.65 -13.54
CA TYR A 839 9.77 -44.50 -14.98
C TYR A 839 8.90 -43.27 -15.29
N LYS A 840 7.85 -43.05 -14.49
CA LYS A 840 6.93 -41.89 -14.54
C LYS A 840 6.87 -41.21 -13.17
N PRO A 841 7.76 -40.25 -12.87
CA PRO A 841 7.74 -39.55 -11.60
C PRO A 841 6.48 -38.69 -11.46
N THR A 842 5.94 -38.65 -10.25
CA THR A 842 4.74 -37.88 -9.89
C THR A 842 5.05 -36.85 -8.81
N TYR A 843 4.03 -36.15 -8.31
CA TYR A 843 4.17 -35.28 -7.12
C TYR A 843 4.67 -36.03 -5.87
N LEU A 844 4.61 -37.37 -5.85
CA LEU A 844 5.11 -38.20 -4.76
C LEU A 844 6.62 -38.39 -4.77
N ASP A 845 7.30 -38.10 -5.89
CA ASP A 845 8.66 -38.55 -6.17
C ASP A 845 9.69 -37.41 -6.26
N GLY A 846 9.30 -36.19 -5.93
CA GLY A 846 10.20 -35.05 -5.95
C GLY A 846 9.57 -33.75 -5.46
N THR A 847 10.37 -32.70 -5.45
CA THR A 847 9.94 -31.34 -5.13
C THR A 847 9.10 -30.73 -6.25
N TYR A 848 8.20 -29.83 -5.89
CA TYR A 848 7.45 -28.97 -6.81
C TYR A 848 7.10 -27.65 -6.13
N PHE A 849 6.78 -26.62 -6.91
CA PHE A 849 6.49 -25.27 -6.39
C PHE A 849 7.57 -24.83 -5.38
N ASP A 850 7.20 -24.14 -4.30
CA ASP A 850 8.12 -23.62 -3.28
C ASP A 850 8.85 -24.69 -2.45
N GLU A 851 8.63 -26.00 -2.68
CA GLU A 851 9.45 -27.05 -2.04
C GLU A 851 10.91 -26.99 -2.53
N ILE A 852 11.14 -26.54 -3.77
CA ILE A 852 12.49 -26.35 -4.33
C ILE A 852 13.33 -25.37 -3.51
N TYR A 853 12.66 -24.48 -2.76
CA TYR A 853 13.31 -23.49 -1.90
C TYR A 853 13.35 -23.98 -0.44
N HIS A 854 12.21 -24.33 0.14
CA HIS A 854 12.13 -24.57 1.57
C HIS A 854 12.68 -25.95 1.99
N ALA A 855 12.40 -27.01 1.23
CA ALA A 855 12.95 -28.34 1.52
C ALA A 855 14.46 -28.35 1.27
N ARG A 856 14.90 -27.69 0.19
CA ARG A 856 16.32 -27.46 -0.10
C ARG A 856 17.01 -26.73 1.03
N THR A 857 16.48 -25.60 1.50
CA THR A 857 17.13 -24.84 2.57
C THR A 857 17.09 -25.55 3.92
N ALA A 858 16.07 -26.36 4.18
CA ALA A 858 16.08 -27.25 5.34
C ALA A 858 17.22 -28.29 5.26
N TYR A 859 17.48 -28.84 4.07
CA TYR A 859 18.64 -29.70 3.82
C TYR A 859 19.97 -28.95 3.96
N GLU A 860 20.07 -27.72 3.43
CA GLU A 860 21.27 -26.86 3.56
C GLU A 860 21.58 -26.56 5.04
N HIS A 861 20.55 -26.24 5.85
CA HIS A 861 20.71 -26.05 7.29
C HIS A 861 21.20 -27.32 8.01
N LEU A 862 20.72 -28.50 7.59
CA LEU A 862 21.13 -29.78 8.18
C LEU A 862 22.61 -30.07 7.95
N HIS A 863 23.14 -29.67 6.79
CA HIS A 863 24.52 -29.91 6.37
C HIS A 863 25.45 -28.72 6.56
N LEU A 864 25.00 -27.66 7.26
CA LEU A 864 25.76 -26.41 7.48
C LEU A 864 26.25 -25.77 6.16
N MET A 865 25.41 -25.84 5.13
CA MET A 865 25.65 -25.20 3.84
C MET A 865 25.02 -23.80 3.82
N LYS A 866 25.56 -22.92 2.97
CA LYS A 866 24.98 -21.59 2.76
C LYS A 866 23.56 -21.72 2.20
N PRO A 867 22.53 -21.11 2.83
CA PRO A 867 21.16 -21.27 2.41
C PRO A 867 20.88 -20.53 1.09
N TYR A 868 20.18 -21.18 0.17
CA TYR A 868 19.69 -20.58 -1.07
C TYR A 868 18.52 -19.63 -0.81
N GLU A 869 17.53 -20.05 -0.01
CA GLU A 869 16.36 -19.25 0.34
C GLU A 869 16.61 -18.54 1.69
N ASN A 870 16.89 -17.24 1.63
CA ASN A 870 17.15 -16.41 2.82
C ASN A 870 16.17 -15.23 2.97
N THR A 871 15.06 -15.22 2.24
CA THR A 871 14.09 -14.10 2.23
C THR A 871 13.09 -14.18 3.38
N HIS A 872 13.06 -15.31 4.10
CA HIS A 872 12.20 -15.55 5.23
C HIS A 872 12.96 -15.97 6.50
N PRO A 873 12.40 -15.64 7.69
CA PRO A 873 12.91 -16.14 8.95
C PRO A 873 13.08 -17.67 8.97
N PRO A 874 14.15 -18.19 9.58
CA PRO A 874 14.59 -19.57 9.38
C PRO A 874 13.75 -20.64 10.10
N LEU A 875 13.04 -20.33 11.19
CA LEU A 875 12.40 -21.34 12.04
C LEU A 875 11.42 -22.25 11.27
N GLY A 876 10.71 -21.72 10.28
CA GLY A 876 9.79 -22.52 9.46
C GLY A 876 10.52 -23.64 8.69
N LYS A 877 11.75 -23.38 8.24
CA LYS A 877 12.59 -24.34 7.54
C LYS A 877 13.27 -25.30 8.51
N GLU A 878 13.62 -24.84 9.71
CA GLU A 878 14.09 -25.70 10.79
C GLU A 878 13.04 -26.74 11.22
N LEU A 879 11.75 -26.39 11.18
CA LEU A 879 10.67 -27.35 11.42
C LEU A 879 10.60 -28.41 10.31
N ILE A 880 10.82 -28.03 9.04
CA ILE A 880 10.92 -28.99 7.92
C ILE A 880 12.14 -29.91 8.09
N LEU A 881 13.27 -29.35 8.54
CA LEU A 881 14.50 -30.11 8.83
C LEU A 881 14.25 -31.24 9.83
N ILE A 882 13.39 -31.05 10.83
CA ILE A 882 13.04 -32.13 11.79
C ILE A 882 12.46 -33.35 11.05
N GLY A 883 11.60 -33.11 10.04
CA GLY A 883 11.02 -34.18 9.24
C GLY A 883 12.08 -34.90 8.39
N ILE A 884 12.95 -34.14 7.73
CA ILE A 884 14.08 -34.68 6.95
C ILE A 884 15.00 -35.52 7.84
N LYS A 885 15.30 -35.05 9.06
CA LYS A 885 16.16 -35.78 10.00
C LYS A 885 15.56 -37.09 10.47
N LEU A 886 14.23 -37.21 10.54
CA LEU A 886 13.54 -38.41 11.01
C LEU A 886 13.27 -39.43 9.89
N PHE A 887 13.09 -38.98 8.65
CA PHE A 887 12.64 -39.83 7.53
C PHE A 887 13.55 -39.77 6.29
N GLY A 888 14.72 -39.14 6.40
CA GLY A 888 15.63 -38.90 5.28
C GLY A 888 15.20 -37.76 4.36
N MET A 889 16.03 -37.44 3.37
CA MET A 889 15.71 -36.45 2.34
C MET A 889 14.73 -37.05 1.31
N THR A 890 13.48 -37.23 1.74
CA THR A 890 12.40 -37.86 0.98
C THR A 890 11.15 -36.98 0.93
N PRO A 891 10.31 -37.09 -0.12
CA PRO A 891 9.05 -36.34 -0.22
C PRO A 891 8.16 -36.44 0.99
N PHE A 892 8.06 -37.61 1.62
CA PHE A 892 7.36 -37.76 2.89
C PHE A 892 8.05 -36.96 4.02
N GLY A 893 9.38 -37.09 4.12
CA GLY A 893 10.18 -36.49 5.19
C GLY A 893 10.07 -34.96 5.25
N TRP A 894 10.11 -34.24 4.13
CA TRP A 894 9.97 -32.78 4.17
C TRP A 894 8.52 -32.29 4.32
N ARG A 895 7.49 -33.11 3.99
CA ARG A 895 6.07 -32.72 4.07
C ARG A 895 5.38 -33.03 5.42
N ILE A 896 5.87 -34.02 6.16
CA ILE A 896 5.16 -34.56 7.33
C ILE A 896 4.96 -33.54 8.45
N VAL A 897 5.98 -32.72 8.78
CA VAL A 897 5.89 -31.78 9.92
C VAL A 897 4.85 -30.70 9.63
N GLY A 898 4.84 -30.13 8.42
CA GLY A 898 3.81 -29.17 8.00
C GLY A 898 2.41 -29.78 8.08
N THR A 899 2.25 -31.04 7.62
CA THR A 899 0.98 -31.75 7.64
C THR A 899 0.46 -31.97 9.07
N LEU A 900 1.33 -32.33 10.01
CA LEU A 900 0.97 -32.49 11.42
C LEU A 900 0.52 -31.17 12.07
N PHE A 901 1.15 -30.05 11.73
CA PHE A 901 0.69 -28.73 12.15
C PHE A 901 -0.67 -28.40 11.55
N GLY A 902 -0.88 -28.73 10.27
CA GLY A 902 -2.18 -28.63 9.60
C GLY A 902 -3.29 -29.41 10.32
N ILE A 903 -3.02 -30.68 10.67
CA ILE A 903 -3.91 -31.52 11.47
C ILE A 903 -4.20 -30.88 12.83
N GLY A 904 -3.17 -30.31 13.48
CA GLY A 904 -3.27 -29.63 14.77
C GLY A 904 -4.11 -28.34 14.74
N MET A 905 -4.32 -27.71 13.58
CA MET A 905 -5.20 -26.54 13.47
C MET A 905 -6.67 -26.87 13.78
N ILE A 906 -7.12 -28.08 13.45
CA ILE A 906 -8.50 -28.54 13.66
C ILE A 906 -8.89 -28.52 15.15
N PRO A 907 -8.17 -29.19 16.06
CA PRO A 907 -8.48 -29.15 17.48
C PRO A 907 -8.29 -27.73 18.06
N ILE A 908 -7.31 -26.94 17.60
CA ILE A 908 -7.16 -25.56 18.06
C ILE A 908 -8.42 -24.73 17.73
N LEU A 909 -8.92 -24.83 16.50
CA LEU A 909 -10.12 -24.11 16.09
C LEU A 909 -11.36 -24.61 16.84
N TYR A 910 -11.47 -25.93 17.07
CA TYR A 910 -12.50 -26.53 17.91
C TYR A 910 -12.52 -25.87 19.30
N VAL A 911 -11.37 -25.82 19.97
CA VAL A 911 -11.25 -25.25 21.32
C VAL A 911 -11.55 -23.76 21.32
N PHE A 912 -11.11 -23.03 20.29
CA PHE A 912 -11.41 -21.61 20.15
C PHE A 912 -12.91 -21.37 19.98
N ALA A 913 -13.57 -22.10 19.08
CA ALA A 913 -15.01 -22.03 18.87
C ALA A 913 -15.81 -22.44 20.11
N LEU A 914 -15.40 -23.51 20.82
CA LEU A 914 -16.03 -23.93 22.07
C LEU A 914 -15.94 -22.83 23.14
N ARG A 915 -14.80 -22.14 23.22
CA ARG A 915 -14.59 -21.03 24.16
C ARG A 915 -15.39 -19.79 23.79
N LEU A 916 -15.62 -19.54 22.50
CA LEU A 916 -16.41 -18.42 22.00
C LEU A 916 -17.92 -18.66 22.17
N PHE A 917 -18.39 -19.87 21.89
CA PHE A 917 -19.82 -20.16 21.73
C PHE A 917 -20.43 -21.05 22.82
N GLY A 918 -19.61 -21.70 23.64
CA GLY A 918 -20.03 -22.51 24.80
C GLY A 918 -20.65 -23.88 24.49
N LYS A 919 -21.01 -24.15 23.23
CA LYS A 919 -21.67 -25.40 22.80
C LYS A 919 -20.78 -26.23 21.87
N SER A 920 -20.79 -27.55 22.08
CA SER A 920 -20.00 -28.52 21.31
C SER A 920 -20.44 -28.60 19.86
N GLU A 921 -21.74 -28.42 19.57
CA GLU A 921 -22.28 -28.44 18.20
C GLU A 921 -21.59 -27.40 17.30
N TYR A 922 -21.36 -26.19 17.81
CA TYR A 922 -20.72 -25.11 17.06
C TYR A 922 -19.20 -25.27 16.98
N ALA A 923 -18.59 -25.87 17.99
CA ALA A 923 -17.18 -26.23 17.96
C ALA A 923 -16.89 -27.33 16.93
N LEU A 924 -17.74 -28.36 16.87
CA LEU A 924 -17.67 -29.40 15.85
C LEU A 924 -17.87 -28.82 14.45
N PHE A 925 -18.81 -27.90 14.30
CA PHE A 925 -19.05 -27.25 13.02
C PHE A 925 -17.83 -26.43 12.56
N ALA A 926 -17.16 -25.69 13.45
CA ALA A 926 -15.93 -24.98 13.12
C ALA A 926 -14.80 -25.93 12.67
N ALA A 927 -14.58 -27.01 13.45
CA ALA A 927 -13.56 -28.01 13.14
C ALA A 927 -13.83 -28.73 11.81
N PHE A 928 -15.09 -29.07 11.54
CA PHE A 928 -15.53 -29.67 10.28
C PHE A 928 -15.28 -28.73 9.10
N LEU A 929 -15.66 -27.45 9.19
CA LEU A 929 -15.45 -26.48 8.10
C LEU A 929 -13.96 -26.28 7.78
N MET A 930 -13.09 -26.33 8.80
CA MET A 930 -11.64 -26.29 8.59
C MET A 930 -11.16 -27.54 7.84
N ALA A 931 -11.61 -28.72 8.28
CA ALA A 931 -11.21 -30.00 7.69
C ALA A 931 -11.62 -30.17 6.21
N VAL A 932 -12.67 -29.49 5.76
CA VAL A 932 -13.15 -29.53 4.36
C VAL A 932 -12.81 -28.26 3.56
N ASP A 933 -11.97 -27.37 4.11
CA ASP A 933 -11.45 -26.24 3.35
C ASP A 933 -10.32 -26.68 2.42
N PHE A 934 -10.40 -26.25 1.17
CA PHE A 934 -9.51 -26.71 0.10
C PHE A 934 -8.07 -26.23 0.32
N MET A 935 -7.92 -24.98 0.78
CA MET A 935 -6.61 -24.36 0.99
C MET A 935 -5.96 -24.93 2.24
N HIS A 936 -6.72 -25.14 3.32
CA HIS A 936 -6.21 -25.86 4.49
C HIS A 936 -5.67 -27.24 4.10
N PHE A 937 -6.38 -28.00 3.28
CA PHE A 937 -5.90 -29.30 2.81
C PHE A 937 -4.64 -29.20 1.92
N ALA A 938 -4.69 -28.43 0.83
CA ALA A 938 -3.60 -28.37 -0.13
C ALA A 938 -2.33 -27.70 0.44
N GLN A 939 -2.48 -26.58 1.18
CA GLN A 939 -1.35 -25.82 1.71
C GLN A 939 -0.60 -26.55 2.82
N THR A 940 -1.29 -27.40 3.58
CA THR A 940 -0.68 -28.10 4.73
C THR A 940 0.07 -29.37 4.33
N ARG A 941 -0.17 -29.89 3.11
CA ARG A 941 0.45 -31.12 2.57
C ARG A 941 1.72 -30.88 1.76
N ILE A 942 2.11 -29.62 1.53
CA ILE A 942 3.33 -29.23 0.83
C ILE A 942 4.32 -28.62 1.83
N ALA A 943 5.63 -28.84 1.62
CA ALA A 943 6.68 -28.30 2.48
C ALA A 943 6.90 -26.79 2.27
N THR A 944 5.95 -26.00 2.73
CA THR A 944 6.01 -24.53 2.77
C THR A 944 5.91 -24.00 4.19
N ILE A 945 6.41 -22.80 4.44
CA ILE A 945 6.45 -22.21 5.78
C ILE A 945 5.11 -21.56 6.23
N ASP A 946 4.13 -21.45 5.33
CA ASP A 946 2.83 -20.81 5.60
C ASP A 946 2.04 -21.48 6.72
N VAL A 947 2.03 -22.81 6.75
CA VAL A 947 1.30 -23.60 7.73
C VAL A 947 1.72 -23.27 9.17
N TYR A 948 3.01 -23.08 9.41
CA TYR A 948 3.54 -22.73 10.73
C TYR A 948 3.07 -21.33 11.15
N GLY A 949 3.15 -20.35 10.24
CA GLY A 949 2.67 -18.99 10.48
C GLY A 949 1.19 -18.96 10.89
N VAL A 950 0.32 -19.63 10.12
CA VAL A 950 -1.13 -19.67 10.42
C VAL A 950 -1.41 -20.39 11.73
N PHE A 951 -0.72 -21.49 12.02
CA PHE A 951 -0.89 -22.25 13.26
C PHE A 951 -0.61 -21.39 14.49
N PHE A 952 0.50 -20.64 14.48
CA PHE A 952 0.86 -19.77 15.58
C PHE A 952 -0.01 -18.51 15.66
N ILE A 953 -0.51 -17.99 14.54
CA ILE A 953 -1.53 -16.93 14.51
C ILE A 953 -2.79 -17.37 15.25
N MET A 954 -3.27 -18.60 15.01
CA MET A 954 -4.45 -19.13 15.71
C MET A 954 -4.23 -19.21 17.22
N LEU A 955 -3.07 -19.73 17.65
CA LEU A 955 -2.73 -19.85 19.07
C LEU A 955 -2.59 -18.48 19.75
N MET A 956 -1.85 -17.55 19.17
CA MET A 956 -1.64 -16.23 19.79
C MET A 956 -2.97 -15.48 19.96
N TYR A 957 -3.89 -15.56 18.99
CA TYR A 957 -5.23 -14.93 19.12
C TYR A 957 -6.15 -15.69 20.07
N TYR A 958 -6.08 -17.02 20.13
CA TYR A 958 -6.80 -17.80 21.14
C TYR A 958 -6.39 -17.38 22.55
N PHE A 959 -5.09 -17.27 22.82
CA PHE A 959 -4.59 -16.87 24.14
C PHE A 959 -4.83 -15.38 24.42
N MET A 960 -4.78 -14.52 23.41
CA MET A 960 -5.19 -13.11 23.58
C MET A 960 -6.68 -13.00 23.90
N TYR A 961 -7.54 -13.78 23.27
CA TYR A 961 -8.96 -13.85 23.64
C TYR A 961 -9.14 -14.32 25.09
N ARG A 962 -8.35 -15.31 25.54
CA ARG A 962 -8.34 -15.76 26.93
C ARG A 962 -7.95 -14.62 27.88
N TYR A 963 -6.93 -13.84 27.55
CA TYR A 963 -6.54 -12.66 28.34
C TYR A 963 -7.64 -11.59 28.35
N TYR A 964 -8.19 -11.27 27.17
CA TYR A 964 -9.24 -10.26 27.00
C TYR A 964 -10.51 -10.60 27.78
N SER A 965 -10.80 -11.89 27.94
CA SER A 965 -11.95 -12.41 28.71
C SER A 965 -11.72 -12.40 30.23
N LEU A 966 -10.49 -12.11 30.69
CA LEU A 966 -10.14 -12.05 32.12
C LEU A 966 -9.92 -10.60 32.58
N SER A 967 -10.24 -10.34 33.84
CA SER A 967 -9.98 -9.06 34.50
C SER A 967 -9.22 -9.26 35.80
N PHE A 968 -8.11 -8.52 35.96
CA PHE A 968 -7.33 -8.53 37.21
C PHE A 968 -8.09 -7.90 38.41
N TYR A 969 -9.29 -7.35 38.18
CA TYR A 969 -10.18 -6.97 39.28
C TYR A 969 -10.87 -8.17 39.93
N GLN A 970 -11.03 -9.26 39.17
CA GLN A 970 -11.83 -10.42 39.55
C GLN A 970 -10.98 -11.65 39.84
N VAL A 971 -9.92 -11.87 39.05
CA VAL A 971 -8.96 -12.95 39.26
C VAL A 971 -7.59 -12.40 39.65
N PRO A 972 -6.75 -13.18 40.36
CA PRO A 972 -5.38 -12.78 40.66
C PRO A 972 -4.61 -12.42 39.38
N LEU A 973 -3.78 -11.37 39.44
CA LEU A 973 -3.00 -10.88 38.29
C LEU A 973 -2.24 -12.01 37.58
N LYS A 974 -1.58 -12.90 38.33
CA LYS A 974 -0.84 -14.06 37.81
C LYS A 974 -1.68 -14.93 36.85
N LYS A 975 -2.98 -15.12 37.13
CA LYS A 975 -3.87 -15.89 36.24
C LYS A 975 -4.17 -15.18 34.92
N THR A 976 -4.13 -13.85 34.91
CA THR A 976 -4.24 -13.06 33.67
C THR A 976 -2.94 -13.05 32.88
N LEU A 977 -1.78 -13.14 33.56
CA LEU A 977 -0.47 -13.10 32.90
C LEU A 977 -0.15 -14.39 32.13
N VAL A 978 -0.67 -15.57 32.54
CA VAL A 978 -0.43 -16.84 31.83
C VAL A 978 -0.91 -16.81 30.37
N PRO A 979 -2.19 -16.51 30.05
CA PRO A 979 -2.60 -16.41 28.66
C PRO A 979 -1.90 -15.27 27.91
N LEU A 980 -1.54 -14.19 28.60
CA LEU A 980 -0.79 -13.09 27.98
C LEU A 980 0.63 -13.53 27.58
N PHE A 981 1.32 -14.28 28.44
CA PHE A 981 2.62 -14.90 28.18
C PHE A 981 2.52 -15.88 27.00
N LEU A 982 1.55 -16.80 27.01
CA LEU A 982 1.38 -17.77 25.92
C LEU A 982 1.08 -17.07 24.59
N SER A 983 0.29 -15.99 24.61
CA SER A 983 0.07 -15.16 23.43
C SER A 983 1.37 -14.56 22.89
N GLY A 984 2.25 -14.04 23.76
CA GLY A 984 3.55 -13.49 23.37
C GLY A 984 4.56 -14.55 22.91
N LEU A 985 4.56 -15.71 23.56
CA LEU A 985 5.38 -16.87 23.18
C LEU A 985 5.06 -17.34 21.76
N PHE A 986 3.78 -17.62 21.47
CA PHE A 986 3.37 -18.06 20.13
C PHE A 986 3.51 -16.96 19.08
N PHE A 987 3.37 -15.68 19.46
CA PHE A 987 3.72 -14.57 18.58
C PHE A 987 5.21 -14.61 18.19
N GLY A 988 6.12 -14.83 19.16
CA GLY A 988 7.57 -14.94 18.89
C GLY A 988 7.94 -16.12 18.00
N ILE A 989 7.42 -17.31 18.30
CA ILE A 989 7.64 -18.52 17.49
C ILE A 989 7.09 -18.32 16.07
N GLY A 990 5.89 -17.76 15.94
CA GLY A 990 5.30 -17.48 14.63
C GLY A 990 6.08 -16.43 13.84
N ALA A 991 6.52 -15.34 14.48
CA ALA A 991 7.31 -14.30 13.84
C ALA A 991 8.67 -14.82 13.33
N ALA A 992 9.29 -15.74 14.07
CA ALA A 992 10.50 -16.45 13.68
C ALA A 992 10.28 -17.46 12.54
N SER A 993 9.02 -17.81 12.24
CA SER A 993 8.66 -18.70 11.12
C SER A 993 8.31 -17.93 9.85
N LYS A 994 7.51 -16.85 9.96
CA LYS A 994 7.12 -16.00 8.81
C LYS A 994 6.66 -14.61 9.27
N TRP A 995 7.07 -13.55 8.56
CA TRP A 995 6.74 -12.16 8.92
C TRP A 995 5.26 -11.80 8.87
N ILE A 996 4.41 -12.59 8.20
CA ILE A 996 2.95 -12.38 8.25
C ILE A 996 2.42 -12.38 9.70
N VAL A 997 3.08 -13.08 10.62
CA VAL A 997 2.69 -13.09 12.05
C VAL A 997 2.90 -11.72 12.72
N LEU A 998 3.86 -10.91 12.25
CA LEU A 998 4.09 -9.54 12.75
C LEU A 998 2.87 -8.64 12.53
N TYR A 999 2.16 -8.83 11.42
CA TYR A 999 0.90 -8.14 11.15
C TYR A 999 -0.14 -8.43 12.25
N GLY A 1000 -0.18 -9.67 12.73
CA GLY A 1000 -1.03 -10.06 13.85
C GLY A 1000 -0.62 -9.41 15.17
N GLY A 1001 0.68 -9.17 15.38
CA GLY A 1001 1.20 -8.43 16.53
C GLY A 1001 0.56 -7.05 16.71
N ALA A 1002 0.31 -6.32 15.62
CA ALA A 1002 -0.42 -5.05 15.68
C ALA A 1002 -1.88 -5.23 16.17
N GLY A 1003 -2.56 -6.29 15.72
CA GLY A 1003 -3.88 -6.64 16.23
C GLY A 1003 -3.86 -7.06 17.71
N LEU A 1004 -2.83 -7.77 18.16
CA LEU A 1004 -2.64 -8.11 19.58
C LEU A 1004 -2.46 -6.85 20.44
N ALA A 1005 -1.66 -5.89 19.98
CA ALA A 1005 -1.47 -4.61 20.65
C ALA A 1005 -2.80 -3.83 20.75
N LEU A 1006 -3.58 -3.77 19.67
CA LEU A 1006 -4.90 -3.15 19.68
C LEU A 1006 -5.83 -3.79 20.72
N LEU A 1007 -5.92 -5.12 20.75
CA LEU A 1007 -6.74 -5.85 21.73
C LEU A 1007 -6.26 -5.62 23.17
N PHE A 1008 -4.95 -5.59 23.38
CA PHE A 1008 -4.35 -5.29 24.67
C PHE A 1008 -4.76 -3.90 25.16
N PHE A 1009 -4.58 -2.85 24.35
CA PHE A 1009 -4.95 -1.49 24.73
C PHE A 1009 -6.47 -1.31 24.88
N LEU A 1010 -7.28 -1.97 24.06
CA LEU A 1010 -8.73 -2.01 24.24
C LEU A 1010 -9.12 -2.62 25.59
N SER A 1011 -8.47 -3.71 26.00
CA SER A 1011 -8.70 -4.34 27.31
C SER A 1011 -8.31 -3.40 28.46
N LEU A 1012 -7.21 -2.66 28.34
CA LEU A 1012 -6.78 -1.67 29.33
C LEU A 1012 -7.72 -0.46 29.36
N TYR A 1013 -8.21 -0.02 28.20
CA TYR A 1013 -9.19 1.06 28.11
C TYR A 1013 -10.52 0.68 28.76
N GLU A 1014 -11.00 -0.55 28.54
CA GLU A 1014 -12.19 -1.06 29.24
C GLU A 1014 -11.99 -1.06 30.76
N ARG A 1015 -10.82 -1.51 31.24
CA ARG A 1015 -10.48 -1.49 32.68
C ARG A 1015 -10.34 -0.07 33.21
N TYR A 1016 -9.76 0.86 32.44
CA TYR A 1016 -9.69 2.28 32.80
C TYR A 1016 -11.08 2.90 32.93
N ARG A 1017 -12.00 2.58 32.02
CA ARG A 1017 -13.40 3.04 32.13
C ARG A 1017 -14.04 2.57 33.43
N GLN A 1018 -13.80 1.32 33.83
CA GLN A 1018 -14.27 0.78 35.12
C GLN A 1018 -13.62 1.52 36.31
N TYR A 1019 -12.32 1.81 36.24
CA TYR A 1019 -11.61 2.61 37.25
C TYR A 1019 -12.13 4.04 37.37
N ALA A 1020 -12.44 4.69 36.25
CA ALA A 1020 -12.99 6.03 36.21
C ALA A 1020 -14.43 6.06 36.74
N ALA A 1021 -15.27 5.11 36.32
CA ALA A 1021 -16.63 4.93 36.81
C ALA A 1021 -16.65 4.69 38.33
N ALA A 1022 -15.77 3.82 38.83
CA ALA A 1022 -15.66 3.56 40.28
C ALA A 1022 -15.32 4.82 41.08
N GLY A 1023 -14.47 5.69 40.54
CA GLY A 1023 -14.13 6.97 41.18
C GLY A 1023 -15.31 7.93 41.25
N GLN A 1024 -16.15 7.95 40.20
CA GLN A 1024 -17.34 8.79 40.15
C GLN A 1024 -18.42 8.31 41.14
N MET A 1025 -18.66 7.00 41.21
CA MET A 1025 -19.67 6.43 42.10
C MET A 1025 -19.33 6.57 43.57
N LEU A 1026 -18.05 6.42 43.94
CA LEU A 1026 -17.59 6.62 45.32
C LEU A 1026 -17.69 8.09 45.76
N ALA A 1027 -17.76 9.04 44.82
CA ALA A 1027 -17.88 10.47 45.08
C ALA A 1027 -19.34 10.97 45.16
N LEU A 1028 -20.34 10.11 44.96
CA LEU A 1028 -21.75 10.49 45.07
C LEU A 1028 -22.17 10.66 46.54
N GLU A 1029 -22.80 11.80 46.85
CA GLU A 1029 -23.31 12.11 48.20
C GLU A 1029 -24.68 11.48 48.50
N LYS A 1030 -25.53 11.27 47.47
CA LYS A 1030 -26.84 10.60 47.56
C LYS A 1030 -26.85 9.32 46.71
N GLY A 1031 -27.38 8.22 47.26
CA GLY A 1031 -27.42 6.91 46.58
C GLY A 1031 -26.11 6.12 46.67
N LYS A 1032 -25.49 6.05 47.86
CA LYS A 1032 -24.24 5.28 48.04
C LYS A 1032 -24.48 3.79 47.72
N PRO A 1033 -23.61 3.16 46.92
CA PRO A 1033 -23.73 1.73 46.61
C PRO A 1033 -23.65 0.88 47.90
N GLY A 1034 -24.34 -0.26 47.91
CA GLY A 1034 -24.31 -1.19 49.05
C GLY A 1034 -22.88 -1.63 49.45
N PRO A 1035 -22.70 -2.21 50.65
CA PRO A 1035 -21.37 -2.49 51.22
C PRO A 1035 -20.48 -3.39 50.34
N GLU A 1036 -21.05 -4.42 49.72
CA GLU A 1036 -20.33 -5.32 48.81
C GLU A 1036 -19.84 -4.60 47.55
N LEU A 1037 -20.70 -3.82 46.92
CA LEU A 1037 -20.36 -3.04 45.74
C LEU A 1037 -19.30 -1.97 46.08
N THR A 1038 -19.45 -1.29 47.21
CA THR A 1038 -18.46 -0.32 47.70
C THR A 1038 -17.08 -0.95 47.90
N ALA A 1039 -17.00 -2.13 48.52
CA ALA A 1039 -15.74 -2.85 48.69
C ALA A 1039 -15.08 -3.21 47.33
N TYR A 1040 -15.89 -3.63 46.36
CA TYR A 1040 -15.41 -3.90 44.99
C TYR A 1040 -14.89 -2.63 44.29
N LEU A 1041 -15.62 -1.51 44.35
CA LEU A 1041 -15.21 -0.24 43.73
C LEU A 1041 -13.91 0.31 44.35
N VAL A 1042 -13.76 0.21 45.67
CA VAL A 1042 -12.52 0.57 46.38
C VAL A 1042 -11.35 -0.32 45.92
N LYS A 1043 -11.57 -1.63 45.77
CA LYS A 1043 -10.56 -2.55 45.23
C LYS A 1043 -10.14 -2.12 43.82
N VAL A 1044 -11.09 -1.85 42.92
CA VAL A 1044 -10.82 -1.38 41.55
C VAL A 1044 -9.94 -0.13 41.54
N ARG A 1045 -10.27 0.87 42.38
CA ARG A 1045 -9.49 2.11 42.52
C ARG A 1045 -8.08 1.88 43.03
N ARG A 1046 -7.93 0.99 44.01
CA ARG A 1046 -6.64 0.68 44.65
C ARG A 1046 -5.68 -0.04 43.71
N VAL A 1047 -6.17 -1.04 42.97
CA VAL A 1047 -5.29 -1.97 42.24
C VAL A 1047 -4.98 -1.55 40.80
N PHE A 1048 -5.82 -0.72 40.17
CA PHE A 1048 -5.71 -0.43 38.72
C PHE A 1048 -4.34 0.07 38.29
N VAL A 1049 -3.80 1.11 38.94
CA VAL A 1049 -2.52 1.73 38.54
C VAL A 1049 -1.38 0.72 38.68
N LYS A 1050 -1.28 0.06 39.85
CA LYS A 1050 -0.26 -0.94 40.14
C LYS A 1050 -0.31 -2.12 39.16
N TYR A 1051 -1.48 -2.72 38.97
CA TYR A 1051 -1.61 -3.89 38.09
C TYR A 1051 -1.48 -3.54 36.62
N THR A 1052 -1.88 -2.34 36.19
CA THR A 1052 -1.64 -1.88 34.82
C THR A 1052 -0.15 -1.71 34.58
N ALA A 1053 0.58 -1.04 35.48
CA ALA A 1053 2.04 -0.87 35.37
C ALA A 1053 2.76 -2.24 35.33
N GLN A 1054 2.38 -3.16 36.21
CA GLN A 1054 2.93 -4.52 36.21
C GLN A 1054 2.59 -5.27 34.91
N THR A 1055 1.36 -5.17 34.42
CA THR A 1055 0.96 -5.82 33.16
C THR A 1055 1.75 -5.28 31.98
N VAL A 1056 1.93 -3.96 31.87
CA VAL A 1056 2.73 -3.32 30.82
C VAL A 1056 4.19 -3.76 30.90
N ALA A 1057 4.78 -3.80 32.10
CA ALA A 1057 6.15 -4.29 32.29
C ALA A 1057 6.31 -5.75 31.84
N TRP A 1058 5.35 -6.63 32.17
CA TRP A 1058 5.34 -8.01 31.68
C TRP A 1058 5.15 -8.09 30.16
N CYS A 1059 4.40 -7.17 29.55
CA CYS A 1059 4.26 -7.14 28.08
C CYS A 1059 5.60 -6.87 27.39
N THR A 1060 6.46 -6.02 27.96
CA THR A 1060 7.82 -5.82 27.43
C THR A 1060 8.59 -7.14 27.39
N LEU A 1061 8.51 -7.95 28.45
CA LEU A 1061 9.13 -9.28 28.44
C LEU A 1061 8.47 -10.22 27.42
N PHE A 1062 7.13 -10.31 27.43
CA PHE A 1062 6.39 -11.33 26.67
C PHE A 1062 6.30 -11.04 25.17
N PHE A 1063 6.26 -9.77 24.75
CA PHE A 1063 6.04 -9.38 23.36
C PHE A 1063 7.24 -8.68 22.71
N VAL A 1064 8.31 -8.39 23.46
CA VAL A 1064 9.54 -7.80 22.91
C VAL A 1064 10.73 -8.72 23.19
N VAL A 1065 11.08 -8.94 24.46
CA VAL A 1065 12.31 -9.67 24.82
C VAL A 1065 12.25 -11.14 24.40
N ILE A 1066 11.20 -11.88 24.80
CA ILE A 1066 11.08 -13.30 24.48
C ILE A 1066 10.99 -13.53 22.96
N PRO A 1067 10.13 -12.81 22.20
CA PRO A 1067 10.14 -12.90 20.74
C PRO A 1067 11.48 -12.58 20.11
N ALA A 1068 12.19 -11.54 20.56
CA ALA A 1068 13.51 -11.20 20.03
C ALA A 1068 14.54 -12.31 20.26
N VAL A 1069 14.52 -12.95 21.45
CA VAL A 1069 15.39 -14.09 21.75
C VAL A 1069 15.07 -15.27 20.84
N ILE A 1070 13.80 -15.68 20.74
CA ILE A 1070 13.38 -16.80 19.89
C ILE A 1070 13.75 -16.54 18.42
N TYR A 1071 13.46 -15.32 17.95
CA TYR A 1071 13.77 -14.90 16.59
C TYR A 1071 15.28 -14.95 16.33
N SER A 1072 16.11 -14.44 17.24
CA SER A 1072 17.57 -14.48 17.11
C SER A 1072 18.12 -15.91 17.13
N LEU A 1073 17.60 -16.77 18.02
CA LEU A 1073 18.01 -18.16 18.13
C LEU A 1073 17.73 -18.98 16.85
N SER A 1074 16.69 -18.61 16.10
CA SER A 1074 16.42 -19.28 14.82
C SER A 1074 17.50 -19.03 13.76
N PHE A 1075 18.37 -18.03 13.91
CA PHE A 1075 19.48 -17.81 12.95
C PHE A 1075 20.71 -18.66 13.24
N VAL A 1076 20.72 -19.48 14.30
CA VAL A 1076 21.88 -20.29 14.70
C VAL A 1076 22.38 -21.18 13.56
N PRO A 1077 21.55 -21.96 12.82
CA PRO A 1077 22.06 -22.81 11.73
C PRO A 1077 22.76 -22.03 10.62
N ILE A 1078 22.22 -20.86 10.26
CA ILE A 1078 22.80 -19.99 9.23
C ILE A 1078 24.13 -19.40 9.72
N MET A 1079 24.17 -18.97 10.97
CA MET A 1079 25.39 -18.41 11.56
C MET A 1079 26.45 -19.50 11.72
N SER A 1080 26.09 -20.77 11.91
CA SER A 1080 27.01 -21.91 12.06
C SER A 1080 27.64 -22.40 10.75
N VAL A 1081 27.31 -21.82 9.60
CA VAL A 1081 27.95 -22.13 8.31
C VAL A 1081 29.44 -21.74 8.36
N PRO A 1082 30.38 -22.62 7.97
CA PRO A 1082 31.81 -22.29 7.99
C PRO A 1082 32.15 -21.02 7.20
N GLY A 1083 32.87 -20.09 7.82
CA GLY A 1083 33.27 -18.81 7.21
C GLY A 1083 32.32 -17.63 7.46
N GLU A 1084 31.12 -17.86 8.01
CA GLU A 1084 30.20 -16.79 8.41
C GLU A 1084 30.57 -16.20 9.78
N LYS A 1085 30.27 -14.91 9.98
CA LYS A 1085 30.55 -14.21 11.25
C LYS A 1085 29.42 -14.39 12.25
N HIS A 1086 29.76 -14.75 13.49
CA HIS A 1086 28.79 -14.90 14.58
C HIS A 1086 28.54 -13.58 15.35
N THR A 1087 28.18 -12.49 14.66
CA THR A 1087 27.99 -11.17 15.30
C THR A 1087 26.53 -10.71 15.27
N VAL A 1088 26.16 -9.84 16.22
CA VAL A 1088 24.85 -9.14 16.21
C VAL A 1088 24.69 -8.29 14.95
N GLU A 1089 25.79 -7.74 14.43
CA GLU A 1089 25.82 -7.00 13.17
C GLU A 1089 25.34 -7.88 12.00
N GLN A 1090 25.81 -9.12 11.92
CA GLN A 1090 25.38 -10.07 10.89
C GLN A 1090 23.88 -10.38 11.00
N LEU A 1091 23.36 -10.55 12.23
CA LEU A 1091 21.92 -10.75 12.44
C LEU A 1091 21.09 -9.57 11.94
N VAL A 1092 21.55 -8.34 12.19
CA VAL A 1092 20.91 -7.12 11.67
C VAL A 1092 21.02 -7.05 10.14
N GLN A 1093 22.14 -7.47 9.57
CA GLN A 1093 22.34 -7.53 8.13
C GLN A 1093 21.34 -8.47 7.46
N TYR A 1094 21.10 -9.67 8.02
CA TYR A 1094 20.05 -10.57 7.50
C TYR A 1094 18.66 -9.92 7.49
N GLN A 1095 18.34 -9.08 8.48
CA GLN A 1095 17.05 -8.38 8.49
C GLN A 1095 16.97 -7.33 7.39
N LYS A 1096 18.07 -6.60 7.16
CA LYS A 1096 18.18 -5.63 6.07
C LYS A 1096 18.05 -6.32 4.72
N ASP A 1097 18.68 -7.47 4.53
CA ASP A 1097 18.65 -8.22 3.28
C ASP A 1097 17.25 -8.76 2.98
N MET A 1098 16.58 -9.38 3.96
CA MET A 1098 15.17 -9.81 3.83
C MET A 1098 14.24 -8.63 3.53
N TYR A 1099 14.41 -7.51 4.24
CA TYR A 1099 13.60 -6.31 4.00
C TYR A 1099 13.86 -5.71 2.62
N ASN A 1100 15.12 -5.63 2.19
CA ASN A 1100 15.50 -5.15 0.87
C ASN A 1100 14.93 -6.04 -0.24
N TYR A 1101 15.00 -7.36 -0.09
CA TYR A 1101 14.38 -8.29 -1.00
C TYR A 1101 12.87 -8.02 -1.12
N HIS A 1102 12.13 -7.99 -0.01
CA HIS A 1102 10.68 -7.79 -0.05
C HIS A 1102 10.25 -6.39 -0.50
N SER A 1103 11.02 -5.34 -0.18
CA SER A 1103 10.69 -3.96 -0.57
C SER A 1103 11.05 -3.62 -2.02
N LYS A 1104 12.04 -4.31 -2.60
CA LYS A 1104 12.54 -4.06 -3.97
C LYS A 1104 12.10 -5.11 -4.99
N LEU A 1105 11.46 -6.20 -4.57
CA LEU A 1105 11.00 -7.26 -5.47
C LEU A 1105 10.02 -6.71 -6.52
N LYS A 1106 10.49 -6.62 -7.77
CA LYS A 1106 9.68 -6.36 -8.96
C LYS A 1106 9.74 -7.60 -9.85
N ALA A 1107 8.67 -8.38 -9.83
CA ALA A 1107 8.54 -9.59 -10.61
C ALA A 1107 7.11 -9.72 -11.13
N THR A 1108 6.97 -10.33 -12.31
CA THR A 1108 5.68 -10.74 -12.86
C THR A 1108 5.58 -12.26 -12.79
N HIS A 1109 4.36 -12.77 -12.56
CA HIS A 1109 4.09 -14.20 -12.55
C HIS A 1109 2.65 -14.44 -12.99
N SER A 1110 2.45 -15.43 -13.88
CA SER A 1110 1.14 -15.70 -14.51
C SER A 1110 0.04 -16.03 -13.49
N PHE A 1111 0.40 -16.62 -12.36
CA PHE A 1111 -0.51 -16.95 -11.25
C PHE A 1111 -0.52 -15.93 -10.11
N GLY A 1112 0.13 -14.76 -10.28
CA GLY A 1112 0.03 -13.66 -9.33
C GLY A 1112 -1.40 -13.15 -9.20
N SER A 1113 -1.83 -12.87 -7.97
CA SER A 1113 -3.19 -12.38 -7.66
C SER A 1113 -3.14 -11.34 -6.54
N PRO A 1114 -3.68 -10.13 -6.74
CA PRO A 1114 -3.70 -9.09 -5.72
C PRO A 1114 -4.69 -9.38 -4.58
N TRP A 1115 -4.49 -8.71 -3.44
CA TRP A 1115 -5.21 -8.97 -2.18
C TRP A 1115 -6.75 -8.96 -2.29
N TYR A 1116 -7.31 -8.11 -3.15
CA TYR A 1116 -8.76 -7.96 -3.30
C TYR A 1116 -9.42 -9.09 -4.08
N GLU A 1117 -8.65 -9.88 -4.85
CA GLU A 1117 -9.15 -11.03 -5.61
C GLU A 1117 -9.36 -12.27 -4.72
N TRP A 1118 -8.62 -12.37 -3.61
CA TRP A 1118 -8.57 -13.58 -2.80
C TRP A 1118 -9.93 -14.00 -2.22
N PRO A 1119 -10.73 -13.10 -1.59
CA PRO A 1119 -12.03 -13.50 -1.03
C PRO A 1119 -13.03 -14.04 -2.06
N PHE A 1120 -12.83 -13.70 -3.33
CA PHE A 1120 -13.71 -14.09 -4.44
C PHE A 1120 -13.18 -15.30 -5.21
N LEU A 1121 -11.99 -15.80 -4.89
CA LEU A 1121 -11.33 -16.89 -5.60
C LEU A 1121 -11.13 -16.58 -7.09
N VAL A 1122 -10.82 -15.33 -7.47
CA VAL A 1122 -10.70 -14.96 -8.89
C VAL A 1122 -9.58 -15.75 -9.57
N ARG A 1123 -8.42 -15.87 -8.92
CA ARG A 1123 -7.24 -16.55 -9.48
C ARG A 1123 -6.58 -17.47 -8.44
N PRO A 1124 -6.85 -18.78 -8.51
CA PRO A 1124 -6.10 -19.80 -7.79
C PRO A 1124 -4.61 -19.83 -8.17
N ILE A 1125 -3.80 -20.44 -7.31
CA ILE A 1125 -2.39 -20.71 -7.61
C ILE A 1125 -2.18 -22.19 -7.90
N TRP A 1126 -1.41 -22.48 -8.95
CA TRP A 1126 -1.14 -23.83 -9.42
C TRP A 1126 0.23 -24.31 -8.90
N TYR A 1127 0.26 -25.42 -8.16
CA TYR A 1127 1.46 -25.96 -7.52
C TYR A 1127 2.13 -27.08 -8.33
N TYR A 1128 1.34 -27.95 -8.94
CA TYR A 1128 1.86 -29.13 -9.64
C TYR A 1128 1.03 -29.46 -10.86
N THR A 1129 1.72 -29.88 -11.93
CA THR A 1129 1.15 -30.48 -13.13
C THR A 1129 1.86 -31.78 -13.48
N GLY A 1130 1.11 -32.86 -13.59
CA GLY A 1130 1.59 -34.17 -14.03
C GLY A 1130 1.38 -34.43 -15.52
N GLN A 1131 0.90 -33.45 -16.29
CA GLN A 1131 0.43 -33.66 -17.67
C GLN A 1131 1.49 -34.26 -18.59
N SER A 1132 2.77 -33.92 -18.41
CA SER A 1132 3.88 -34.43 -19.23
C SER A 1132 4.13 -35.93 -19.08
N GLN A 1133 3.62 -36.56 -18.03
CA GLN A 1133 3.81 -37.99 -17.72
C GLN A 1133 2.54 -38.82 -17.96
N LEU A 1134 1.44 -38.18 -18.37
CA LEU A 1134 0.12 -38.79 -18.49
C LEU A 1134 -0.40 -38.76 -19.94
N PRO A 1135 -1.30 -39.70 -20.31
CA PRO A 1135 -2.04 -39.61 -21.57
C PRO A 1135 -2.80 -38.28 -21.73
N PRO A 1136 -3.04 -37.81 -22.97
CA PRO A 1136 -3.70 -36.52 -23.23
C PRO A 1136 -5.12 -36.35 -22.64
N ASP A 1137 -5.81 -37.46 -22.38
CA ASP A 1137 -7.17 -37.50 -21.81
C ASP A 1137 -7.18 -37.52 -20.27
N GLN A 1138 -6.01 -37.57 -19.63
CA GLN A 1138 -5.84 -37.59 -18.18
C GLN A 1138 -5.12 -36.36 -17.67
N VAL A 1139 -5.45 -35.96 -16.44
CA VAL A 1139 -4.88 -34.81 -15.73
C VAL A 1139 -4.54 -35.23 -14.30
N SER A 1140 -3.36 -34.80 -13.82
CA SER A 1140 -2.99 -34.79 -12.41
C SER A 1140 -2.52 -33.38 -12.06
N SER A 1141 -3.09 -32.81 -11.00
CA SER A 1141 -2.95 -31.39 -10.68
C SER A 1141 -3.06 -31.14 -9.19
N ILE A 1142 -2.27 -30.20 -8.67
CA ILE A 1142 -2.42 -29.67 -7.31
C ILE A 1142 -2.59 -28.16 -7.40
N VAL A 1143 -3.73 -27.66 -6.95
CA VAL A 1143 -4.06 -26.23 -6.88
C VAL A 1143 -4.34 -25.82 -5.44
N SER A 1144 -3.91 -24.62 -5.05
CA SER A 1144 -4.32 -23.98 -3.80
C SER A 1144 -5.36 -22.90 -4.07
N MET A 1145 -6.55 -23.15 -3.52
CA MET A 1145 -7.71 -22.27 -3.55
C MET A 1145 -8.59 -22.58 -2.34
N GLY A 1146 -9.51 -21.69 -2.00
CA GLY A 1146 -10.50 -21.93 -0.95
C GLY A 1146 -11.67 -22.80 -1.38
N ASN A 1147 -12.36 -23.42 -0.41
CA ASN A 1147 -13.66 -24.01 -0.68
C ASN A 1147 -14.67 -22.88 -0.97
N PRO A 1148 -15.27 -22.77 -2.19
CA PRO A 1148 -16.14 -21.65 -2.54
C PRO A 1148 -17.32 -21.48 -1.58
N ALA A 1149 -17.89 -22.58 -1.07
CA ALA A 1149 -18.97 -22.53 -0.09
C ALA A 1149 -18.49 -21.96 1.25
N VAL A 1150 -17.26 -22.27 1.68
CA VAL A 1150 -16.68 -21.71 2.91
C VAL A 1150 -16.31 -20.23 2.71
N TRP A 1151 -15.67 -19.88 1.59
CA TRP A 1151 -15.10 -18.54 1.40
C TRP A 1151 -16.16 -17.49 1.08
N TRP A 1152 -17.07 -17.76 0.14
CA TRP A 1152 -18.10 -16.78 -0.26
C TRP A 1152 -19.14 -16.58 0.84
N VAL A 1153 -19.64 -17.67 1.45
CA VAL A 1153 -20.54 -17.56 2.61
C VAL A 1153 -19.79 -16.97 3.81
N GLY A 1154 -18.52 -17.33 3.96
CA GLY A 1154 -17.61 -16.76 4.95
C GLY A 1154 -17.52 -15.25 4.85
N LEU A 1155 -17.33 -14.70 3.66
CA LEU A 1155 -17.25 -13.26 3.42
C LEU A 1155 -18.55 -12.56 3.85
N LEU A 1156 -19.70 -13.10 3.43
CA LEU A 1156 -21.01 -12.57 3.84
C LEU A 1156 -21.22 -12.67 5.36
N ALA A 1157 -20.84 -13.80 5.97
CA ALA A 1157 -20.94 -14.01 7.40
C ALA A 1157 -20.01 -13.08 8.19
N PHE A 1158 -18.82 -12.79 7.67
CA PHE A 1158 -17.89 -11.83 8.25
C PHE A 1158 -18.45 -10.41 8.21
N LEU A 1159 -18.99 -9.96 7.07
CA LEU A 1159 -19.66 -8.67 6.95
C LEU A 1159 -20.85 -8.55 7.91
N ALA A 1160 -21.66 -9.61 8.03
CA ALA A 1160 -22.73 -9.67 9.02
C ALA A 1160 -22.18 -9.58 10.46
N THR A 1161 -21.08 -10.26 10.75
CA THR A 1161 -20.41 -10.26 12.06
C THR A 1161 -19.93 -8.85 12.44
N LEU A 1162 -19.41 -8.05 11.51
CA LEU A 1162 -19.02 -6.64 11.77
C LEU A 1162 -20.19 -5.82 12.34
N VAL A 1163 -21.39 -6.01 11.80
CA VAL A 1163 -22.60 -5.29 12.23
C VAL A 1163 -23.17 -5.89 13.52
N LEU A 1164 -23.29 -7.22 13.58
CA LEU A 1164 -23.95 -7.93 14.68
C LEU A 1164 -23.12 -7.93 15.95
N ALA A 1165 -21.79 -8.13 15.86
CA ALA A 1165 -20.91 -8.09 17.03
C ALA A 1165 -20.93 -6.71 17.70
N ARG A 1166 -21.01 -5.63 16.90
CA ARG A 1166 -21.17 -4.25 17.42
C ARG A 1166 -22.52 -4.04 18.09
N ARG A 1167 -23.61 -4.51 17.47
CA ARG A 1167 -24.98 -4.37 18.03
C ARG A 1167 -25.17 -5.18 19.31
N GLN A 1168 -24.65 -6.41 19.36
CA GLN A 1168 -24.76 -7.32 20.51
C GLN A 1168 -23.64 -7.14 21.55
N ARG A 1169 -22.66 -6.27 21.29
CA ARG A 1169 -21.47 -6.05 22.13
C ARG A 1169 -20.71 -7.36 22.46
N HIS A 1170 -20.63 -8.27 21.49
CA HIS A 1170 -20.01 -9.58 21.68
C HIS A 1170 -18.48 -9.46 21.66
N ARG A 1171 -17.87 -9.37 22.85
CA ARG A 1171 -16.41 -9.17 23.03
C ARG A 1171 -15.55 -10.21 22.30
N GLY A 1172 -15.95 -11.48 22.31
CA GLY A 1172 -15.19 -12.53 21.62
C GLY A 1172 -15.12 -12.36 20.10
N MET A 1173 -16.17 -11.81 19.47
CA MET A 1173 -16.17 -11.60 18.03
C MET A 1173 -15.36 -10.36 17.64
N LEU A 1174 -15.16 -9.42 18.56
CA LEU A 1174 -14.22 -8.32 18.34
C LEU A 1174 -12.78 -8.84 18.17
N VAL A 1175 -12.39 -9.89 18.91
CA VAL A 1175 -11.09 -10.55 18.69
C VAL A 1175 -10.99 -11.18 17.31
N VAL A 1176 -12.03 -11.88 16.86
CA VAL A 1176 -12.09 -12.48 15.51
C VAL A 1176 -11.99 -11.40 14.42
N ILE A 1177 -12.69 -10.28 14.59
CA ILE A 1177 -12.66 -9.14 13.64
C ILE A 1177 -11.27 -8.51 13.59
N VAL A 1178 -10.66 -8.24 14.75
CA VAL A 1178 -9.31 -7.65 14.82
C VAL A 1178 -8.27 -8.60 14.25
N ALA A 1179 -8.39 -9.90 14.51
CA ALA A 1179 -7.50 -10.91 13.96
C ALA A 1179 -7.62 -11.01 12.44
N PHE A 1180 -8.84 -11.01 11.90
CA PHE A 1180 -9.04 -10.99 10.45
C PHE A 1180 -8.43 -9.74 9.81
N PHE A 1181 -8.73 -8.54 10.32
CA PHE A 1181 -8.23 -7.30 9.72
C PHE A 1181 -6.73 -7.10 9.89
N SER A 1182 -6.13 -7.58 10.98
CA SER A 1182 -4.69 -7.47 11.19
C SER A 1182 -3.92 -8.30 10.17
N GLN A 1183 -4.42 -9.48 9.77
CA GLN A 1183 -3.86 -10.26 8.66
C GLN A 1183 -4.27 -9.66 7.32
N TYR A 1184 -5.52 -9.21 7.24
CA TYR A 1184 -6.26 -8.49 6.20
C TYR A 1184 -5.50 -7.39 5.44
N VAL A 1185 -5.46 -6.27 6.16
CA VAL A 1185 -5.22 -4.91 5.70
C VAL A 1185 -3.78 -4.65 5.31
N PRO A 1186 -2.75 -5.23 5.95
CA PRO A 1186 -1.37 -4.96 5.55
C PRO A 1186 -1.07 -5.31 4.09
N TRP A 1187 -1.72 -6.34 3.52
CA TRP A 1187 -1.59 -6.70 2.11
C TRP A 1187 -2.06 -5.61 1.14
N MET A 1188 -2.89 -4.68 1.61
CA MET A 1188 -3.32 -3.52 0.84
C MET A 1188 -2.19 -2.51 0.63
N LEU A 1189 -1.16 -2.55 1.46
CA LEU A 1189 0.02 -1.68 1.40
C LEU A 1189 1.21 -2.36 0.71
N VAL A 1190 1.13 -3.67 0.46
CA VAL A 1190 2.19 -4.46 -0.15
C VAL A 1190 2.08 -4.37 -1.67
N THR A 1191 3.08 -3.75 -2.31
CA THR A 1191 3.09 -3.49 -3.77
C THR A 1191 3.84 -4.55 -4.58
N ARG A 1192 4.54 -5.48 -3.93
CA ARG A 1192 5.24 -6.59 -4.60
C ARG A 1192 4.24 -7.64 -5.11
N LEU A 1193 4.74 -8.57 -5.90
CA LEU A 1193 3.98 -9.75 -6.35
C LEU A 1193 3.42 -10.54 -5.16
N THR A 1194 2.12 -10.87 -5.21
CA THR A 1194 1.40 -11.62 -4.17
C THR A 1194 0.53 -12.71 -4.79
N PHE A 1195 0.09 -13.64 -3.93
CA PHE A 1195 -0.60 -14.87 -4.30
C PHE A 1195 -1.72 -15.20 -3.32
N ILE A 1196 -2.71 -15.98 -3.77
CA ILE A 1196 -3.91 -16.28 -2.98
C ILE A 1196 -3.63 -17.01 -1.66
N TYR A 1197 -2.55 -17.79 -1.56
CA TYR A 1197 -2.20 -18.51 -0.32
C TYR A 1197 -1.93 -17.56 0.86
N HIS A 1198 -1.64 -16.28 0.62
CA HIS A 1198 -1.49 -15.27 1.68
C HIS A 1198 -2.80 -15.04 2.45
N TYR A 1199 -3.95 -15.37 1.86
CA TYR A 1199 -5.27 -15.32 2.51
C TYR A 1199 -5.49 -16.46 3.51
N PHE A 1200 -4.62 -17.48 3.53
CA PHE A 1200 -4.76 -18.65 4.42
C PHE A 1200 -4.85 -18.25 5.91
N ALA A 1201 -4.14 -17.20 6.33
CA ALA A 1201 -4.17 -16.69 7.70
C ALA A 1201 -5.54 -16.12 8.13
N MET A 1202 -6.42 -15.81 7.19
CA MET A 1202 -7.74 -15.21 7.40
C MET A 1202 -8.81 -16.28 7.57
N VAL A 1203 -8.60 -17.47 6.97
CA VAL A 1203 -9.57 -18.57 6.86
C VAL A 1203 -10.10 -19.03 8.24
N PRO A 1204 -9.28 -19.23 9.29
CA PRO A 1204 -9.81 -19.63 10.60
C PRO A 1204 -10.82 -18.62 11.18
N PHE A 1205 -10.57 -17.33 11.00
CA PHE A 1205 -11.43 -16.25 11.50
C PHE A 1205 -12.68 -16.07 10.64
N LEU A 1206 -12.58 -16.38 9.35
CA LEU A 1206 -13.71 -16.47 8.44
C LEU A 1206 -14.67 -17.58 8.87
N ILE A 1207 -14.14 -18.78 9.15
CA ILE A 1207 -14.92 -19.93 9.65
C ILE A 1207 -15.63 -19.58 10.98
N LEU A 1208 -14.93 -18.96 11.93
CA LEU A 1208 -15.56 -18.53 13.20
C LEU A 1208 -16.74 -17.56 12.97
N SER A 1209 -16.68 -16.74 11.92
CA SER A 1209 -17.78 -15.83 11.55
C SER A 1209 -18.99 -16.57 10.97
N ILE A 1210 -18.77 -17.62 10.16
CA ILE A 1210 -19.83 -18.52 9.67
C ILE A 1210 -20.53 -19.19 10.85
N VAL A 1211 -19.76 -19.73 11.80
CA VAL A 1211 -20.30 -20.40 12.98
C VAL A 1211 -21.08 -19.42 13.85
N TYR A 1212 -20.59 -18.18 14.04
CA TYR A 1212 -21.32 -17.15 14.78
C TYR A 1212 -22.65 -16.77 14.11
N ALA A 1213 -22.67 -16.53 12.80
CA ALA A 1213 -23.89 -16.22 12.07
C ALA A 1213 -24.90 -17.40 12.13
N SER A 1214 -24.41 -18.63 11.95
CA SER A 1214 -25.22 -19.85 12.03
C SER A 1214 -25.80 -20.04 13.43
N LYS A 1215 -25.00 -19.81 14.48
CA LYS A 1215 -25.46 -19.84 15.87
C LYS A 1215 -26.62 -18.87 16.09
N LEU A 1216 -26.49 -17.63 15.63
CA LEU A 1216 -27.54 -16.63 15.79
C LEU A 1216 -28.84 -17.02 15.05
N LEU A 1217 -28.73 -17.61 13.85
CA LEU A 1217 -29.90 -18.08 13.09
C LEU A 1217 -30.60 -19.26 13.79
N VAL A 1218 -29.84 -20.26 14.23
CA VAL A 1218 -30.37 -21.46 14.90
C VAL A 1218 -30.98 -21.11 16.26
N GLU A 1219 -30.35 -20.22 17.02
CA GLU A 1219 -30.89 -19.77 18.31
C GLU A 1219 -32.14 -18.90 18.15
N ALA A 1220 -32.25 -18.13 17.05
CA ALA A 1220 -33.45 -17.38 16.73
C ALA A 1220 -34.61 -18.28 16.26
N ARG A 1221 -34.33 -19.28 15.40
CA ARG A 1221 -35.31 -20.29 14.98
C ARG A 1221 -34.63 -21.66 14.81
N PRO A 1222 -34.93 -22.66 15.67
CA PRO A 1222 -34.28 -23.97 15.64
C PRO A 1222 -34.37 -24.72 14.31
N ALA A 1223 -35.37 -24.44 13.47
CA ALA A 1223 -35.53 -25.02 12.14
C ALA A 1223 -34.32 -24.76 11.21
N TRP A 1224 -33.60 -23.64 11.40
CA TRP A 1224 -32.38 -23.34 10.65
C TRP A 1224 -31.26 -24.36 10.85
N ARG A 1225 -31.33 -25.20 11.89
CA ARG A 1225 -30.36 -26.28 12.10
C ARG A 1225 -30.29 -27.23 10.90
N LYS A 1226 -31.42 -27.53 10.25
CA LYS A 1226 -31.46 -28.36 9.03
C LYS A 1226 -30.69 -27.70 7.89
N ALA A 1227 -30.79 -26.38 7.74
CA ALA A 1227 -30.05 -25.63 6.74
C ALA A 1227 -28.54 -25.61 7.03
N VAL A 1228 -28.13 -25.54 8.30
CA VAL A 1228 -26.70 -25.66 8.69
C VAL A 1228 -26.15 -27.04 8.34
N TYR A 1229 -26.91 -28.12 8.54
CA TYR A 1229 -26.50 -29.46 8.12
C TYR A 1229 -26.45 -29.62 6.61
N ALA A 1230 -27.46 -29.09 5.88
CA ALA A 1230 -27.44 -29.07 4.42
C ALA A 1230 -26.23 -28.30 3.88
N TYR A 1231 -25.93 -27.13 4.45
CA TYR A 1231 -24.74 -26.35 4.12
C TYR A 1231 -23.45 -27.12 4.41
N SER A 1232 -23.37 -27.82 5.55
CA SER A 1232 -22.21 -28.67 5.89
C SER A 1232 -22.03 -29.79 4.85
N ALA A 1233 -23.12 -30.41 4.41
CA ALA A 1233 -23.09 -31.42 3.35
C ALA A 1233 -22.61 -30.83 2.01
N VAL A 1234 -23.03 -29.62 1.64
CA VAL A 1234 -22.53 -28.93 0.44
C VAL A 1234 -21.03 -28.69 0.53
N CYS A 1235 -20.50 -28.21 1.65
CA CYS A 1235 -19.06 -28.01 1.82
C CYS A 1235 -18.27 -29.32 1.64
N LEU A 1236 -18.78 -30.43 2.18
CA LEU A 1236 -18.16 -31.76 2.04
C LEU A 1236 -18.26 -32.30 0.60
N LEU A 1237 -19.41 -32.16 -0.05
CA LEU A 1237 -19.60 -32.59 -1.44
C LEU A 1237 -18.64 -31.84 -2.37
N LEU A 1238 -18.48 -30.53 -2.16
CA LEU A 1238 -17.51 -29.74 -2.91
C LEU A 1238 -16.07 -30.19 -2.62
N PHE A 1239 -15.73 -30.53 -1.38
CA PHE A 1239 -14.41 -31.08 -1.06
C PHE A 1239 -14.15 -32.40 -1.78
N ILE A 1240 -15.11 -33.32 -1.79
CA ILE A 1240 -15.01 -34.60 -2.50
C ILE A 1240 -14.88 -34.37 -4.02
N MET A 1241 -15.68 -33.46 -4.57
CA MET A 1241 -15.69 -33.12 -5.99
C MET A 1241 -14.33 -32.54 -6.44
N PHE A 1242 -13.74 -31.64 -5.65
CA PHE A 1242 -12.45 -31.01 -5.98
C PHE A 1242 -11.24 -31.79 -5.48
N TYR A 1243 -11.42 -32.82 -4.63
CA TYR A 1243 -10.33 -33.61 -4.05
C TYR A 1243 -9.25 -34.03 -5.07
N PRO A 1244 -9.57 -34.46 -6.31
CA PRO A 1244 -8.54 -34.85 -7.28
C PRO A 1244 -7.54 -33.73 -7.61
N VAL A 1245 -8.01 -32.51 -7.86
CA VAL A 1245 -7.17 -31.36 -8.21
C VAL A 1245 -6.53 -30.68 -6.99
N LEU A 1246 -6.90 -31.10 -5.77
CA LEU A 1246 -6.29 -30.66 -4.51
C LEU A 1246 -5.23 -31.65 -4.01
N SER A 1247 -5.36 -32.93 -4.39
CA SER A 1247 -4.52 -34.02 -3.90
C SER A 1247 -3.46 -34.51 -4.88
N GLY A 1248 -3.62 -34.21 -6.17
CA GLY A 1248 -2.79 -34.75 -7.24
C GLY A 1248 -3.31 -36.07 -7.84
N ALA A 1249 -4.50 -36.53 -7.44
CA ALA A 1249 -5.07 -37.76 -8.01
C ALA A 1249 -5.35 -37.62 -9.51
N VAL A 1250 -5.10 -38.69 -10.26
CA VAL A 1250 -5.30 -38.74 -11.71
C VAL A 1250 -6.80 -38.86 -12.02
N VAL A 1251 -7.31 -37.97 -12.87
CA VAL A 1251 -8.70 -37.97 -13.34
C VAL A 1251 -8.79 -37.62 -14.83
N SER A 1252 -9.94 -37.88 -15.44
CA SER A 1252 -10.16 -37.49 -16.84
C SER A 1252 -10.11 -35.97 -17.02
N LYS A 1253 -9.53 -35.52 -18.13
CA LYS A 1253 -9.48 -34.10 -18.54
C LYS A 1253 -10.88 -33.49 -18.67
N SER A 1254 -11.83 -34.26 -19.20
CA SER A 1254 -13.23 -33.85 -19.35
C SER A 1254 -13.89 -33.52 -18.01
N TYR A 1255 -13.59 -34.27 -16.95
CA TYR A 1255 -14.13 -34.01 -15.62
C TYR A 1255 -13.70 -32.64 -15.10
N VAL A 1256 -12.42 -32.32 -15.26
CA VAL A 1256 -11.83 -31.05 -14.82
C VAL A 1256 -12.43 -29.87 -15.59
N GLU A 1257 -12.51 -29.96 -16.91
CA GLU A 1257 -12.96 -28.87 -17.77
C GLU A 1257 -14.45 -28.59 -17.66
N GLN A 1258 -15.28 -29.63 -17.54
CA GLN A 1258 -16.74 -29.48 -17.53
C GLN A 1258 -17.30 -29.20 -16.12
N PHE A 1259 -16.71 -29.75 -15.07
CA PHE A 1259 -17.28 -29.69 -13.72
C PHE A 1259 -16.50 -28.82 -12.74
N LEU A 1260 -15.17 -28.75 -12.84
CA LEU A 1260 -14.35 -28.04 -11.86
C LEU A 1260 -14.03 -26.60 -12.28
N ARG A 1261 -13.90 -26.33 -13.57
CA ARG A 1261 -13.52 -25.01 -14.11
C ARG A 1261 -14.68 -24.02 -14.13
N TRP A 1262 -15.01 -23.46 -12.96
CA TRP A 1262 -16.13 -22.50 -12.82
C TRP A 1262 -15.80 -21.11 -13.35
N PHE A 1263 -14.52 -20.71 -13.31
CA PHE A 1263 -14.04 -19.47 -13.92
C PHE A 1263 -13.00 -19.76 -14.99
N PRO A 1264 -12.90 -18.93 -16.05
CA PRO A 1264 -11.86 -19.05 -17.07
C PRO A 1264 -10.44 -19.02 -16.49
N THR A 1265 -10.27 -18.29 -15.38
CA THR A 1265 -9.01 -18.09 -14.64
C THR A 1265 -8.64 -19.26 -13.72
N TRP A 1266 -9.49 -20.28 -13.57
CA TRP A 1266 -9.19 -21.47 -12.77
C TRP A 1266 -8.46 -22.49 -13.65
N TYR A 1267 -7.13 -22.49 -13.54
CA TYR A 1267 -6.26 -23.39 -14.28
C TYR A 1267 -6.02 -24.67 -13.46
N PHE A 1268 -6.39 -25.81 -14.04
CA PHE A 1268 -6.19 -27.14 -13.46
C PHE A 1268 -5.40 -28.07 -14.40
N ASN A 1269 -5.25 -27.69 -15.66
CA ASN A 1269 -4.48 -28.39 -16.68
C ASN A 1269 -3.81 -27.35 -17.61
N SER A 1270 -2.81 -27.81 -18.36
CA SER A 1270 -2.05 -27.01 -19.33
C SER A 1270 -2.77 -26.88 -20.66
#